data_AF-A0A3R9KH31-F1
#
_entry.id   AF-A0A3R9KH31-F1
#
_cell.length_a   1.000
_cell.length_b   1.000
_cell.length_c   1.000
_cell.angle_alpha   90.00
_cell.angle_beta   90.00
_cell.angle_gamma   90.00
#
_symmetry.space_group_name_H-M   'P 1'
#
loop_
_entity.id
_entity.type
_entity.pdbx_description
1 polymer ?
#
loop_
_entity_poly.entity_id
_entity_poly.type
_entity_poly.pdbx_seq_one_letter_code
_entity_poly.pdbx_strand_id
1 'polypeptide(L)'
;MNAGNSSRPGPVTDTWVAAIHTSETDFNPIGSGVVIDERRVLTCAHVVLGSRFPESSEIWVAFPRLDTSESASRRRVLKVETGRDSMQDVALLELEKAVPAGVEAARLRCARSSDLVDTNWWAFGFPEGDPYGDSAFGKVGSALGYGWIRIDTASRYLVRPGFSGGGLWSPDYDAVVGLVGQAHANGDGRALTLLQVDKIFPGRGISELSAWSAGVAGDMAMAAWGWSLASDPEGVRHWRPRARGVSIDSEKGYRFRGRTAALSTISRWLGRPAPDRRVLVVTGSPGVGKSAVLGRVITTSDRQTSESLPVSDDALRVPPGSVACAVHAKGKSALEVATEIARAAAAALPGAATDLAPALSDVLDSRGRPRFNVIIDALDEAASPEQARAVLRDVILPLSQTCAASGVQVVIGTRGSDEDGSLIDALGNAAAVIDLDSDAYFEQRDLVSYALACLRLEGDERIDGPYADESVATPVAERIAELAGTNFLIAGLIARSHGLYDRRAVAPNDISVNQTVESALGGYLGRVADVDGVSASDLLSALAFAEAPGLTIMSWSAVVEALFATTVSERSLRKFARSSAANFLVESSVGEDDPSFRLFHQALNETLLMMRKRTTPKNVDERAIAEKLAARGRQLGWANAPRYLLRSLPQHAAAGGVIDDLLADDNYLLHVDIWRLIQASGGARAGRMRRRAQLLGLTQEAASAASHERAALFSVTNAVEHLRTEFSAREPGAPYVARWVQAREGSGGGAGGGSGHQGAVNGVCSVPVGEGKELIASAGADQVVYVWDPVAERQVAALHGHEGWVRGVCSVPVDGEHLVASGGDDRTVRIWNPTTGQPVAVLEGHEGRVSSLCSLVLSDGEVLLASASSDQTVRIWDPAGARQRAVLAGHAGWVRGVCASADQQAPVFATGGDDQTVRIWDAVSGEQRMVLEGHQGWVRAVCFASRNGLPIVASASSDGTVRLWDLRGGEQLAVLEGHRGWVRAVCSLTVAGRELIASAGDDQTVRVWDCASGRQLHVLSGHQGWARGVCSVALPSGETLLASGSDDQTVRLWNPVDGSQRMKFEGFQGWVRGVCRVPGRGGEDSVVSASGSGTISVWNAVTGEQRMVLGGHESGVNGVCVYEGAGGRFLASAGADGTVRLWDLAVGEQRMVLGGHESGVNGVCVYEGAGGRFLASAGADETVRLWDLVTGEQRMVLGGHEAAVNAVDSFVHRGRDLLASAGDDQMVRLWDLTTGSCLLAIPMHHRVLALDVDSQALCLGLSIGVAVLDLGEL
;
A
#
# COMPACT_ATOMS: atom_id res chain seq x y z
N MET A 1 -12.11 -29.71 13.06
CA MET A 1 -10.86 -29.33 13.77
C MET A 1 -10.46 -28.01 13.15
N ASN A 2 -10.61 -26.90 13.89
CA ASN A 2 -10.65 -25.59 13.28
C ASN A 2 -9.44 -24.79 13.76
N ALA A 3 -8.41 -24.72 12.91
CA ALA A 3 -7.36 -23.71 13.05
C ALA A 3 -7.93 -22.33 12.65
N GLY A 4 -7.28 -21.26 13.10
CA GLY A 4 -7.82 -19.89 12.97
C GLY A 4 -8.11 -19.49 11.52
N ASN A 5 -9.34 -19.04 11.27
CA ASN A 5 -9.76 -18.46 10.00
C ASN A 5 -9.78 -16.94 10.18
N SER A 6 -8.66 -16.28 9.87
CA SER A 6 -8.58 -14.82 9.79
C SER A 6 -9.64 -14.28 8.82
N SER A 7 -10.17 -13.09 9.09
CA SER A 7 -11.26 -12.47 8.32
C SER A 7 -10.99 -12.51 6.81
N ARG A 8 -11.81 -13.27 6.06
CA ARG A 8 -11.72 -13.35 4.60
C ARG A 8 -12.18 -12.01 3.99
N PRO A 9 -11.42 -11.40 3.06
CA PRO A 9 -11.77 -10.12 2.44
C PRO A 9 -12.76 -10.31 1.27
N GLY A 10 -13.95 -10.83 1.58
CA GLY A 10 -15.06 -11.02 0.62
C GLY A 10 -16.29 -10.16 0.94
N PRO A 11 -17.29 -10.14 0.05
CA PRO A 11 -18.57 -9.48 0.27
C PRO A 11 -19.36 -10.10 1.43
N VAL A 12 -20.28 -9.34 2.01
CA VAL A 12 -21.17 -9.82 3.09
C VAL A 12 -22.19 -10.84 2.60
N THR A 13 -22.62 -10.75 1.33
CA THR A 13 -23.43 -11.77 0.64
C THR A 13 -22.84 -12.08 -0.74
N ASP A 14 -22.70 -13.36 -1.06
CA ASP A 14 -22.19 -13.87 -2.35
C ASP A 14 -23.13 -14.89 -3.04
N THR A 15 -24.41 -14.91 -2.64
CA THR A 15 -25.46 -15.75 -3.26
C THR A 15 -25.62 -15.52 -4.77
N TRP A 16 -25.17 -14.37 -5.27
CA TRP A 16 -25.16 -13.98 -6.68
C TRP A 16 -24.12 -14.73 -7.54
N VAL A 17 -23.21 -15.49 -6.93
CA VAL A 17 -22.24 -16.33 -7.66
C VAL A 17 -22.95 -17.51 -8.30
N ALA A 18 -22.82 -17.61 -9.62
CA ALA A 18 -23.40 -18.67 -10.44
C ALA A 18 -22.32 -19.61 -10.97
N ALA A 19 -22.61 -20.92 -11.02
CA ALA A 19 -21.78 -21.93 -11.67
C ALA A 19 -22.44 -22.38 -12.99
N ILE A 20 -21.64 -22.52 -14.05
CA ILE A 20 -22.14 -22.79 -15.41
C ILE A 20 -21.80 -24.23 -15.81
N HIS A 21 -22.77 -24.92 -16.42
CA HIS A 21 -22.77 -26.36 -16.66
C HIS A 21 -23.25 -26.71 -18.09
N THR A 22 -22.84 -27.88 -18.58
CA THR A 22 -23.21 -28.41 -19.92
C THR A 22 -24.45 -29.30 -19.92
N SER A 23 -25.04 -29.53 -18.74
CA SER A 23 -26.21 -30.38 -18.54
C SER A 23 -26.85 -30.13 -17.17
N GLU A 24 -28.04 -30.69 -16.96
CA GLU A 24 -28.72 -30.64 -15.66
C GLU A 24 -28.00 -31.46 -14.57
N THR A 25 -27.13 -32.42 -14.93
CA THR A 25 -26.63 -33.46 -14.03
C THR A 25 -25.11 -33.69 -14.00
N ASP A 26 -24.31 -33.00 -14.82
CA ASP A 26 -22.84 -33.04 -14.70
C ASP A 26 -22.38 -32.49 -13.34
N PHE A 27 -21.24 -32.99 -12.83
CA PHE A 27 -20.76 -32.59 -11.50
C PHE A 27 -19.89 -31.33 -11.55
N ASN A 28 -19.06 -31.20 -12.59
CA ASN A 28 -18.04 -30.18 -12.71
C ASN A 28 -18.56 -28.98 -13.54
N PRO A 29 -18.50 -27.74 -13.05
CA PRO A 29 -18.79 -26.55 -13.85
C PRO A 29 -17.70 -26.28 -14.90
N ILE A 30 -18.09 -25.64 -16.01
CA ILE A 30 -17.19 -25.20 -17.09
C ILE A 30 -16.70 -23.75 -16.93
N GLY A 31 -17.27 -23.00 -15.98
CA GLY A 31 -16.94 -21.61 -15.70
C GLY A 31 -17.91 -20.97 -14.73
N SER A 32 -17.73 -19.67 -14.52
CA SER A 32 -18.42 -18.87 -13.50
C SER A 32 -19.39 -17.86 -14.12
N GLY A 33 -20.29 -17.32 -13.31
CA GLY A 33 -21.23 -16.28 -13.71
C GLY A 33 -21.67 -15.39 -12.55
N VAL A 34 -22.31 -14.26 -12.90
CA VAL A 34 -22.86 -13.27 -11.96
C VAL A 34 -24.36 -13.13 -12.19
N VAL A 35 -25.18 -13.39 -11.18
CA VAL A 35 -26.62 -13.10 -11.21
C VAL A 35 -26.82 -11.58 -11.20
N ILE A 36 -27.50 -11.02 -12.20
CA ILE A 36 -27.72 -9.57 -12.33
C ILE A 36 -29.20 -9.15 -12.19
N ASP A 37 -30.15 -10.08 -12.34
CA ASP A 37 -31.54 -9.93 -11.88
C ASP A 37 -32.20 -11.31 -11.68
N GLU A 38 -33.53 -11.35 -11.47
CA GLU A 38 -34.32 -12.58 -11.31
C GLU A 38 -34.09 -13.67 -12.36
N ARG A 39 -33.68 -13.32 -13.60
CA ARG A 39 -33.58 -14.23 -14.75
C ARG A 39 -32.33 -14.05 -15.60
N ARG A 40 -31.44 -13.11 -15.28
CA ARG A 40 -30.25 -12.83 -16.09
C ARG A 40 -28.96 -13.11 -15.34
N VAL A 41 -28.04 -13.79 -16.04
CA VAL A 41 -26.69 -14.11 -15.55
C VAL A 41 -25.66 -13.64 -16.57
N LEU A 42 -24.62 -12.94 -16.12
CA LEU A 42 -23.51 -12.46 -16.93
C LEU A 42 -22.32 -13.44 -16.83
N THR A 43 -21.63 -13.70 -17.94
CA THR A 43 -20.44 -14.55 -18.02
C THR A 43 -19.56 -14.19 -19.23
N CYS A 44 -18.48 -14.93 -19.48
CA CYS A 44 -17.63 -14.77 -20.67
C CYS A 44 -18.22 -15.50 -21.88
N ALA A 45 -17.96 -14.99 -23.09
CA ALA A 45 -18.40 -15.66 -24.31
C ALA A 45 -17.68 -17.00 -24.50
N HIS A 46 -16.38 -17.09 -24.19
CA HIS A 46 -15.61 -18.33 -24.35
C HIS A 46 -16.06 -19.47 -23.42
N VAL A 47 -16.73 -19.16 -22.29
CA VAL A 47 -17.26 -20.17 -21.36
C VAL A 47 -18.45 -20.91 -21.99
N VAL A 48 -19.27 -20.23 -22.80
CA VAL A 48 -20.49 -20.80 -23.40
C VAL A 48 -20.42 -21.04 -24.91
N LEU A 49 -19.42 -20.47 -25.61
CA LEU A 49 -19.17 -20.65 -27.06
C LEU A 49 -17.78 -21.23 -27.38
N GLY A 50 -17.03 -21.70 -26.38
CA GLY A 50 -15.67 -22.21 -26.58
C GLY A 50 -15.59 -23.38 -27.56
N SER A 51 -14.52 -23.43 -28.37
CA SER A 51 -14.28 -24.42 -29.45
C SER A 51 -14.13 -25.90 -29.01
N ARG A 52 -14.46 -26.21 -27.75
CA ARG A 52 -14.54 -27.55 -27.17
C ARG A 52 -15.97 -28.12 -27.16
N PHE A 53 -16.99 -27.30 -27.46
CA PHE A 53 -18.40 -27.65 -27.31
C PHE A 53 -19.18 -27.52 -28.63
N PRO A 54 -20.07 -28.45 -28.99
CA PRO A 54 -20.97 -28.30 -30.14
C PRO A 54 -21.98 -27.15 -29.96
N GLU A 55 -22.39 -26.51 -31.06
CA GLU A 55 -23.42 -25.45 -31.09
C GLU A 55 -24.80 -25.89 -30.56
N SER A 56 -25.00 -27.20 -30.34
CA SER A 56 -26.23 -27.80 -29.81
C SER A 56 -26.17 -28.16 -28.31
N SER A 57 -25.20 -27.61 -27.56
CA SER A 57 -25.03 -27.90 -26.13
C SER A 57 -26.03 -27.12 -25.28
N GLU A 58 -26.80 -27.77 -24.41
CA GLU A 58 -27.70 -27.08 -23.49
C GLU A 58 -26.92 -26.50 -22.30
N ILE A 59 -26.97 -25.19 -22.10
CA ILE A 59 -26.31 -24.53 -20.96
C ILE A 59 -27.25 -24.50 -19.75
N TRP A 60 -26.71 -24.82 -18.59
CA TRP A 60 -27.42 -24.84 -17.30
C TRP A 60 -26.65 -24.03 -16.26
N VAL A 61 -27.37 -23.44 -15.31
CA VAL A 61 -26.80 -22.60 -14.24
C VAL A 61 -27.18 -23.15 -12.87
N ALA A 62 -26.23 -23.20 -11.94
CA ALA A 62 -26.38 -23.59 -10.54
C ALA A 62 -26.00 -22.46 -9.57
N PHE A 63 -26.45 -22.55 -8.32
CA PHE A 63 -26.31 -21.50 -7.30
C PHE A 63 -25.64 -22.05 -6.03
N PRO A 64 -24.31 -22.33 -6.06
CA PRO A 64 -23.62 -23.08 -5.01
C PRO A 64 -23.42 -22.31 -3.70
N ARG A 65 -23.69 -21.00 -3.69
CA ARG A 65 -23.59 -20.12 -2.51
C ARG A 65 -24.90 -19.99 -1.71
N LEU A 66 -25.90 -20.84 -2.00
CA LEU A 66 -27.19 -20.85 -1.33
C LEU A 66 -27.28 -22.01 -0.31
N ASP A 67 -27.35 -21.72 0.98
CA ASP A 67 -27.41 -22.71 2.08
C ASP A 67 -28.77 -23.45 2.21
N THR A 68 -29.39 -23.82 1.10
CA THR A 68 -30.68 -24.55 1.07
C THR A 68 -30.63 -25.72 0.09
N SER A 69 -31.61 -26.63 0.19
CA SER A 69 -31.80 -27.71 -0.77
C SER A 69 -32.21 -27.25 -2.18
N GLU A 70 -32.50 -25.96 -2.39
CA GLU A 70 -32.75 -25.42 -3.73
C GLU A 70 -31.45 -25.11 -4.51
N SER A 71 -30.28 -25.08 -3.86
CA SER A 71 -28.97 -24.88 -4.51
C SER A 71 -28.68 -25.90 -5.62
N ALA A 72 -29.11 -27.15 -5.41
CA ALA A 72 -29.03 -28.24 -6.39
C ALA A 72 -30.03 -28.10 -7.55
N SER A 73 -31.00 -27.19 -7.47
CA SER A 73 -32.00 -26.96 -8.50
C SER A 73 -31.46 -26.03 -9.59
N ARG A 74 -30.88 -26.62 -10.64
CA ARG A 74 -30.35 -25.85 -11.78
C ARG A 74 -31.45 -25.08 -12.52
N ARG A 75 -31.01 -24.12 -13.35
CA ARG A 75 -31.85 -23.35 -14.26
C ARG A 75 -31.32 -23.50 -15.68
N ARG A 76 -32.18 -23.98 -16.59
CA ARG A 76 -31.90 -24.04 -18.02
C ARG A 76 -31.75 -22.62 -18.57
N VAL A 77 -30.73 -22.39 -19.39
CA VAL A 77 -30.60 -21.16 -20.19
C VAL A 77 -31.57 -21.26 -21.37
N LEU A 78 -32.52 -20.34 -21.43
CA LEU A 78 -33.47 -20.17 -22.53
C LEU A 78 -32.79 -19.52 -23.75
N LYS A 79 -31.83 -18.61 -23.50
CA LYS A 79 -31.18 -17.81 -24.53
C LYS A 79 -29.77 -17.36 -24.10
N VAL A 80 -28.85 -17.35 -25.05
CA VAL A 80 -27.52 -16.73 -24.92
C VAL A 80 -27.47 -15.53 -25.88
N GLU A 81 -27.05 -14.37 -25.39
CA GLU A 81 -26.68 -13.22 -26.22
C GLU A 81 -25.21 -12.87 -25.97
N THR A 82 -24.42 -12.64 -27.03
CA THR A 82 -22.97 -12.35 -26.92
C THR A 82 -22.60 -11.03 -27.57
N GLY A 83 -21.39 -10.54 -27.27
CA GLY A 83 -20.77 -9.44 -27.99
C GLY A 83 -20.69 -9.69 -29.51
N ARG A 84 -20.66 -8.61 -30.29
CA ARG A 84 -20.73 -8.68 -31.78
C ARG A 84 -19.37 -8.80 -32.47
N ASP A 85 -18.28 -8.83 -31.70
CA ASP A 85 -16.92 -8.84 -32.20
C ASP A 85 -16.04 -9.80 -31.37
N SER A 86 -15.07 -10.41 -32.04
CA SER A 86 -14.01 -11.27 -31.51
C SER A 86 -13.24 -10.71 -30.30
N MET A 87 -13.21 -9.39 -30.14
CA MET A 87 -12.55 -8.69 -29.02
C MET A 87 -13.47 -8.50 -27.79
N GLN A 88 -14.72 -8.99 -27.82
CA GLN A 88 -15.76 -8.74 -26.82
C GLN A 88 -16.21 -10.03 -26.13
N ASP A 89 -15.37 -10.56 -25.25
CA ASP A 89 -15.56 -11.85 -24.56
C ASP A 89 -16.59 -11.81 -23.42
N VAL A 90 -17.85 -11.53 -23.76
CA VAL A 90 -18.97 -11.46 -22.81
C VAL A 90 -20.23 -12.12 -23.37
N ALA A 91 -20.93 -12.85 -22.52
CA ALA A 91 -22.25 -13.43 -22.77
C ALA A 91 -23.24 -13.06 -21.66
N LEU A 92 -24.48 -12.83 -22.07
CA LEU A 92 -25.65 -12.63 -21.21
C LEU A 92 -26.58 -13.84 -21.39
N LEU A 93 -26.86 -14.52 -20.28
CA LEU A 93 -27.71 -15.71 -20.22
C LEU A 93 -29.09 -15.33 -19.71
N GLU A 94 -30.14 -15.71 -20.42
CA GLU A 94 -31.54 -15.57 -20.00
C GLU A 94 -32.05 -16.93 -19.51
N LEU A 95 -32.53 -17.01 -18.26
CA LEU A 95 -32.98 -18.25 -17.61
C LEU A 95 -34.46 -18.52 -17.91
N GLU A 96 -34.80 -19.79 -18.19
CA GLU A 96 -36.18 -20.24 -18.45
C GLU A 96 -37.10 -20.02 -17.23
N LYS A 97 -36.54 -20.14 -16.02
CA LYS A 97 -37.21 -19.94 -14.72
C LYS A 97 -36.38 -18.97 -13.89
N ALA A 98 -37.05 -18.22 -13.01
CA ALA A 98 -36.37 -17.31 -12.08
C ALA A 98 -35.41 -18.05 -11.13
N VAL A 99 -34.40 -17.34 -10.62
CA VAL A 99 -33.44 -17.85 -9.64
C VAL A 99 -34.14 -18.42 -8.37
N PRO A 100 -33.51 -19.37 -7.65
CA PRO A 100 -34.05 -19.89 -6.39
C PRO A 100 -34.35 -18.81 -5.33
N ALA A 101 -35.26 -19.13 -4.40
CA ALA A 101 -35.59 -18.20 -3.32
C ALA A 101 -34.38 -18.04 -2.36
N GLY A 102 -33.94 -16.80 -2.15
CA GLY A 102 -32.73 -16.47 -1.37
C GLY A 102 -31.48 -16.20 -2.21
N VAL A 103 -31.54 -16.30 -3.54
CA VAL A 103 -30.50 -15.76 -4.42
C VAL A 103 -30.74 -14.27 -4.63
N GLU A 104 -29.94 -13.44 -3.95
CA GLU A 104 -29.85 -12.01 -4.25
C GLU A 104 -29.05 -11.77 -5.54
N ALA A 105 -29.39 -10.72 -6.30
CA ALA A 105 -28.61 -10.29 -7.45
C ALA A 105 -27.40 -9.44 -7.03
N ALA A 106 -26.30 -9.50 -7.78
CA ALA A 106 -25.10 -8.75 -7.49
C ALA A 106 -25.35 -7.23 -7.58
N ARG A 107 -24.82 -6.47 -6.62
CA ARG A 107 -24.72 -5.01 -6.75
C ARG A 107 -23.73 -4.70 -7.87
N LEU A 108 -24.14 -3.91 -8.86
CA LEU A 108 -23.32 -3.58 -10.04
C LEU A 108 -22.84 -2.13 -10.01
N ARG A 109 -21.61 -1.88 -10.48
CA ARG A 109 -21.03 -0.53 -10.63
C ARG A 109 -20.22 -0.37 -11.92
N CYS A 110 -20.67 0.53 -12.80
CA CYS A 110 -19.95 0.91 -14.01
C CYS A 110 -18.92 2.03 -13.75
N ALA A 111 -17.80 1.67 -13.11
CA ALA A 111 -16.59 2.50 -13.00
C ALA A 111 -15.72 2.42 -14.27
N ARG A 112 -14.84 3.40 -14.52
CA ARG A 112 -13.84 3.32 -15.61
C ARG A 112 -12.65 2.46 -15.19
N SER A 113 -11.91 1.91 -16.15
CA SER A 113 -10.68 1.16 -15.86
C SER A 113 -9.63 2.00 -15.12
N SER A 114 -9.58 3.32 -15.35
CA SER A 114 -8.74 4.26 -14.61
C SER A 114 -9.14 4.43 -13.14
N ASP A 115 -10.45 4.41 -12.84
CA ASP A 115 -10.99 4.69 -11.50
C ASP A 115 -10.90 3.47 -10.56
N LEU A 116 -10.39 2.35 -11.10
CA LEU A 116 -10.22 1.07 -10.43
C LEU A 116 -8.75 0.72 -10.14
N VAL A 117 -7.77 1.42 -10.72
CA VAL A 117 -6.35 1.16 -10.44
C VAL A 117 -6.08 1.33 -8.94
N ASP A 118 -5.22 0.49 -8.38
CA ASP A 118 -4.91 0.38 -6.95
C ASP A 118 -6.05 -0.03 -6.01
N THR A 119 -7.29 -0.10 -6.49
CA THR A 119 -8.41 -0.61 -5.68
C THR A 119 -8.25 -2.10 -5.43
N ASN A 120 -8.82 -2.54 -4.31
CA ASN A 120 -8.85 -3.94 -3.94
C ASN A 120 -9.96 -4.65 -4.72
N TRP A 121 -9.82 -5.96 -4.93
CA TRP A 121 -10.86 -6.81 -5.52
C TRP A 121 -10.91 -8.20 -4.88
N TRP A 122 -12.07 -8.85 -5.07
CA TRP A 122 -12.37 -10.23 -4.75
C TRP A 122 -13.15 -10.85 -5.92
N ALA A 123 -12.95 -12.14 -6.17
CA ALA A 123 -13.72 -12.92 -7.13
C ALA A 123 -13.89 -14.35 -6.61
N PHE A 124 -14.99 -14.99 -7.02
CA PHE A 124 -15.22 -16.42 -6.81
C PHE A 124 -15.16 -17.15 -8.15
N GLY A 125 -14.65 -18.38 -8.16
CA GLY A 125 -14.61 -19.19 -9.36
C GLY A 125 -14.44 -20.69 -9.09
N PHE A 126 -14.52 -21.48 -10.15
CA PHE A 126 -14.51 -22.94 -10.09
C PHE A 126 -13.27 -23.50 -10.81
N PRO A 127 -12.07 -23.35 -10.24
CA PRO A 127 -10.82 -23.76 -10.88
C PRO A 127 -10.83 -25.27 -11.16
N GLU A 128 -10.33 -25.66 -12.33
CA GLU A 128 -10.17 -27.07 -12.75
C GLU A 128 -11.50 -27.88 -12.76
N GLY A 129 -12.65 -27.21 -12.62
CA GLY A 129 -13.98 -27.83 -12.54
C GLY A 129 -14.37 -28.32 -11.13
N ASP A 130 -13.77 -27.78 -10.07
CA ASP A 130 -14.19 -28.04 -8.68
C ASP A 130 -15.64 -27.55 -8.44
N PRO A 131 -16.56 -28.39 -7.94
CA PRO A 131 -17.97 -28.03 -7.71
C PRO A 131 -18.20 -27.12 -6.48
N TYR A 132 -17.24 -27.06 -5.55
CA TYR A 132 -17.30 -26.20 -4.36
C TYR A 132 -16.74 -24.80 -4.67
N GLY A 133 -15.68 -24.75 -5.47
CA GLY A 133 -15.02 -23.53 -5.94
C GLY A 133 -14.22 -22.79 -4.86
N ASP A 134 -13.44 -21.81 -5.32
CA ASP A 134 -12.50 -21.04 -4.51
C ASP A 134 -12.72 -19.53 -4.67
N SER A 135 -12.29 -18.78 -3.65
CA SER A 135 -12.28 -17.32 -3.65
C SER A 135 -10.86 -16.78 -3.78
N ALA A 136 -10.63 -15.90 -4.77
CA ALA A 136 -9.39 -15.15 -4.95
C ALA A 136 -9.59 -13.66 -4.63
N PHE A 137 -8.53 -12.96 -4.24
CA PHE A 137 -8.54 -11.51 -3.98
C PHE A 137 -7.17 -10.89 -4.25
N GLY A 138 -7.13 -9.57 -4.44
CA GLY A 138 -5.90 -8.85 -4.75
C GLY A 138 -6.11 -7.37 -5.05
N LYS A 139 -5.23 -6.80 -5.86
CA LYS A 139 -5.28 -5.40 -6.33
C LYS A 139 -5.42 -5.29 -7.84
N VAL A 140 -5.96 -4.18 -8.32
CA VAL A 140 -6.02 -3.85 -9.75
C VAL A 140 -4.72 -3.13 -10.14
N GLY A 141 -3.79 -3.85 -10.80
CA GLY A 141 -2.46 -3.33 -11.10
C GLY A 141 -2.41 -2.23 -12.17
N SER A 142 -3.28 -2.29 -13.19
CA SER A 142 -3.28 -1.26 -14.23
C SER A 142 -4.57 -1.21 -15.07
N ALA A 143 -4.87 -0.02 -15.60
CA ALA A 143 -5.90 0.18 -16.60
C ALA A 143 -5.39 -0.24 -17.99
N LEU A 144 -6.17 -1.05 -18.70
CA LEU A 144 -5.83 -1.53 -20.04
C LEU A 144 -6.76 -0.94 -21.10
N GLY A 145 -6.35 -1.09 -22.37
CA GLY A 145 -7.14 -0.65 -23.52
C GLY A 145 -8.54 -1.31 -23.58
N TYR A 146 -9.47 -0.64 -24.25
CA TYR A 146 -10.85 -1.12 -24.45
C TYR A 146 -11.63 -1.47 -23.17
N GLY A 147 -11.31 -0.85 -22.03
CA GLY A 147 -12.06 -1.03 -20.78
C GLY A 147 -11.74 -2.31 -20.01
N TRP A 148 -10.63 -2.97 -20.35
CA TRP A 148 -10.02 -4.02 -19.54
C TRP A 148 -9.21 -3.42 -18.37
N ILE A 149 -8.92 -4.23 -17.36
CA ILE A 149 -7.99 -3.97 -16.26
C ILE A 149 -7.13 -5.22 -15.99
N ARG A 150 -5.87 -5.02 -15.59
CA ARG A 150 -5.02 -6.08 -15.01
C ARG A 150 -5.44 -6.29 -13.56
N ILE A 151 -5.59 -7.54 -13.13
CA ILE A 151 -5.86 -7.92 -11.74
C ILE A 151 -4.75 -8.83 -11.24
N ASP A 152 -4.10 -8.40 -10.15
CA ASP A 152 -2.95 -9.07 -9.56
C ASP A 152 -3.37 -9.77 -8.28
N THR A 153 -3.24 -11.10 -8.24
CA THR A 153 -3.79 -11.92 -7.15
C THR A 153 -2.85 -11.95 -5.94
N ALA A 154 -3.33 -11.49 -4.79
CA ALA A 154 -2.60 -11.54 -3.51
C ALA A 154 -3.02 -12.71 -2.60
N SER A 155 -4.07 -13.44 -2.97
CA SER A 155 -4.57 -14.60 -2.22
C SER A 155 -3.81 -15.89 -2.51
N ARG A 156 -3.71 -16.78 -1.50
CA ARG A 156 -3.18 -18.15 -1.64
C ARG A 156 -3.80 -18.94 -2.79
N TYR A 157 -5.07 -18.68 -3.09
CA TYR A 157 -5.77 -19.24 -4.25
C TYR A 157 -5.66 -18.25 -5.41
N LEU A 158 -5.08 -18.70 -6.52
CA LEU A 158 -4.80 -17.86 -7.69
C LEU A 158 -5.99 -17.84 -8.66
N VAL A 159 -6.19 -16.71 -9.36
CA VAL A 159 -7.17 -16.61 -10.45
C VAL A 159 -6.73 -17.52 -11.61
N ARG A 160 -7.41 -18.66 -11.75
CA ARG A 160 -7.09 -19.73 -12.70
C ARG A 160 -8.24 -19.97 -13.71
N PRO A 161 -8.01 -20.68 -14.83
CA PRO A 161 -9.07 -21.16 -15.71
C PRO A 161 -10.18 -21.87 -14.92
N GLY A 162 -11.40 -21.33 -15.01
CA GLY A 162 -12.53 -21.64 -14.12
C GLY A 162 -13.10 -20.40 -13.41
N PHE A 163 -12.27 -19.39 -13.15
CA PHE A 163 -12.71 -18.04 -12.71
C PHE A 163 -13.30 -17.19 -13.83
N SER A 164 -13.13 -17.59 -15.11
CA SER A 164 -13.76 -16.93 -16.26
C SER A 164 -15.26 -16.75 -16.08
N GLY A 165 -15.76 -15.53 -16.28
CA GLY A 165 -17.15 -15.14 -16.06
C GLY A 165 -17.49 -14.83 -14.59
N GLY A 166 -16.54 -14.96 -13.66
CA GLY A 166 -16.73 -14.62 -12.25
C GLY A 166 -16.83 -13.10 -12.05
N GLY A 167 -17.61 -12.69 -11.05
CA GLY A 167 -17.78 -11.27 -10.72
C GLY A 167 -16.59 -10.72 -9.96
N LEU A 168 -15.99 -9.64 -10.48
CA LEU A 168 -14.96 -8.88 -9.79
C LEU A 168 -15.62 -7.87 -8.84
N TRP A 169 -15.77 -8.24 -7.57
CA TRP A 169 -16.26 -7.36 -6.50
C TRP A 169 -15.12 -6.49 -5.97
N SER A 170 -15.35 -5.19 -5.78
CA SER A 170 -14.40 -4.30 -5.12
C SER A 170 -14.90 -3.93 -3.71
N PRO A 171 -14.11 -4.12 -2.64
CA PRO A 171 -14.46 -3.65 -1.30
C PRO A 171 -14.61 -2.13 -1.24
N ASP A 172 -13.88 -1.42 -2.09
CA ASP A 172 -13.83 0.05 -2.12
C ASP A 172 -15.13 0.68 -2.66
N TYR A 173 -15.93 -0.10 -3.40
CA TYR A 173 -17.24 0.26 -3.96
C TYR A 173 -18.42 -0.58 -3.41
N ASP A 174 -18.16 -1.61 -2.59
CA ASP A 174 -19.12 -2.64 -2.11
C ASP A 174 -20.04 -3.19 -3.23
N ALA A 175 -19.42 -3.53 -4.37
CA ALA A 175 -20.12 -3.97 -5.57
C ALA A 175 -19.21 -4.68 -6.57
N VAL A 176 -19.83 -5.46 -7.47
CA VAL A 176 -19.19 -5.97 -8.69
C VAL A 176 -18.93 -4.80 -9.64
N VAL A 177 -17.66 -4.58 -9.97
CA VAL A 177 -17.15 -3.51 -10.86
C VAL A 177 -16.73 -4.04 -12.24
N GLY A 178 -16.54 -5.35 -12.37
CA GLY A 178 -16.16 -6.00 -13.61
C GLY A 178 -16.43 -7.51 -13.63
N LEU A 179 -16.04 -8.13 -14.74
CA LEU A 179 -16.14 -9.57 -14.99
C LEU A 179 -14.74 -10.12 -15.26
N VAL A 180 -14.32 -11.18 -14.56
CA VAL A 180 -13.02 -11.86 -14.82
C VAL A 180 -13.08 -12.51 -16.20
N GLY A 181 -12.27 -12.02 -17.14
CA GLY A 181 -12.31 -12.43 -18.55
C GLY A 181 -11.16 -13.35 -18.96
N GLN A 182 -9.95 -13.13 -18.43
CA GLN A 182 -8.80 -14.00 -18.65
C GLN A 182 -8.13 -14.32 -17.31
N ALA A 183 -7.71 -15.57 -17.14
CA ALA A 183 -7.14 -16.09 -15.90
C ALA A 183 -5.93 -16.97 -16.24
N HIS A 184 -4.73 -16.54 -15.85
CA HIS A 184 -3.47 -17.22 -16.16
C HIS A 184 -3.02 -18.07 -14.97
N ALA A 185 -2.37 -19.21 -15.24
CA ALA A 185 -2.02 -20.18 -14.19
C ALA A 185 -1.01 -19.65 -13.15
N ASN A 186 -0.30 -18.56 -13.46
CA ASN A 186 0.63 -17.86 -12.57
C ASN A 186 -0.05 -16.87 -11.59
N GLY A 187 -1.36 -16.61 -11.74
CA GLY A 187 -2.12 -15.70 -10.87
C GLY A 187 -2.34 -14.29 -11.41
N ASP A 188 -1.80 -13.97 -12.59
CA ASP A 188 -2.25 -12.79 -13.35
C ASP A 188 -3.65 -13.03 -13.91
N GLY A 189 -4.53 -12.03 -13.79
CA GLY A 189 -5.82 -12.03 -14.47
C GLY A 189 -6.05 -10.75 -15.24
N ARG A 190 -7.09 -10.79 -16.09
CA ARG A 190 -7.68 -9.59 -16.70
C ARG A 190 -9.18 -9.61 -16.50
N ALA A 191 -9.73 -8.49 -16.07
CA ALA A 191 -11.17 -8.30 -15.95
C ALA A 191 -11.65 -7.21 -16.90
N LEU A 192 -12.87 -7.36 -17.40
CA LEU A 192 -13.56 -6.36 -18.21
C LEU A 192 -14.47 -5.53 -17.30
N THR A 193 -14.32 -4.20 -17.32
CA THR A 193 -15.17 -3.31 -16.49
C THR A 193 -16.64 -3.38 -16.92
N LEU A 194 -17.58 -3.28 -15.96
CA LEU A 194 -19.01 -3.29 -16.28
C LEU A 194 -19.41 -2.09 -17.16
N LEU A 195 -18.69 -0.96 -17.06
CA LEU A 195 -18.86 0.18 -17.96
C LEU A 195 -18.59 -0.17 -19.43
N GLN A 196 -17.72 -1.15 -19.69
CA GLN A 196 -17.49 -1.67 -21.03
C GLN A 196 -18.50 -2.77 -21.41
N VAL A 197 -18.89 -3.62 -20.45
CA VAL A 197 -19.95 -4.63 -20.65
C VAL A 197 -21.26 -3.98 -21.13
N ASP A 198 -21.66 -2.84 -20.56
CA ASP A 198 -22.88 -2.14 -20.99
C ASP A 198 -22.78 -1.62 -22.44
N LYS A 199 -21.61 -1.12 -22.86
CA LYS A 199 -21.38 -0.69 -24.25
C LYS A 199 -21.42 -1.86 -25.25
N ILE A 200 -21.21 -3.10 -24.79
CA ILE A 200 -21.34 -4.31 -25.60
C ILE A 200 -22.82 -4.70 -25.77
N PHE A 201 -23.66 -4.42 -24.76
CA PHE A 201 -25.10 -4.73 -24.75
C PHE A 201 -26.00 -3.47 -24.62
N PRO A 202 -25.89 -2.48 -25.53
CA PRO A 202 -26.69 -1.25 -25.44
C PRO A 202 -28.19 -1.58 -25.53
N GLY A 203 -28.96 -1.11 -24.54
CA GLY A 203 -30.39 -1.44 -24.42
C GLY A 203 -30.70 -2.77 -23.70
N ARG A 204 -29.72 -3.39 -23.04
CA ARG A 204 -29.96 -4.41 -21.99
C ARG A 204 -29.96 -3.83 -20.57
N GLY A 205 -29.65 -2.54 -20.43
CA GLY A 205 -29.73 -1.82 -19.17
C GLY A 205 -28.73 -2.33 -18.12
N ILE A 206 -27.48 -2.60 -18.50
CA ILE A 206 -26.44 -3.00 -17.53
C ILE A 206 -25.90 -1.74 -16.82
N SER A 207 -25.82 -0.61 -17.53
CA SER A 207 -25.76 0.72 -16.94
C SER A 207 -27.01 1.01 -16.11
N GLU A 208 -28.22 0.71 -16.60
CA GLU A 208 -29.46 0.94 -15.84
C GLU A 208 -29.50 0.15 -14.51
N LEU A 209 -29.06 -1.11 -14.49
CA LEU A 209 -28.91 -1.94 -13.29
C LEU A 209 -27.81 -1.44 -12.31
N SER A 210 -26.82 -0.69 -12.81
CA SER A 210 -25.72 -0.14 -11.99
C SER A 210 -25.88 1.34 -11.61
N ALA A 211 -26.71 2.09 -12.34
CA ALA A 211 -26.86 3.55 -12.27
C ALA A 211 -28.31 4.04 -12.13
N TRP A 212 -29.29 3.13 -12.12
CA TRP A 212 -30.60 3.32 -11.49
C TRP A 212 -31.53 4.39 -12.09
N SER A 213 -31.50 4.54 -13.41
CA SER A 213 -32.46 5.34 -14.17
C SER A 213 -33.81 4.64 -14.39
N ALA A 214 -34.90 5.27 -14.00
CA ALA A 214 -36.26 4.70 -13.90
C ALA A 214 -36.99 4.48 -15.25
N GLY A 215 -36.38 3.72 -16.17
CA GLY A 215 -36.89 3.50 -17.53
C GLY A 215 -37.61 2.17 -17.77
N VAL A 216 -36.91 1.04 -17.57
CA VAL A 216 -37.26 -0.24 -18.23
C VAL A 216 -37.37 -1.45 -17.29
N ALA A 217 -36.78 -1.40 -16.08
CA ALA A 217 -36.80 -2.51 -15.13
C ALA A 217 -38.01 -2.46 -14.18
N GLY A 218 -38.53 -3.64 -13.78
CA GLY A 218 -39.78 -3.81 -13.02
C GLY A 218 -39.69 -3.45 -11.52
N ASP A 219 -40.76 -3.71 -10.76
CA ASP A 219 -41.00 -3.14 -9.43
C ASP A 219 -39.88 -3.29 -8.38
N MET A 220 -39.05 -4.34 -8.42
CA MET A 220 -37.90 -4.47 -7.52
C MET A 220 -36.74 -3.52 -7.86
N ALA A 221 -36.62 -3.07 -9.12
CA ALA A 221 -35.62 -2.10 -9.59
C ALA A 221 -35.97 -0.64 -9.24
N MET A 222 -36.68 -0.43 -8.12
CA MET A 222 -37.05 0.87 -7.55
C MET A 222 -36.53 1.08 -6.11
N ALA A 223 -35.74 0.14 -5.57
CA ALA A 223 -35.33 0.10 -4.15
C ALA A 223 -33.85 0.38 -3.83
N ALA A 224 -32.94 0.54 -4.81
CA ALA A 224 -31.50 0.63 -4.55
C ALA A 224 -30.71 1.51 -5.55
N TRP A 225 -31.04 2.81 -5.61
CA TRP A 225 -30.02 3.82 -5.95
C TRP A 225 -28.75 3.59 -5.11
N GLY A 226 -27.61 4.12 -5.55
CA GLY A 226 -26.28 3.72 -5.05
C GLY A 226 -26.09 3.68 -3.52
N TRP A 227 -26.90 4.43 -2.79
CA TRP A 227 -27.15 4.32 -1.35
C TRP A 227 -28.60 3.83 -1.10
N SER A 228 -28.80 2.75 -0.34
CA SER A 228 -30.11 2.38 0.22
C SER A 228 -30.05 2.29 1.74
N LEU A 229 -31.14 2.64 2.42
CA LEU A 229 -31.14 2.72 3.89
C LEU A 229 -31.07 1.35 4.56
N ALA A 230 -31.34 0.27 3.83
CA ALA A 230 -31.15 -1.09 4.32
C ALA A 230 -29.72 -1.62 4.14
N SER A 231 -28.94 -1.04 3.22
CA SER A 231 -27.57 -1.49 2.90
C SER A 231 -26.47 -0.71 3.64
N ASP A 232 -26.73 0.54 4.05
CA ASP A 232 -25.82 1.37 4.86
C ASP A 232 -25.91 1.05 6.37
N PRO A 233 -24.89 0.42 7.00
CA PRO A 233 -24.96 0.03 8.41
C PRO A 233 -24.88 1.21 9.38
N GLU A 234 -24.30 2.36 8.99
CA GLU A 234 -24.36 3.57 9.80
C GLU A 234 -25.70 4.28 9.61
N GLY A 235 -26.19 4.35 8.37
CA GLY A 235 -27.50 4.89 8.03
C GLY A 235 -28.66 4.19 8.74
N VAL A 236 -28.64 2.85 8.82
CA VAL A 236 -29.58 2.08 9.67
C VAL A 236 -29.54 2.56 11.12
N ARG A 237 -28.34 2.82 11.67
CA ARG A 237 -28.12 3.18 13.07
C ARG A 237 -28.35 4.67 13.38
N HIS A 238 -28.28 5.58 12.40
CA HIS A 238 -28.62 7.01 12.58
C HIS A 238 -30.04 7.34 12.12
N TRP A 239 -30.41 7.09 10.86
CA TRP A 239 -31.65 7.63 10.29
C TRP A 239 -32.91 6.94 10.80
N ARG A 240 -32.92 5.60 10.88
CA ARG A 240 -34.12 4.84 11.28
C ARG A 240 -34.58 5.14 12.73
N PRO A 241 -33.71 5.20 13.76
CA PRO A 241 -34.13 5.61 15.11
C PRO A 241 -34.69 7.04 15.16
N ARG A 242 -34.08 7.98 14.43
CA ARG A 242 -34.52 9.39 14.40
C ARG A 242 -35.89 9.52 13.73
N ALA A 243 -36.10 8.84 12.61
CA ALA A 243 -37.37 8.79 11.91
C ALA A 243 -38.49 8.08 12.70
N ARG A 244 -38.13 7.12 13.56
CA ARG A 244 -39.04 6.47 14.52
C ARG A 244 -39.33 7.33 15.74
N GLY A 245 -38.41 8.20 16.14
CA GLY A 245 -38.48 8.98 17.40
C GLY A 245 -38.13 8.18 18.66
N VAL A 246 -37.62 6.96 18.49
CA VAL A 246 -37.31 5.95 19.52
C VAL A 246 -36.10 5.12 19.09
N SER A 247 -35.47 4.41 20.03
CA SER A 247 -34.36 3.49 19.70
C SER A 247 -34.82 2.32 18.80
N ILE A 248 -33.88 1.63 18.17
CA ILE A 248 -34.17 0.35 17.48
C ILE A 248 -34.08 -0.82 18.44
N ASP A 249 -32.99 -0.89 19.20
CA ASP A 249 -32.59 -2.10 19.93
C ASP A 249 -33.26 -2.23 21.31
N SER A 250 -33.82 -1.12 21.83
CA SER A 250 -34.44 -1.05 23.17
C SER A 250 -35.92 -0.67 23.20
N GLU A 251 -36.51 -0.27 22.07
CA GLU A 251 -37.90 0.19 21.99
C GLU A 251 -38.58 -0.31 20.72
N LYS A 252 -39.85 -0.74 20.83
CA LYS A 252 -40.73 -1.02 19.68
C LYS A 252 -41.60 0.20 19.34
N GLY A 253 -42.09 0.23 18.10
CA GLY A 253 -43.04 1.25 17.62
C GLY A 253 -42.45 2.44 16.85
N TYR A 254 -43.34 3.28 16.32
CA TYR A 254 -43.05 4.53 15.62
C TYR A 254 -43.82 5.64 16.34
N ARG A 255 -43.10 6.63 16.90
CA ARG A 255 -43.67 7.67 17.77
C ARG A 255 -43.42 9.10 17.28
N PHE A 256 -42.51 9.31 16.32
CA PHE A 256 -42.33 10.61 15.67
C PHE A 256 -43.56 11.01 14.84
N ARG A 257 -44.17 12.14 15.17
CA ARG A 257 -45.35 12.71 14.50
C ARG A 257 -45.12 14.22 14.27
N GLY A 258 -45.75 14.77 13.23
CA GLY A 258 -45.74 16.21 12.95
C GLY A 258 -44.56 16.73 12.11
N ARG A 259 -44.24 18.03 12.28
CA ARG A 259 -43.34 18.86 11.46
C ARG A 259 -43.73 18.90 9.97
N THR A 260 -45.03 18.79 9.70
CA THR A 260 -45.63 18.69 8.36
C THR A 260 -45.23 19.84 7.43
N ALA A 261 -45.12 21.07 7.94
CA ALA A 261 -44.69 22.24 7.16
C ALA A 261 -43.24 22.15 6.67
N ALA A 262 -42.33 21.65 7.51
CA ALA A 262 -40.92 21.43 7.15
C ALA A 262 -40.78 20.27 6.16
N LEU A 263 -41.42 19.12 6.44
CA LEU A 263 -41.45 17.95 5.55
C LEU A 263 -42.01 18.30 4.16
N SER A 264 -43.11 19.06 4.10
CA SER A 264 -43.69 19.56 2.83
C SER A 264 -42.72 20.46 2.05
N THR A 265 -41.90 21.24 2.75
CA THR A 265 -40.97 22.20 2.12
C THR A 265 -39.71 21.50 1.61
N ILE A 266 -39.18 20.52 2.34
CA ILE A 266 -38.07 19.66 1.88
C ILE A 266 -38.51 18.78 0.71
N SER A 267 -39.69 18.16 0.79
CA SER A 267 -40.28 17.37 -0.32
C SER A 267 -40.39 18.21 -1.61
N ARG A 268 -40.92 19.44 -1.51
CA ARG A 268 -41.01 20.40 -2.64
C ARG A 268 -39.65 20.88 -3.14
N TRP A 269 -38.60 20.84 -2.32
CA TRP A 269 -37.22 21.18 -2.72
C TRP A 269 -36.56 20.06 -3.51
N LEU A 270 -36.69 18.81 -3.04
CA LEU A 270 -36.15 17.61 -3.67
C LEU A 270 -36.84 17.30 -5.01
N GLY A 271 -38.15 17.59 -5.13
CA GLY A 271 -38.97 17.29 -6.32
C GLY A 271 -39.08 18.40 -7.38
N ARG A 272 -38.20 19.41 -7.40
CA ARG A 272 -38.30 20.54 -8.35
C ARG A 272 -38.11 20.12 -9.83
N PRO A 273 -38.62 20.88 -10.82
CA PRO A 273 -38.32 20.62 -12.24
C PRO A 273 -36.84 20.82 -12.62
N ALA A 274 -36.11 21.65 -11.89
CA ALA A 274 -34.67 21.89 -12.08
C ALA A 274 -33.97 22.10 -10.72
N PRO A 275 -32.67 21.76 -10.59
CA PRO A 275 -31.87 22.08 -9.41
C PRO A 275 -31.83 23.57 -9.06
N ASP A 276 -31.86 23.89 -7.76
CA ASP A 276 -31.49 25.22 -7.25
C ASP A 276 -29.98 25.22 -6.96
N ARG A 277 -29.28 26.31 -7.28
CA ARG A 277 -27.83 26.48 -7.01
C ARG A 277 -27.51 26.82 -5.56
N ARG A 278 -28.52 26.91 -4.71
CA ARG A 278 -28.41 27.13 -3.27
C ARG A 278 -28.47 25.81 -2.50
N VAL A 279 -28.05 25.85 -1.25
CA VAL A 279 -28.14 24.76 -0.28
C VAL A 279 -29.39 24.97 0.58
N LEU A 280 -30.21 23.93 0.77
CA LEU A 280 -31.30 23.99 1.75
C LEU A 280 -30.75 23.68 3.15
N VAL A 281 -30.84 24.63 4.07
CA VAL A 281 -30.29 24.52 5.42
C VAL A 281 -31.44 24.28 6.41
N VAL A 282 -31.46 23.13 7.07
CA VAL A 282 -32.38 22.82 8.16
C VAL A 282 -31.68 23.11 9.49
N THR A 283 -32.15 24.14 10.19
CA THR A 283 -31.56 24.64 11.44
C THR A 283 -32.58 24.70 12.58
N GLY A 284 -32.15 25.21 13.73
CA GLY A 284 -32.91 25.26 14.99
C GLY A 284 -32.12 24.66 16.15
N SER A 285 -32.65 24.78 17.37
CA SER A 285 -31.97 24.49 18.64
C SER A 285 -31.68 22.99 18.86
N PRO A 286 -30.84 22.64 19.87
CA PRO A 286 -30.62 21.24 20.25
C PRO A 286 -31.92 20.57 20.73
N GLY A 287 -32.29 19.45 20.12
CA GLY A 287 -33.47 18.65 20.52
C GLY A 287 -34.80 18.98 19.81
N VAL A 288 -34.86 19.99 18.93
CA VAL A 288 -36.12 20.41 18.28
C VAL A 288 -36.57 19.56 17.07
N GLY A 289 -35.76 18.58 16.67
CA GLY A 289 -36.13 17.55 15.68
C GLY A 289 -35.39 17.53 14.35
N LYS A 290 -34.31 18.30 14.14
CA LYS A 290 -33.55 18.38 12.86
C LYS A 290 -33.31 17.01 12.19
N SER A 291 -32.56 16.13 12.85
CA SER A 291 -32.24 14.78 12.38
C SER A 291 -33.46 13.85 12.25
N ALA A 292 -34.56 14.12 12.97
CA ALA A 292 -35.80 13.36 12.83
C ALA A 292 -36.58 13.76 11.57
N VAL A 293 -36.62 15.05 11.25
CA VAL A 293 -37.19 15.56 9.99
C VAL A 293 -36.37 15.06 8.79
N LEU A 294 -35.04 15.14 8.83
CA LEU A 294 -34.18 14.61 7.77
C LEU A 294 -34.25 13.07 7.69
N GLY A 295 -34.17 12.37 8.82
CA GLY A 295 -34.36 10.91 8.87
C GLY A 295 -35.71 10.47 8.33
N ARG A 296 -36.79 11.23 8.53
CA ARG A 296 -38.13 10.97 7.97
C ARG A 296 -38.19 11.15 6.46
N VAL A 297 -37.54 12.19 5.92
CA VAL A 297 -37.37 12.40 4.47
C VAL A 297 -36.62 11.22 3.85
N ILE A 298 -35.55 10.77 4.50
CA ILE A 298 -34.68 9.69 4.04
C ILE A 298 -35.39 8.32 4.10
N THR A 299 -35.98 7.95 5.23
CA THR A 299 -36.70 6.68 5.43
C THR A 299 -37.93 6.51 4.52
N THR A 300 -38.60 7.60 4.15
CA THR A 300 -39.77 7.53 3.25
C THR A 300 -39.40 7.55 1.76
N SER A 301 -38.21 8.08 1.43
CA SER A 301 -37.60 8.00 0.10
C SER A 301 -37.01 6.62 -0.22
N ASP A 302 -36.62 5.83 0.80
CA ASP A 302 -36.15 4.45 0.64
C ASP A 302 -37.35 3.50 0.47
N ARG A 303 -37.51 2.87 -0.71
CA ARG A 303 -38.73 2.09 -1.02
C ARG A 303 -38.96 0.95 -0.03
N GLN A 304 -37.92 0.15 0.25
CA GLN A 304 -38.00 -1.00 1.16
C GLN A 304 -38.37 -0.58 2.60
N THR A 305 -37.76 0.49 3.12
CA THR A 305 -38.09 1.01 4.46
C THR A 305 -39.50 1.63 4.47
N SER A 306 -39.89 2.36 3.43
CA SER A 306 -41.21 3.01 3.30
C SER A 306 -42.37 1.99 3.23
N GLU A 307 -42.16 0.86 2.55
CA GLU A 307 -43.09 -0.28 2.49
C GLU A 307 -43.17 -1.03 3.85
N SER A 308 -42.13 -0.96 4.69
CA SER A 308 -42.11 -1.56 6.04
C SER A 308 -42.74 -0.69 7.15
N LEU A 309 -43.16 0.54 6.84
CA LEU A 309 -43.76 1.46 7.81
C LEU A 309 -45.18 0.99 8.24
N PRO A 310 -45.56 1.10 9.53
CA PRO A 310 -46.88 0.67 10.01
C PRO A 310 -48.06 1.31 9.26
N VAL A 311 -49.20 0.61 9.20
CA VAL A 311 -50.44 1.16 8.60
C VAL A 311 -51.00 2.35 9.39
N SER A 312 -50.61 2.51 10.66
CA SER A 312 -50.95 3.63 11.54
C SER A 312 -50.02 4.86 11.41
N ASP A 313 -49.10 4.85 10.44
CA ASP A 313 -48.12 5.91 10.19
C ASP A 313 -48.72 7.03 9.31
N ASP A 314 -49.13 8.13 9.95
CA ASP A 314 -49.86 9.25 9.34
C ASP A 314 -48.95 10.41 8.87
N ALA A 315 -47.68 10.43 9.27
CA ALA A 315 -46.75 11.52 8.96
C ALA A 315 -46.36 11.57 7.47
N LEU A 316 -46.18 12.79 6.94
CA LEU A 316 -45.91 13.03 5.51
C LEU A 316 -44.74 12.18 4.98
N ARG A 317 -44.97 11.53 3.83
CA ARG A 317 -43.97 10.72 3.11
C ARG A 317 -43.46 11.46 1.88
N VAL A 318 -42.16 11.36 1.63
CA VAL A 318 -41.50 11.89 0.42
C VAL A 318 -41.54 10.81 -0.67
N PRO A 319 -41.63 11.15 -1.97
CA PRO A 319 -41.67 10.13 -3.03
C PRO A 319 -40.43 9.20 -3.01
N PRO A 320 -40.56 7.89 -3.27
CA PRO A 320 -39.43 6.99 -3.39
C PRO A 320 -38.38 7.48 -4.40
N GLY A 321 -37.09 7.30 -4.08
CA GLY A 321 -35.98 7.75 -4.92
C GLY A 321 -35.70 9.27 -4.90
N SER A 322 -36.32 10.04 -3.99
CA SER A 322 -36.08 11.49 -3.87
C SER A 322 -34.73 11.86 -3.22
N VAL A 323 -33.99 10.89 -2.66
CA VAL A 323 -32.67 11.04 -2.04
C VAL A 323 -31.73 10.02 -2.68
N ALA A 324 -30.58 10.49 -3.17
CA ALA A 324 -29.57 9.67 -3.85
C ALA A 324 -28.36 9.34 -2.95
N CYS A 325 -28.10 10.15 -1.93
CA CYS A 325 -27.04 9.97 -0.94
C CYS A 325 -27.44 10.66 0.38
N ALA A 326 -27.19 10.02 1.51
CA ALA A 326 -27.45 10.58 2.84
C ALA A 326 -26.26 10.34 3.78
N VAL A 327 -25.52 11.41 4.10
CA VAL A 327 -24.33 11.39 4.96
C VAL A 327 -24.64 11.90 6.36
N HIS A 328 -24.11 11.23 7.37
CA HIS A 328 -24.05 11.70 8.74
C HIS A 328 -22.62 12.22 8.99
N ALA A 329 -22.44 13.54 9.08
CA ALA A 329 -21.10 14.16 9.11
C ALA A 329 -20.36 14.00 10.44
N LYS A 330 -21.03 13.48 11.48
CA LYS A 330 -20.54 13.46 12.86
C LYS A 330 -19.20 12.72 13.01
N GLY A 331 -18.19 13.43 13.50
CA GLY A 331 -16.85 12.89 13.72
C GLY A 331 -16.07 12.57 12.44
N LYS A 332 -16.58 12.97 11.27
CA LYS A 332 -15.95 12.76 9.96
C LYS A 332 -15.19 14.01 9.51
N SER A 333 -14.10 13.81 8.79
CA SER A 333 -13.36 14.83 8.05
C SER A 333 -14.06 15.18 6.73
N ALA A 334 -13.65 16.30 6.12
CA ALA A 334 -14.13 16.68 4.78
C ALA A 334 -13.81 15.62 3.71
N LEU A 335 -12.71 14.87 3.87
CA LEU A 335 -12.34 13.79 2.95
C LEU A 335 -13.27 12.57 3.13
N GLU A 336 -13.54 12.14 4.36
CA GLU A 336 -14.47 11.02 4.63
C GLU A 336 -15.88 11.32 4.08
N VAL A 337 -16.39 12.54 4.31
CA VAL A 337 -17.68 13.00 3.72
C VAL A 337 -17.63 13.01 2.19
N ALA A 338 -16.51 13.44 1.59
CA ALA A 338 -16.37 13.46 0.13
C ALA A 338 -16.34 12.03 -0.46
N THR A 339 -15.60 11.11 0.17
CA THR A 339 -15.49 9.71 -0.25
C THR A 339 -16.82 8.98 -0.16
N GLU A 340 -17.66 9.26 0.84
CA GLU A 340 -19.01 8.68 0.94
C GLU A 340 -19.94 9.14 -0.20
N ILE A 341 -19.87 10.43 -0.59
CA ILE A 341 -20.65 10.95 -1.73
C ILE A 341 -20.11 10.39 -3.06
N ALA A 342 -18.79 10.26 -3.21
CA ALA A 342 -18.16 9.64 -4.39
C ALA A 342 -18.57 8.16 -4.55
N ARG A 343 -18.56 7.38 -3.46
CA ARG A 343 -19.02 5.98 -3.44
C ARG A 343 -20.50 5.86 -3.81
N ALA A 344 -21.37 6.70 -3.23
CA ALA A 344 -22.80 6.70 -3.53
C ALA A 344 -23.11 7.05 -5.01
N ALA A 345 -22.31 7.93 -5.61
CA ALA A 345 -22.39 8.27 -7.03
C ALA A 345 -21.69 7.26 -7.96
N ALA A 346 -20.83 6.39 -7.43
CA ALA A 346 -19.85 5.61 -8.19
C ALA A 346 -18.98 6.49 -9.10
N ALA A 347 -18.35 7.49 -8.49
CA ALA A 347 -17.28 8.30 -9.07
C ALA A 347 -15.91 7.82 -8.59
N ALA A 348 -14.83 8.33 -9.20
CA ALA A 348 -13.48 8.14 -8.69
C ALA A 348 -13.37 8.63 -7.23
N LEU A 349 -12.66 7.90 -6.39
CA LEU A 349 -12.51 8.23 -4.98
C LEU A 349 -11.56 9.44 -4.82
N PRO A 350 -11.94 10.47 -4.03
CA PRO A 350 -11.12 11.67 -3.87
C PRO A 350 -9.85 11.40 -3.06
N GLY A 351 -8.74 12.04 -3.41
CA GLY A 351 -7.54 12.11 -2.58
C GLY A 351 -7.61 13.30 -1.60
N ALA A 352 -8.19 14.41 -2.06
CA ALA A 352 -8.56 15.58 -1.28
C ALA A 352 -10.06 15.88 -1.47
N ALA A 353 -10.70 16.48 -0.46
CA ALA A 353 -12.15 16.73 -0.47
C ALA A 353 -12.65 17.54 -1.69
N THR A 354 -11.78 18.40 -2.24
CA THR A 354 -11.98 19.20 -3.46
C THR A 354 -12.23 18.38 -4.72
N ASP A 355 -11.72 17.14 -4.78
CA ASP A 355 -11.66 16.34 -6.00
C ASP A 355 -13.03 15.73 -6.35
N LEU A 356 -13.94 15.67 -5.36
CA LEU A 356 -15.30 15.17 -5.53
C LEU A 356 -16.08 15.94 -6.59
N ALA A 357 -16.00 17.27 -6.60
CA ALA A 357 -16.85 18.08 -7.47
C ALA A 357 -16.59 17.82 -8.97
N PRO A 358 -15.34 17.84 -9.48
CA PRO A 358 -15.07 17.45 -10.87
C PRO A 358 -15.39 15.96 -11.13
N ALA A 359 -15.00 15.04 -10.24
CA ALA A 359 -15.26 13.60 -10.42
C ALA A 359 -16.76 13.26 -10.49
N LEU A 360 -17.58 13.91 -9.66
CA LEU A 360 -19.03 13.74 -9.65
C LEU A 360 -19.69 14.35 -10.89
N SER A 361 -19.30 15.57 -11.28
CA SER A 361 -19.88 16.22 -12.47
C SER A 361 -19.57 15.44 -13.75
N ASP A 362 -18.35 14.93 -13.90
CA ASP A 362 -17.93 14.10 -15.04
C ASP A 362 -18.78 12.82 -15.15
N VAL A 363 -18.96 12.10 -14.04
CA VAL A 363 -19.79 10.89 -13.99
C VAL A 363 -21.28 11.18 -14.21
N LEU A 364 -21.84 12.22 -13.60
CA LEU A 364 -23.25 12.58 -13.80
C LEU A 364 -23.54 13.09 -15.22
N ASP A 365 -22.65 13.88 -15.82
CA ASP A 365 -22.77 14.31 -17.22
C ASP A 365 -22.71 13.12 -18.18
N SER A 366 -21.78 12.17 -17.95
CA SER A 366 -21.66 10.94 -18.76
C SER A 366 -22.93 10.07 -18.73
N ARG A 367 -23.72 10.15 -17.64
CA ARG A 367 -24.98 9.42 -17.44
C ARG A 367 -26.23 10.21 -17.85
N GLY A 368 -26.07 11.34 -18.57
CA GLY A 368 -27.19 12.13 -19.06
C GLY A 368 -27.83 13.07 -18.02
N ARG A 369 -27.08 13.43 -16.97
CA ARG A 369 -27.46 14.35 -15.88
C ARG A 369 -28.70 13.92 -15.09
N PRO A 370 -28.70 12.71 -14.49
CA PRO A 370 -29.76 12.30 -13.58
C PRO A 370 -29.77 13.17 -12.32
N ARG A 371 -30.95 13.37 -11.71
CA ARG A 371 -31.08 14.09 -10.43
C ARG A 371 -30.29 13.38 -9.34
N PHE A 372 -29.40 14.09 -8.66
CA PHE A 372 -28.60 13.53 -7.56
C PHE A 372 -28.76 14.39 -6.30
N ASN A 373 -29.77 14.05 -5.50
CA ASN A 373 -30.10 14.77 -4.27
C ASN A 373 -29.29 14.24 -3.08
N VAL A 374 -28.44 15.07 -2.49
CA VAL A 374 -27.57 14.76 -1.34
C VAL A 374 -28.14 15.39 -0.06
N ILE A 375 -28.18 14.62 1.04
CA ILE A 375 -28.51 15.12 2.38
C ILE A 375 -27.31 14.92 3.31
N ILE A 376 -26.91 15.94 4.07
CA ILE A 376 -25.82 15.86 5.06
C ILE A 376 -26.32 16.35 6.42
N ASP A 377 -26.45 15.48 7.42
CA ASP A 377 -26.91 15.86 8.78
C ASP A 377 -25.74 15.92 9.78
N ALA A 378 -25.96 16.64 10.89
CA ALA A 378 -24.99 16.85 11.96
C ALA A 378 -23.67 17.49 11.48
N LEU A 379 -23.76 18.50 10.59
CA LEU A 379 -22.60 19.23 10.07
C LEU A 379 -21.82 19.98 11.18
N ASP A 380 -22.53 20.49 12.18
CA ASP A 380 -21.95 21.06 13.41
C ASP A 380 -21.28 20.03 14.34
N GLU A 381 -21.37 18.74 14.01
CA GLU A 381 -20.74 17.65 14.75
C GLU A 381 -19.54 17.02 14.01
N ALA A 382 -19.04 17.62 12.93
CA ALA A 382 -17.88 17.15 12.18
C ALA A 382 -16.62 16.97 13.05
N ALA A 383 -15.58 16.30 12.54
CA ALA A 383 -14.38 15.93 13.31
C ALA A 383 -13.68 17.12 14.03
N SER A 384 -13.88 18.35 13.55
CA SER A 384 -13.59 19.59 14.26
C SER A 384 -14.39 20.76 13.63
N PRO A 385 -14.48 21.95 14.27
CA PRO A 385 -15.09 23.15 13.66
C PRO A 385 -14.40 23.58 12.35
N GLU A 386 -13.08 23.37 12.22
CA GLU A 386 -12.35 23.60 10.97
C GLU A 386 -12.73 22.57 9.90
N GLN A 387 -13.01 21.32 10.27
CA GLN A 387 -13.51 20.29 9.35
C GLN A 387 -14.96 20.57 8.92
N ALA A 388 -15.83 21.09 9.79
CA ALA A 388 -17.17 21.56 9.40
C ALA A 388 -17.07 22.67 8.32
N ARG A 389 -16.12 23.61 8.49
CA ARG A 389 -15.82 24.67 7.51
C ARG A 389 -15.18 24.13 6.22
N ALA A 390 -14.37 23.07 6.30
CA ALA A 390 -13.83 22.37 5.13
C ALA A 390 -14.93 21.62 4.36
N VAL A 391 -15.85 20.93 5.03
CA VAL A 391 -17.04 20.31 4.38
C VAL A 391 -17.90 21.38 3.70
N LEU A 392 -18.07 22.57 4.29
CA LEU A 392 -18.74 23.69 3.64
C LEU A 392 -18.00 24.19 2.38
N ARG A 393 -16.70 24.47 2.51
CA ARG A 393 -15.86 25.10 1.48
C ARG A 393 -15.51 24.18 0.31
N ASP A 394 -15.13 22.93 0.61
CA ASP A 394 -14.49 22.01 -0.34
C ASP A 394 -15.48 20.97 -0.91
N VAL A 395 -16.62 20.75 -0.23
CA VAL A 395 -17.65 19.78 -0.63
C VAL A 395 -18.96 20.50 -0.98
N ILE A 396 -19.65 21.11 0.00
CA ILE A 396 -21.03 21.60 -0.16
C ILE A 396 -21.13 22.76 -1.17
N LEU A 397 -20.24 23.76 -1.08
CA LEU A 397 -20.27 24.91 -1.98
C LEU A 397 -19.93 24.51 -3.44
N PRO A 398 -18.88 23.72 -3.73
CA PRO A 398 -18.65 23.17 -5.06
C PRO A 398 -19.84 22.36 -5.59
N LEU A 399 -20.38 21.40 -4.84
CA LEU A 399 -21.52 20.59 -5.25
C LEU A 399 -22.75 21.42 -5.65
N SER A 400 -23.06 22.47 -4.90
CA SER A 400 -24.20 23.35 -5.16
C SER A 400 -23.95 24.38 -6.28
N GLN A 401 -22.71 24.84 -6.48
CA GLN A 401 -22.39 25.87 -7.47
C GLN A 401 -22.05 25.29 -8.86
N THR A 402 -21.18 24.27 -8.92
CA THR A 402 -20.74 23.64 -10.18
C THR A 402 -21.65 22.46 -10.54
N CYS A 403 -21.83 21.49 -9.65
CA CYS A 403 -22.48 20.22 -9.98
C CYS A 403 -24.02 20.30 -10.09
N ALA A 404 -24.64 21.41 -9.67
CA ALA A 404 -26.06 21.67 -9.92
C ALA A 404 -26.42 21.71 -11.43
N ALA A 405 -25.46 22.03 -12.30
CA ALA A 405 -25.64 21.92 -13.75
C ALA A 405 -25.69 20.46 -14.25
N SER A 406 -25.10 19.52 -13.49
CA SER A 406 -25.08 18.08 -13.75
C SER A 406 -26.23 17.32 -13.07
N GLY A 407 -27.11 18.01 -12.35
CA GLY A 407 -28.29 17.41 -11.68
C GLY A 407 -28.25 17.38 -10.15
N VAL A 408 -27.19 17.90 -9.51
CA VAL A 408 -27.02 17.83 -8.03
C VAL A 408 -27.88 18.86 -7.29
N GLN A 409 -28.45 18.47 -6.14
CA GLN A 409 -28.96 19.39 -5.11
C GLN A 409 -28.50 18.95 -3.73
N VAL A 410 -28.25 19.91 -2.83
CA VAL A 410 -27.79 19.64 -1.46
C VAL A 410 -28.80 20.15 -0.42
N VAL A 411 -29.06 19.33 0.60
CA VAL A 411 -29.76 19.69 1.84
C VAL A 411 -28.82 19.41 3.02
N ILE A 412 -28.74 20.30 4.00
CA ILE A 412 -27.92 20.11 5.19
C ILE A 412 -28.70 20.27 6.49
N GLY A 413 -28.37 19.48 7.51
CA GLY A 413 -28.79 19.63 8.89
C GLY A 413 -27.64 20.19 9.73
N THR A 414 -27.86 21.34 10.37
CA THR A 414 -26.82 22.03 11.16
C THR A 414 -27.43 22.84 12.30
N ARG A 415 -26.66 23.13 13.35
CA ARG A 415 -26.90 24.29 14.23
C ARG A 415 -26.62 25.59 13.47
N GLY A 416 -27.18 26.70 13.97
CA GLY A 416 -26.86 28.03 13.44
C GLY A 416 -25.42 28.46 13.69
N SER A 417 -24.79 27.97 14.77
CA SER A 417 -23.39 28.21 15.11
C SER A 417 -22.75 27.02 15.85
N ASP A 418 -21.44 26.96 15.80
CA ASP A 418 -20.56 26.08 16.59
C ASP A 418 -19.57 26.92 17.45
N GLU A 419 -18.52 26.29 18.00
CA GLU A 419 -17.53 26.98 18.85
C GLU A 419 -16.76 28.10 18.12
N ASP A 420 -16.69 28.06 16.79
CA ASP A 420 -16.01 29.04 15.91
C ASP A 420 -17.00 29.99 15.20
N GLY A 421 -18.26 30.05 15.65
CA GLY A 421 -19.26 31.01 15.15
C GLY A 421 -20.27 30.45 14.13
N SER A 422 -20.84 31.31 13.28
CA SER A 422 -21.97 30.95 12.40
C SER A 422 -21.55 30.09 11.21
N LEU A 423 -22.13 28.89 11.12
CA LEU A 423 -22.00 28.00 9.96
C LEU A 423 -22.91 28.41 8.79
N ILE A 424 -23.97 29.20 9.06
CA ILE A 424 -24.89 29.69 8.03
C ILE A 424 -24.29 30.90 7.29
N ASP A 425 -23.57 31.76 8.00
CA ASP A 425 -22.93 32.96 7.42
C ASP A 425 -21.88 32.58 6.36
N ALA A 426 -21.22 31.44 6.54
CA ALA A 426 -20.25 30.88 5.58
C ALA A 426 -20.88 30.47 4.23
N LEU A 427 -22.20 30.24 4.18
CA LEU A 427 -22.95 30.05 2.93
C LEU A 427 -23.47 31.37 2.36
N GLY A 428 -23.78 32.35 3.21
CA GLY A 428 -24.31 33.65 2.82
C GLY A 428 -25.54 33.53 1.90
N ASN A 429 -25.50 34.23 0.76
CA ASN A 429 -26.57 34.20 -0.25
C ASN A 429 -26.77 32.83 -0.93
N ALA A 430 -25.87 31.86 -0.71
CA ALA A 430 -26.03 30.48 -1.20
C ALA A 430 -26.95 29.62 -0.31
N ALA A 431 -27.44 30.12 0.83
CA ALA A 431 -28.37 29.41 1.70
C ALA A 431 -29.85 29.67 1.37
N ALA A 432 -30.70 28.66 1.62
CA ALA A 432 -32.14 28.81 1.82
C ALA A 432 -32.49 28.10 3.14
N VAL A 433 -32.99 28.84 4.14
CA VAL A 433 -33.07 28.34 5.53
C VAL A 433 -34.49 27.90 5.91
N ILE A 434 -34.61 26.72 6.52
CA ILE A 434 -35.75 26.25 7.30
C ILE A 434 -35.30 26.27 8.77
N ASP A 435 -35.83 27.19 9.56
CA ASP A 435 -35.59 27.25 10.99
C ASP A 435 -36.72 26.52 11.75
N LEU A 436 -36.38 25.42 12.42
CA LEU A 436 -37.33 24.63 13.20
C LEU A 436 -37.70 25.26 14.56
N ASP A 437 -37.06 26.36 14.96
CA ASP A 437 -37.45 27.14 16.14
C ASP A 437 -38.55 28.17 15.81
N SER A 438 -38.80 28.43 14.52
CA SER A 438 -39.79 29.40 14.05
C SER A 438 -41.23 28.86 14.04
N ASP A 439 -42.19 29.71 14.43
CA ASP A 439 -43.64 29.49 14.32
C ASP A 439 -44.07 29.07 12.89
N ALA A 440 -43.32 29.45 11.85
CA ALA A 440 -43.60 29.04 10.47
C ALA A 440 -43.42 27.53 10.21
N TYR A 441 -42.73 26.81 11.10
CA TYR A 441 -42.42 25.39 11.00
C TYR A 441 -42.76 24.59 12.27
N PHE A 442 -43.42 25.21 13.25
CA PHE A 442 -43.84 24.60 14.52
C PHE A 442 -45.34 24.76 14.76
N GLU A 443 -46.02 23.68 15.12
CA GLU A 443 -47.41 23.72 15.59
C GLU A 443 -47.51 22.93 16.90
N GLN A 444 -48.12 23.50 17.94
CA GLN A 444 -48.15 22.87 19.27
C GLN A 444 -48.82 21.48 19.25
N ARG A 445 -49.80 21.25 18.37
CA ARG A 445 -50.47 19.94 18.18
C ARG A 445 -49.50 18.81 17.80
N ASP A 446 -48.42 19.11 17.09
CA ASP A 446 -47.41 18.12 16.70
C ASP A 446 -46.66 17.61 17.94
N LEU A 447 -46.31 18.53 18.84
CA LEU A 447 -45.61 18.22 20.09
C LEU A 447 -46.52 17.49 21.09
N VAL A 448 -47.81 17.84 21.17
CA VAL A 448 -48.82 17.08 21.94
C VAL A 448 -48.93 15.65 21.40
N SER A 449 -49.00 15.48 20.07
CA SER A 449 -49.10 14.16 19.42
C SER A 449 -47.84 13.30 19.67
N TYR A 450 -46.66 13.91 19.62
CA TYR A 450 -45.39 13.24 19.96
C TYR A 450 -45.31 12.87 21.46
N ALA A 451 -45.70 13.78 22.35
CA ALA A 451 -45.74 13.54 23.79
C ALA A 451 -46.74 12.43 24.16
N LEU A 452 -47.92 12.41 23.53
CA LEU A 452 -48.94 11.39 23.72
C LEU A 452 -48.42 10.00 23.29
N ALA A 453 -47.84 9.89 22.10
CA ALA A 453 -47.26 8.64 21.61
C ALA A 453 -46.13 8.13 22.54
N CYS A 454 -45.29 9.03 23.08
CA CYS A 454 -44.24 8.69 24.04
C CYS A 454 -44.76 8.32 25.44
N LEU A 455 -45.85 8.95 25.91
CA LEU A 455 -46.46 8.69 27.22
C LEU A 455 -47.20 7.34 27.26
N ARG A 456 -47.86 7.01 26.14
CA ARG A 456 -48.54 5.72 25.91
C ARG A 456 -47.60 4.58 25.52
N LEU A 457 -46.33 4.89 25.25
CA LEU A 457 -45.32 3.97 24.73
C LEU A 457 -45.76 3.28 23.42
N GLU A 458 -46.40 4.01 22.50
CA GLU A 458 -47.07 3.43 21.33
C GLU A 458 -46.15 2.49 20.54
N GLY A 459 -46.66 1.27 20.32
CA GLY A 459 -45.97 0.16 19.66
C GLY A 459 -45.09 -0.72 20.57
N ASP A 460 -45.00 -0.44 21.87
CA ASP A 460 -44.23 -1.23 22.85
C ASP A 460 -45.12 -1.79 23.98
N GLU A 461 -44.74 -2.91 24.56
CA GLU A 461 -45.69 -3.85 25.19
C GLU A 461 -46.01 -3.56 26.68
N ARG A 462 -46.15 -2.27 27.06
CA ARG A 462 -46.73 -1.89 28.37
C ARG A 462 -48.25 -1.67 28.27
N ILE A 463 -48.97 -2.74 27.92
CA ILE A 463 -50.43 -2.73 27.73
C ILE A 463 -51.16 -2.28 29.02
N ASP A 464 -50.69 -2.73 30.19
CA ASP A 464 -51.23 -2.35 31.51
C ASP A 464 -50.68 -1.00 32.04
N GLY A 465 -50.41 -0.05 31.14
CA GLY A 465 -49.95 1.29 31.49
C GLY A 465 -51.09 2.18 32.02
N PRO A 466 -50.86 3.04 33.02
CA PRO A 466 -51.90 3.96 33.53
C PRO A 466 -52.32 5.05 32.52
N TYR A 467 -51.65 5.11 31.36
CA TYR A 467 -51.91 6.02 30.26
C TYR A 467 -52.43 5.30 29.00
N ALA A 468 -52.80 4.01 29.07
CA ALA A 468 -53.35 3.30 27.90
C ALA A 468 -54.65 3.96 27.39
N ASP A 469 -55.49 4.43 28.31
CA ASP A 469 -56.68 5.24 28.04
C ASP A 469 -56.27 6.66 27.57
N GLU A 470 -56.68 6.99 26.35
CA GLU A 470 -56.38 8.26 25.69
C GLU A 470 -57.02 9.47 26.40
N SER A 471 -58.15 9.28 27.08
CA SER A 471 -58.83 10.34 27.85
C SER A 471 -58.06 10.72 29.11
N VAL A 472 -57.24 9.80 29.66
CA VAL A 472 -56.34 10.04 30.79
C VAL A 472 -54.99 10.56 30.30
N ALA A 473 -54.50 10.06 29.16
CA ALA A 473 -53.19 10.43 28.62
C ALA A 473 -53.16 11.81 27.95
N THR A 474 -54.24 12.24 27.29
CA THR A 474 -54.25 13.50 26.51
C THR A 474 -53.99 14.75 27.36
N PRO A 475 -54.68 15.00 28.50
CA PRO A 475 -54.42 16.19 29.32
C PRO A 475 -53.01 16.23 29.91
N VAL A 476 -52.39 15.05 30.10
CA VAL A 476 -51.01 14.91 30.57
C VAL A 476 -50.02 15.22 29.44
N ALA A 477 -50.28 14.74 28.22
CA ALA A 477 -49.49 15.05 27.04
C ALA A 477 -49.56 16.53 26.64
N GLU A 478 -50.73 17.16 26.73
CA GLU A 478 -50.92 18.60 26.51
C GLU A 478 -50.03 19.44 27.44
N ARG A 479 -50.04 19.13 28.73
CA ARG A 479 -49.22 19.80 29.73
C ARG A 479 -47.72 19.55 29.56
N ILE A 480 -47.32 18.36 29.13
CA ILE A 480 -45.91 18.06 28.81
C ILE A 480 -45.43 18.87 27.60
N ALA A 481 -46.27 19.02 26.57
CA ALA A 481 -45.96 19.86 25.41
C ALA A 481 -45.87 21.35 25.77
N GLU A 482 -46.78 21.87 26.60
CA GLU A 482 -46.72 23.23 27.14
C GLU A 482 -45.39 23.52 27.85
N LEU A 483 -44.97 22.60 28.75
CA LEU A 483 -43.71 22.75 29.50
C LEU A 483 -42.47 22.62 28.61
N ALA A 484 -42.52 21.79 27.57
CA ALA A 484 -41.39 21.56 26.66
C ALA A 484 -41.19 22.65 25.58
N GLY A 485 -42.15 23.57 25.40
CA GLY A 485 -42.05 24.66 24.43
C GLY A 485 -41.98 24.16 22.98
N THR A 486 -40.86 24.37 22.30
CA THR A 486 -40.59 23.83 20.95
C THR A 486 -39.73 22.55 20.97
N ASN A 487 -39.30 22.08 22.14
CA ASN A 487 -38.23 21.08 22.27
C ASN A 487 -38.77 19.64 22.39
N PHE A 488 -38.77 18.93 21.25
CA PHE A 488 -39.20 17.53 21.16
C PHE A 488 -38.40 16.59 22.07
N LEU A 489 -37.10 16.81 22.28
CA LEU A 489 -36.30 16.01 23.22
C LEU A 489 -36.81 16.15 24.66
N ILE A 490 -37.13 17.37 25.11
CA ILE A 490 -37.64 17.61 26.48
C ILE A 490 -39.01 16.94 26.66
N ALA A 491 -39.93 17.12 25.69
CA ALA A 491 -41.22 16.44 25.72
C ALA A 491 -41.08 14.91 25.76
N GLY A 492 -40.20 14.36 24.92
CA GLY A 492 -39.93 12.92 24.84
C GLY A 492 -39.33 12.35 26.13
N LEU A 493 -38.39 13.04 26.78
CA LEU A 493 -37.80 12.64 28.06
C LEU A 493 -38.86 12.59 29.17
N ILE A 494 -39.67 13.64 29.31
CA ILE A 494 -40.69 13.74 30.36
C ILE A 494 -41.79 12.70 30.14
N ALA A 495 -42.39 12.66 28.95
CA ALA A 495 -43.46 11.71 28.60
C ALA A 495 -43.04 10.25 28.81
N ARG A 496 -41.83 9.88 28.36
CA ARG A 496 -41.29 8.53 28.51
C ARG A 496 -40.95 8.18 29.96
N SER A 497 -40.49 9.14 30.76
CA SER A 497 -40.26 8.96 32.21
C SER A 497 -41.54 8.59 32.96
N HIS A 498 -42.64 9.28 32.65
CA HIS A 498 -43.95 8.96 33.20
C HIS A 498 -44.51 7.64 32.65
N GLY A 499 -44.46 7.44 31.33
CA GLY A 499 -44.95 6.22 30.65
C GLY A 499 -44.28 4.93 31.11
N LEU A 500 -42.96 4.94 31.36
CA LEU A 500 -42.21 3.76 31.84
C LEU A 500 -42.42 3.49 33.33
N TYR A 501 -42.33 4.51 34.19
CA TYR A 501 -42.15 4.30 35.63
C TYR A 501 -43.41 4.51 36.48
N ASP A 502 -44.41 5.25 36.02
CA ASP A 502 -45.59 5.56 36.83
C ASP A 502 -46.50 4.34 37.01
N ARG A 503 -47.05 4.16 38.21
CA ARG A 503 -48.01 3.08 38.56
C ARG A 503 -49.46 3.55 38.63
N ARG A 504 -49.69 4.86 38.54
CA ARG A 504 -50.98 5.57 38.48
C ARG A 504 -50.72 6.84 37.66
N ALA A 505 -51.73 7.34 36.95
CA ALA A 505 -51.57 8.57 36.19
C ALA A 505 -51.30 9.76 37.12
N VAL A 506 -50.31 10.58 36.77
CA VAL A 506 -50.06 11.87 37.41
C VAL A 506 -51.15 12.87 37.01
N ALA A 507 -51.57 13.77 37.91
CA ALA A 507 -52.44 14.87 37.50
C ALA A 507 -51.61 15.88 36.68
N PRO A 508 -52.12 16.48 35.58
CA PRO A 508 -51.35 17.41 34.76
C PRO A 508 -50.70 18.54 35.56
N ASN A 509 -51.44 19.12 36.51
CA ASN A 509 -50.96 20.24 37.34
C ASN A 509 -49.78 19.88 38.26
N ASP A 510 -49.56 18.60 38.56
CA ASP A 510 -48.44 18.14 39.39
C ASP A 510 -47.13 18.02 38.58
N ILE A 511 -47.19 18.11 37.25
CA ILE A 511 -46.00 18.16 36.40
C ILE A 511 -45.41 19.57 36.44
N SER A 512 -44.22 19.66 37.04
CA SER A 512 -43.38 20.86 37.06
C SER A 512 -41.93 20.49 36.74
N VAL A 513 -41.42 21.00 35.62
CA VAL A 513 -40.04 20.80 35.15
C VAL A 513 -39.54 22.12 34.57
N ASN A 514 -38.28 22.50 34.82
CA ASN A 514 -37.68 23.66 34.16
C ASN A 514 -37.45 23.35 32.67
N GLN A 515 -37.51 24.36 31.80
CA GLN A 515 -37.42 24.21 30.34
C GLN A 515 -35.99 23.91 29.82
N THR A 516 -35.21 23.11 30.54
CA THR A 516 -33.83 22.76 30.21
C THR A 516 -33.63 21.26 30.07
N VAL A 517 -32.76 20.86 29.14
CA VAL A 517 -32.37 19.45 28.94
C VAL A 517 -31.75 18.89 30.23
N GLU A 518 -30.99 19.69 30.98
CA GLU A 518 -30.43 19.33 32.29
C GLU A 518 -31.51 18.91 33.30
N SER A 519 -32.59 19.71 33.45
CA SER A 519 -33.66 19.41 34.40
C SER A 519 -34.47 18.18 34.00
N ALA A 520 -34.75 18.01 32.70
CA ALA A 520 -35.48 16.85 32.20
C ALA A 520 -34.65 15.55 32.25
N LEU A 521 -33.35 15.63 31.93
CA LEU A 521 -32.43 14.50 31.99
C LEU A 521 -32.17 14.07 33.43
N GLY A 522 -31.89 14.99 34.35
CA GLY A 522 -31.73 14.69 35.77
C GLY A 522 -32.97 14.03 36.38
N GLY A 523 -34.16 14.53 36.03
CA GLY A 523 -35.44 13.94 36.44
C GLY A 523 -35.73 12.55 35.88
N TYR A 524 -35.18 12.21 34.71
CA TYR A 524 -35.23 10.84 34.18
C TYR A 524 -34.19 9.93 34.87
N LEU A 525 -32.92 10.37 34.93
CA LEU A 525 -31.81 9.57 35.45
C LEU A 525 -31.96 9.26 36.95
N GLY A 526 -32.53 10.17 37.74
CA GLY A 526 -32.90 9.92 39.14
C GLY A 526 -34.00 8.89 39.36
N ARG A 527 -34.63 8.35 38.29
CA ARG A 527 -35.53 7.17 38.33
C ARG A 527 -34.85 5.88 37.86
N VAL A 528 -33.61 5.94 37.35
CA VAL A 528 -32.81 4.78 36.95
C VAL A 528 -32.03 4.30 38.18
N ALA A 529 -31.93 2.99 38.39
CA ALA A 529 -31.22 2.44 39.54
C ALA A 529 -29.68 2.51 39.39
N ASP A 530 -28.99 2.81 40.48
CA ASP A 530 -27.53 2.79 40.57
C ASP A 530 -26.94 1.40 40.32
N VAL A 531 -25.70 1.34 39.85
CA VAL A 531 -25.03 0.10 39.42
C VAL A 531 -23.67 -0.01 40.09
N ASP A 532 -23.47 -1.09 40.87
CA ASP A 532 -22.29 -1.35 41.70
C ASP A 532 -21.86 -0.14 42.59
N GLY A 533 -22.81 0.76 42.92
CA GLY A 533 -22.58 1.97 43.72
C GLY A 533 -22.33 3.26 42.92
N VAL A 534 -22.33 3.20 41.60
CA VAL A 534 -22.16 4.37 40.70
C VAL A 534 -23.50 4.76 40.09
N SER A 535 -23.79 6.07 40.01
CA SER A 535 -25.08 6.55 39.51
C SER A 535 -25.23 6.39 38.00
N ALA A 536 -26.48 6.28 37.52
CA ALA A 536 -26.77 6.25 36.10
C ALA A 536 -26.24 7.50 35.34
N SER A 537 -26.12 8.64 36.02
CA SER A 537 -25.56 9.87 35.45
C SER A 537 -24.04 9.76 35.26
N ASP A 538 -23.33 9.17 36.22
CA ASP A 538 -21.87 9.02 36.18
C ASP A 538 -21.45 7.98 35.12
N LEU A 539 -22.19 6.87 35.03
CA LEU A 539 -21.99 5.84 34.00
C LEU A 539 -22.15 6.41 32.59
N LEU A 540 -23.18 7.23 32.35
CA LEU A 540 -23.38 7.89 31.06
C LEU A 540 -22.38 9.04 30.84
N SER A 541 -21.92 9.71 31.90
CA SER A 541 -20.84 10.70 31.83
C SER A 541 -19.50 10.09 31.42
N ALA A 542 -19.24 8.81 31.72
CA ALA A 542 -18.09 8.09 31.17
C ALA A 542 -18.22 7.85 29.65
N LEU A 543 -19.43 7.52 29.15
CA LEU A 543 -19.69 7.43 27.71
C LEU A 543 -19.76 8.80 27.00
N ALA A 544 -19.80 9.90 27.74
CA ALA A 544 -19.76 11.25 27.19
C ALA A 544 -18.39 11.57 26.54
N PHE A 545 -17.32 10.92 27.03
CA PHE A 545 -15.99 10.93 26.43
C PHE A 545 -15.79 9.84 25.34
N ALA A 546 -16.82 9.11 24.91
CA ALA A 546 -16.66 8.03 23.93
C ALA A 546 -16.53 8.55 22.49
N GLU A 547 -15.33 8.38 21.91
CA GLU A 547 -15.05 8.61 20.49
C GLU A 547 -15.67 7.55 19.57
N ALA A 548 -15.71 7.81 18.25
CA ALA A 548 -16.20 6.83 17.28
C ALA A 548 -15.21 5.63 17.11
N PRO A 549 -15.66 4.36 17.21
CA PRO A 549 -17.06 3.91 17.18
C PRO A 549 -17.81 3.97 18.52
N GLY A 550 -17.13 3.72 19.64
CA GLY A 550 -17.68 3.75 21.00
C GLY A 550 -16.82 2.95 21.98
N LEU A 551 -17.06 3.08 23.28
CA LEU A 551 -16.34 2.33 24.30
C LEU A 551 -16.89 0.90 24.42
N THR A 552 -16.04 -0.12 24.30
CA THR A 552 -16.41 -1.50 24.69
C THR A 552 -16.67 -1.57 26.20
N ILE A 553 -17.40 -2.59 26.69
CA ILE A 553 -17.70 -2.75 28.12
C ILE A 553 -16.45 -2.65 29.02
N MET A 554 -15.37 -3.32 28.62
CA MET A 554 -14.08 -3.28 29.31
C MET A 554 -13.48 -1.86 29.33
N SER A 555 -13.53 -1.16 28.20
CA SER A 555 -13.03 0.22 28.07
C SER A 555 -13.89 1.21 28.88
N TRP A 556 -15.21 1.03 28.89
CA TRP A 556 -16.16 1.82 29.68
C TRP A 556 -15.92 1.64 31.19
N SER A 557 -15.71 0.40 31.64
CA SER A 557 -15.30 0.11 33.03
C SER A 557 -14.03 0.87 33.41
N ALA A 558 -13.01 0.88 32.53
CA ALA A 558 -11.76 1.59 32.77
C ALA A 558 -11.95 3.11 32.83
N VAL A 559 -12.80 3.69 31.97
CA VAL A 559 -13.13 5.12 31.99
C VAL A 559 -13.94 5.51 33.24
N VAL A 560 -14.89 4.69 33.69
CA VAL A 560 -15.61 4.93 34.96
C VAL A 560 -14.62 4.89 36.14
N GLU A 561 -13.69 3.94 36.18
CA GLU A 561 -12.68 3.87 37.23
C GLU A 561 -11.73 5.09 37.19
N ALA A 562 -11.34 5.57 36.00
CA ALA A 562 -10.51 6.76 35.84
C ALA A 562 -11.21 8.06 36.31
N LEU A 563 -12.50 8.21 36.00
CA LEU A 563 -13.26 9.43 36.29
C LEU A 563 -13.85 9.49 37.71
N PHE A 564 -14.15 8.34 38.32
CA PHE A 564 -14.91 8.25 39.58
C PHE A 564 -14.21 7.41 40.66
N ALA A 565 -12.98 6.95 40.42
CA ALA A 565 -12.18 6.11 41.35
C ALA A 565 -12.92 4.87 41.87
N THR A 566 -13.93 4.40 41.13
CA THR A 566 -14.86 3.34 41.55
C THR A 566 -14.95 2.27 40.47
N THR A 567 -14.74 1.01 40.85
CA THR A 567 -14.75 -0.14 39.92
C THR A 567 -16.17 -0.69 39.73
N VAL A 568 -16.73 -0.58 38.53
CA VAL A 568 -18.02 -1.20 38.16
C VAL A 568 -17.74 -2.49 37.39
N SER A 569 -18.42 -3.59 37.72
CA SER A 569 -18.16 -4.87 37.08
C SER A 569 -18.70 -4.92 35.65
N GLU A 570 -17.96 -5.57 34.74
CA GLU A 570 -18.39 -5.74 33.33
C GLU A 570 -19.75 -6.44 33.21
N ARG A 571 -20.08 -7.35 34.14
CA ARG A 571 -21.38 -8.02 34.19
C ARG A 571 -22.51 -7.04 34.53
N SER A 572 -22.28 -6.14 35.47
CA SER A 572 -23.25 -5.09 35.82
C SER A 572 -23.37 -4.04 34.72
N LEU A 573 -22.27 -3.65 34.05
CA LEU A 573 -22.32 -2.80 32.86
C LEU A 573 -23.09 -3.44 31.70
N ARG A 574 -22.85 -4.72 31.37
CA ARG A 574 -23.64 -5.46 30.36
C ARG A 574 -25.12 -5.55 30.72
N LYS A 575 -25.46 -5.60 32.02
CA LYS A 575 -26.85 -5.56 32.49
C LYS A 575 -27.45 -4.15 32.38
N PHE A 576 -26.69 -3.11 32.71
CA PHE A 576 -27.11 -1.71 32.59
C PHE A 576 -27.34 -1.31 31.12
N ALA A 577 -26.40 -1.67 30.23
CA ALA A 577 -26.50 -1.46 28.79
C ALA A 577 -27.74 -2.12 28.16
N ARG A 578 -28.24 -3.20 28.77
CA ARG A 578 -29.46 -3.94 28.37
C ARG A 578 -30.68 -3.65 29.25
N SER A 579 -30.66 -2.53 29.99
CA SER A 579 -31.76 -2.06 30.86
C SER A 579 -32.41 -0.78 30.31
N SER A 580 -33.19 -0.05 31.12
CA SER A 580 -33.80 1.22 30.70
C SER A 580 -32.79 2.35 30.39
N ALA A 581 -31.49 2.13 30.63
CA ALA A 581 -30.40 2.99 30.13
C ALA A 581 -30.10 2.77 28.62
N ALA A 582 -30.47 1.63 28.03
CA ALA A 582 -30.30 1.34 26.60
C ALA A 582 -30.94 2.42 25.70
N ASN A 583 -31.99 3.08 26.21
CA ASN A 583 -32.69 4.20 25.55
C ASN A 583 -31.79 5.43 25.29
N PHE A 584 -30.59 5.50 25.89
CA PHE A 584 -29.60 6.55 25.65
C PHE A 584 -28.34 6.05 24.94
N LEU A 585 -28.27 4.77 24.58
CA LEU A 585 -27.10 4.13 24.00
C LEU A 585 -27.32 3.82 22.51
N VAL A 586 -26.24 3.87 21.75
CA VAL A 586 -26.12 3.17 20.46
C VAL A 586 -25.14 2.02 20.67
N GLU A 587 -25.58 0.80 20.39
CA GLU A 587 -24.72 -0.38 20.36
C GLU A 587 -24.16 -0.57 18.94
N SER A 588 -22.85 -0.39 18.79
CA SER A 588 -22.11 -0.65 17.55
C SER A 588 -21.31 -1.94 17.67
N SER A 589 -21.92 -3.03 17.20
CA SER A 589 -21.20 -4.23 16.76
C SER A 589 -20.67 -4.04 15.33
N VAL A 590 -19.46 -4.56 15.08
CA VAL A 590 -18.81 -4.61 13.75
C VAL A 590 -18.08 -5.94 13.65
N GLY A 591 -18.72 -6.95 13.04
CA GLY A 591 -18.22 -8.33 13.04
C GLY A 591 -18.36 -9.02 14.40
N GLU A 592 -17.46 -9.96 14.70
CA GLU A 592 -17.47 -10.80 15.92
C GLU A 592 -16.90 -10.09 17.18
N ASP A 593 -16.56 -8.80 17.09
CA ASP A 593 -16.01 -8.01 18.21
C ASP A 593 -17.02 -7.76 19.35
N ASP A 594 -16.52 -7.65 20.59
CA ASP A 594 -17.31 -7.30 21.78
C ASP A 594 -17.95 -5.90 21.61
N PRO A 595 -19.27 -5.73 21.83
CA PRO A 595 -19.99 -4.54 21.41
C PRO A 595 -19.48 -3.23 22.04
N SER A 596 -19.47 -2.18 21.21
CA SER A 596 -19.09 -0.82 21.60
C SER A 596 -20.32 0.06 21.84
N PHE A 597 -20.24 0.95 22.82
CA PHE A 597 -21.34 1.79 23.29
C PHE A 597 -20.98 3.28 23.21
N ARG A 598 -21.91 4.09 22.71
CA ARG A 598 -21.83 5.57 22.70
C ARG A 598 -23.19 6.20 23.01
N LEU A 599 -23.21 7.47 23.39
CA LEU A 599 -24.47 8.19 23.66
C LEU A 599 -25.27 8.49 22.38
N PHE A 600 -26.58 8.24 22.40
CA PHE A 600 -27.48 8.36 21.25
C PHE A 600 -27.77 9.81 20.82
N HIS A 601 -27.54 10.83 21.66
CA HIS A 601 -27.94 12.21 21.35
C HIS A 601 -26.92 13.24 21.86
N GLN A 602 -26.46 14.14 20.98
CA GLN A 602 -25.42 15.13 21.29
C GLN A 602 -25.79 16.03 22.48
N ALA A 603 -27.01 16.58 22.51
CA ALA A 603 -27.48 17.39 23.63
C ALA A 603 -27.41 16.68 25.00
N LEU A 604 -27.51 15.35 25.05
CA LEU A 604 -27.30 14.59 26.29
C LEU A 604 -25.81 14.52 26.64
N ASN A 605 -24.96 14.26 25.64
CA ASN A 605 -23.50 14.29 25.78
C ASN A 605 -23.01 15.65 26.32
N GLU A 606 -23.37 16.74 25.64
CA GLU A 606 -23.02 18.11 26.03
C GLU A 606 -23.49 18.44 27.45
N THR A 607 -24.71 18.03 27.82
CA THR A 607 -25.26 18.27 29.16
C THR A 607 -24.48 17.48 30.23
N LEU A 608 -24.12 16.22 29.97
CA LEU A 608 -23.33 15.39 30.89
C LEU A 608 -21.89 15.94 31.04
N LEU A 609 -21.24 16.32 29.93
CA LEU A 609 -19.93 16.98 29.97
C LEU A 609 -20.00 18.34 30.68
N MET A 610 -21.07 19.12 30.50
CA MET A 610 -21.27 20.39 31.21
C MET A 610 -21.46 20.17 32.71
N MET A 611 -22.22 19.16 33.12
CA MET A 611 -22.36 18.78 34.54
C MET A 611 -21.01 18.34 35.13
N ARG A 612 -20.27 17.45 34.45
CA ARG A 612 -18.93 16.99 34.87
C ARG A 612 -17.93 18.15 34.97
N LYS A 613 -17.96 19.10 34.04
CA LYS A 613 -17.08 20.30 33.99
C LYS A 613 -17.24 21.24 35.19
N ARG A 614 -18.33 21.13 35.96
CA ARG A 614 -18.51 21.85 37.24
C ARG A 614 -17.67 21.26 38.38
N THR A 615 -17.26 19.99 38.25
CA THR A 615 -16.45 19.26 39.23
C THR A 615 -14.98 19.17 38.81
N THR A 616 -14.72 18.80 37.55
CA THR A 616 -13.35 18.55 37.04
C THR A 616 -13.16 19.19 35.66
N PRO A 617 -12.03 19.89 35.39
CA PRO A 617 -11.73 20.40 34.05
C PRO A 617 -11.52 19.27 33.04
N LYS A 618 -12.07 19.41 31.82
CA LYS A 618 -12.04 18.36 30.77
C LYS A 618 -10.64 17.79 30.54
N ASN A 619 -9.60 18.62 30.48
CA ASN A 619 -8.22 18.16 30.22
C ASN A 619 -7.62 17.29 31.36
N VAL A 620 -8.14 17.39 32.59
CA VAL A 620 -7.73 16.52 33.71
C VAL A 620 -8.42 15.16 33.58
N ASP A 621 -9.69 15.15 33.19
CA ASP A 621 -10.45 13.94 32.90
C ASP A 621 -9.88 13.18 31.69
N GLU A 622 -9.62 13.87 30.58
CA GLU A 622 -8.97 13.31 29.37
C GLU A 622 -7.60 12.71 29.68
N ARG A 623 -6.82 13.35 30.57
CA ARG A 623 -5.54 12.82 31.04
C ARG A 623 -5.71 11.52 31.82
N ALA A 624 -6.64 11.49 32.78
CA ALA A 624 -6.92 10.29 33.58
C ALA A 624 -7.41 9.13 32.70
N ILE A 625 -8.26 9.43 31.70
CA ILE A 625 -8.72 8.48 30.67
C ILE A 625 -7.53 7.94 29.88
N ALA A 626 -6.67 8.81 29.34
CA ALA A 626 -5.53 8.42 28.52
C ALA A 626 -4.53 7.54 29.31
N GLU A 627 -4.16 7.95 30.52
CA GLU A 627 -3.25 7.19 31.39
C GLU A 627 -3.83 5.81 31.73
N LYS A 628 -5.13 5.72 32.06
CA LYS A 628 -5.81 4.47 32.42
C LYS A 628 -5.97 3.52 31.24
N LEU A 629 -6.39 4.03 30.07
CA LEU A 629 -6.52 3.23 28.84
C LEU A 629 -5.15 2.77 28.32
N ALA A 630 -4.11 3.61 28.40
CA ALA A 630 -2.74 3.22 28.03
C ALA A 630 -2.18 2.13 28.97
N ALA A 631 -2.42 2.25 30.28
CA ALA A 631 -2.08 1.20 31.24
C ALA A 631 -2.83 -0.12 30.94
N ARG A 632 -4.09 -0.04 30.49
CA ARG A 632 -4.90 -1.22 30.15
C ARG A 632 -4.46 -1.88 28.83
N GLY A 633 -4.09 -1.10 27.81
CA GLY A 633 -3.49 -1.60 26.57
C GLY A 633 -2.18 -2.35 26.83
N ARG A 634 -1.29 -1.77 27.64
CA ARG A 634 -0.05 -2.42 28.08
C ARG A 634 -0.27 -3.71 28.89
N GLN A 635 -1.37 -3.84 29.64
CA GLN A 635 -1.73 -5.09 30.34
C GLN A 635 -2.21 -6.21 29.41
N LEU A 636 -2.88 -5.87 28.32
CA LEU A 636 -3.40 -6.85 27.35
C LEU A 636 -2.36 -7.25 26.28
N GLY A 637 -1.34 -6.40 26.10
CA GLY A 637 -0.47 -6.41 24.94
C GLY A 637 -1.16 -5.71 23.77
N TRP A 638 -0.46 -4.79 23.10
CA TRP A 638 -1.06 -3.93 22.08
C TRP A 638 -1.62 -4.71 20.86
N ALA A 639 -1.05 -5.86 20.52
CA ALA A 639 -1.59 -6.79 19.53
C ALA A 639 -3.00 -7.34 19.85
N ASN A 640 -3.37 -7.40 21.14
CA ASN A 640 -4.68 -7.85 21.62
C ASN A 640 -5.55 -6.69 22.14
N ALA A 641 -5.13 -5.44 21.96
CA ALA A 641 -5.88 -4.29 22.45
C ALA A 641 -7.15 -4.07 21.60
N PRO A 642 -8.31 -3.76 22.22
CA PRO A 642 -9.52 -3.46 21.45
C PRO A 642 -9.30 -2.31 20.48
N ARG A 643 -9.92 -2.38 19.30
CA ARG A 643 -9.81 -1.37 18.22
C ARG A 643 -9.98 0.08 18.70
N TYR A 644 -10.78 0.35 19.72
CA TYR A 644 -10.90 1.67 20.34
C TYR A 644 -9.57 2.21 20.90
N LEU A 645 -8.77 1.39 21.58
CA LEU A 645 -7.48 1.81 22.16
C LEU A 645 -6.43 2.07 21.07
N LEU A 646 -6.53 1.38 19.93
CA LEU A 646 -5.64 1.58 18.79
C LEU A 646 -6.06 2.80 17.93
N ARG A 647 -7.36 3.13 17.90
CA ARG A 647 -7.93 4.22 17.09
C ARG A 647 -8.05 5.57 17.82
N SER A 648 -8.54 5.56 19.06
CA SER A 648 -9.07 6.76 19.74
C SER A 648 -8.25 7.23 20.95
N LEU A 649 -7.32 6.41 21.43
CA LEU A 649 -6.39 6.78 22.50
C LEU A 649 -5.45 7.97 22.16
N PRO A 650 -5.02 8.20 20.89
CA PRO A 650 -4.21 9.36 20.56
C PRO A 650 -4.93 10.70 20.84
N GLN A 651 -6.24 10.78 20.56
CA GLN A 651 -7.06 11.97 20.82
C GLN A 651 -7.12 12.28 22.32
N HIS A 652 -7.42 11.28 23.15
CA HIS A 652 -7.41 11.43 24.61
C HIS A 652 -6.04 11.87 25.14
N ALA A 653 -4.95 11.29 24.63
CA ALA A 653 -3.60 11.63 25.06
C ALA A 653 -3.15 13.03 24.61
N ALA A 654 -3.59 13.50 23.43
CA ALA A 654 -3.39 14.89 23.01
C ALA A 654 -4.18 15.86 23.88
N ALA A 655 -5.47 15.60 24.12
CA ALA A 655 -6.35 16.44 24.94
C ALA A 655 -5.93 16.49 26.44
N GLY A 656 -5.40 15.39 26.96
CA GLY A 656 -4.81 15.29 28.30
C GLY A 656 -3.37 15.80 28.42
N GLY A 657 -2.70 16.09 27.30
CA GLY A 657 -1.31 16.57 27.28
C GLY A 657 -0.26 15.52 27.63
N VAL A 658 -0.52 14.24 27.32
CA VAL A 658 0.32 13.05 27.60
C VAL A 658 0.70 12.26 26.33
N ILE A 659 0.61 12.88 25.15
CA ILE A 659 0.95 12.24 23.86
C ILE A 659 2.41 11.75 23.78
N ASP A 660 3.33 12.41 24.47
CA ASP A 660 4.74 11.98 24.59
C ASP A 660 4.88 10.58 25.23
N ASP A 661 3.94 10.16 26.11
CA ASP A 661 3.96 8.84 26.78
C ASP A 661 3.45 7.70 25.87
N LEU A 662 2.67 8.01 24.83
CA LEU A 662 2.29 7.05 23.78
C LEU A 662 3.40 6.94 22.73
N LEU A 663 3.99 8.06 22.33
CA LEU A 663 5.11 8.08 21.39
C LEU A 663 6.35 7.36 21.96
N ALA A 664 6.48 7.26 23.28
CA ALA A 664 7.53 6.50 23.95
C ALA A 664 7.35 4.97 23.92
N ASP A 665 6.15 4.45 23.64
CA ASP A 665 5.82 3.02 23.71
C ASP A 665 6.02 2.35 22.34
N ASP A 666 7.20 1.78 22.09
CA ASP A 666 7.56 1.19 20.79
C ASP A 666 6.52 0.17 20.30
N ASN A 667 5.98 -0.65 21.20
CA ASN A 667 4.96 -1.65 20.87
C ASN A 667 3.60 -1.02 20.50
N TYR A 668 3.27 0.16 21.04
CA TYR A 668 2.06 0.87 20.64
C TYR A 668 2.14 1.31 19.17
N LEU A 669 3.31 1.82 18.75
CA LEU A 669 3.54 2.28 17.37
C LEU A 669 3.31 1.17 16.32
N LEU A 670 3.55 -0.10 16.70
CA LEU A 670 3.36 -1.26 15.83
C LEU A 670 1.88 -1.61 15.58
N HIS A 671 0.95 -1.21 16.45
CA HIS A 671 -0.47 -1.61 16.36
C HIS A 671 -1.47 -0.44 16.23
N VAL A 672 -1.04 0.79 16.49
CA VAL A 672 -1.89 2.00 16.44
C VAL A 672 -2.46 2.31 15.05
N ASP A 673 -3.57 3.05 15.00
CA ASP A 673 -4.02 3.82 13.84
C ASP A 673 -3.02 4.98 13.62
N ILE A 674 -2.05 4.74 12.73
CA ILE A 674 -0.91 5.64 12.51
C ILE A 674 -1.37 7.04 12.05
N TRP A 675 -2.40 7.13 11.21
CA TRP A 675 -2.95 8.42 10.77
C TRP A 675 -3.51 9.24 11.94
N ARG A 676 -4.26 8.61 12.85
CA ARG A 676 -4.77 9.27 14.06
C ARG A 676 -3.68 9.61 15.04
N LEU A 677 -2.61 8.81 15.13
CA LEU A 677 -1.44 9.16 15.94
C LEU A 677 -0.65 10.34 15.36
N ILE A 678 -0.45 10.41 14.04
CA ILE A 678 0.21 11.54 13.37
C ILE A 678 -0.56 12.84 13.64
N GLN A 679 -1.89 12.83 13.48
CA GLN A 679 -2.76 13.99 13.77
C GLN A 679 -2.64 14.44 15.24
N ALA A 680 -2.65 13.50 16.19
CA ALA A 680 -2.49 13.79 17.62
C ALA A 680 -1.08 14.28 18.00
N SER A 681 -0.05 13.89 17.23
CA SER A 681 1.37 14.11 17.57
C SER A 681 1.82 15.57 17.50
N GLY A 682 1.00 16.49 16.95
CA GLY A 682 1.27 17.93 16.99
C GLY A 682 1.45 18.50 18.42
N GLY A 683 0.93 17.81 19.44
CA GLY A 683 1.12 18.15 20.85
C GLY A 683 2.47 17.75 21.47
N ALA A 684 3.32 17.01 20.75
CA ALA A 684 4.56 16.42 21.29
C ALA A 684 5.60 17.46 21.68
N ARG A 685 6.17 17.34 22.90
CA ARG A 685 7.05 18.38 23.49
C ARG A 685 8.50 17.94 23.54
N ALA A 686 8.76 16.72 24.02
CA ALA A 686 10.09 16.16 24.12
C ALA A 686 10.76 16.06 22.74
N GLY A 687 12.06 16.41 22.65
CA GLY A 687 12.81 16.39 21.39
C GLY A 687 12.86 15.01 20.73
N ARG A 688 12.96 13.93 21.53
CA ARG A 688 12.87 12.53 21.04
C ARG A 688 11.48 12.21 20.48
N MET A 689 10.41 12.69 21.12
CA MET A 689 9.04 12.38 20.70
C MET A 689 8.62 13.15 19.45
N ARG A 690 9.09 14.39 19.27
CA ARG A 690 8.94 15.09 17.97
C ARG A 690 9.67 14.37 16.82
N ARG A 691 10.81 13.72 17.06
CA ARG A 691 11.47 12.87 16.06
C ARG A 691 10.76 11.52 15.83
N ARG A 692 9.99 11.01 16.81
CA ARG A 692 9.08 9.87 16.61
C ARG A 692 7.79 10.24 15.88
N ALA A 693 7.24 11.43 16.10
CA ALA A 693 6.18 11.98 15.27
C ALA A 693 6.63 12.15 13.81
N GLN A 694 7.86 12.62 13.61
CA GLN A 694 8.49 12.70 12.29
C GLN A 694 8.71 11.32 11.65
N LEU A 695 9.14 10.31 12.43
CA LEU A 695 9.23 8.93 11.97
C LEU A 695 7.88 8.43 11.41
N LEU A 696 6.80 8.55 12.19
CA LEU A 696 5.46 8.15 11.75
C LEU A 696 5.02 8.89 10.47
N GLY A 697 5.27 10.20 10.38
CA GLY A 697 4.89 11.00 9.21
C GLY A 697 5.70 10.73 7.94
N LEU A 698 6.90 10.16 8.07
CA LEU A 698 7.77 9.76 6.94
C LEU A 698 7.57 8.28 6.54
N THR A 699 6.98 7.46 7.40
CA THR A 699 6.68 6.04 7.14
C THR A 699 5.17 5.83 6.95
N GLN A 700 4.60 6.38 5.87
CA GLN A 700 3.14 6.36 5.65
C GLN A 700 2.61 4.98 5.24
N GLU A 701 3.46 4.19 4.61
CA GLU A 701 3.22 2.81 4.16
C GLU A 701 2.94 1.87 5.35
N ALA A 702 3.48 2.22 6.53
CA ALA A 702 3.21 1.52 7.79
C ALA A 702 1.73 1.55 8.16
N ALA A 703 0.93 2.51 7.70
CA ALA A 703 -0.49 2.60 8.04
C ALA A 703 -1.28 1.35 7.65
N SER A 704 -1.02 0.78 6.47
CA SER A 704 -1.63 -0.46 5.97
C SER A 704 -0.88 -1.74 6.33
N ALA A 705 0.42 -1.64 6.65
CA ALA A 705 1.28 -2.79 6.92
C ALA A 705 0.97 -3.50 8.25
N ALA A 706 1.30 -4.79 8.35
CA ALA A 706 1.24 -5.59 9.57
C ALA A 706 2.32 -5.18 10.58
N SER A 707 2.20 -5.58 11.85
CA SER A 707 3.12 -5.16 12.93
C SER A 707 4.60 -5.43 12.62
N HIS A 708 4.92 -6.64 12.16
CA HIS A 708 6.27 -7.06 11.81
C HIS A 708 6.84 -6.26 10.62
N GLU A 709 6.00 -5.95 9.62
CA GLU A 709 6.35 -5.05 8.51
C GLU A 709 6.53 -3.60 8.99
N ARG A 710 5.68 -3.10 9.90
CA ARG A 710 5.82 -1.77 10.52
C ARG A 710 7.12 -1.64 11.33
N ALA A 711 7.47 -2.65 12.11
CA ALA A 711 8.73 -2.68 12.87
C ALA A 711 9.94 -2.53 11.93
N ALA A 712 9.82 -3.12 10.75
CA ALA A 712 10.83 -3.15 9.73
C ALA A 712 10.93 -1.82 8.96
N LEU A 713 9.79 -1.28 8.51
CA LEU A 713 9.62 0.05 7.94
C LEU A 713 10.15 1.16 8.88
N PHE A 714 9.74 1.15 10.15
CA PHE A 714 10.24 2.12 11.13
C PHE A 714 11.73 1.98 11.38
N SER A 715 12.26 0.75 11.32
CA SER A 715 13.70 0.51 11.40
C SER A 715 14.42 1.22 10.26
N VAL A 716 13.99 0.98 9.02
CA VAL A 716 14.40 1.71 7.81
C VAL A 716 14.39 3.22 8.04
N THR A 717 13.24 3.81 8.32
CA THR A 717 13.11 5.27 8.25
C THR A 717 13.85 5.95 9.40
N ASN A 718 13.77 5.44 10.63
CA ASN A 718 14.48 5.98 11.79
C ASN A 718 16.00 6.03 11.57
N ALA A 719 16.50 4.96 10.97
CA ALA A 719 17.90 4.79 10.66
C ALA A 719 18.30 5.84 9.62
N VAL A 720 17.77 5.74 8.40
CA VAL A 720 18.33 6.46 7.25
C VAL A 720 18.07 7.98 7.30
N GLU A 721 17.00 8.42 7.99
CA GLU A 721 16.74 9.84 8.29
C GLU A 721 17.46 10.36 9.55
N HIS A 722 18.35 9.57 10.17
CA HIS A 722 19.10 9.97 11.39
C HIS A 722 18.22 10.47 12.54
N LEU A 723 16.99 9.96 12.66
CA LEU A 723 16.01 10.50 13.59
C LEU A 723 16.37 10.22 15.06
N ARG A 724 17.38 9.38 15.34
CA ARG A 724 17.93 9.08 16.68
C ARG A 724 16.78 8.96 17.72
N THR A 725 15.77 8.17 17.38
CA THR A 725 14.52 8.07 18.16
C THR A 725 14.58 7.05 19.28
N GLU A 726 15.69 6.29 19.34
CA GLU A 726 15.85 5.11 20.19
C GLU A 726 14.68 4.13 20.00
N PHE A 727 14.14 4.00 18.78
CA PHE A 727 13.21 2.93 18.41
C PHE A 727 13.98 1.60 18.42
N SER A 728 13.47 0.66 19.20
CA SER A 728 14.21 -0.50 19.72
C SER A 728 13.44 -1.82 19.59
N ALA A 729 12.14 -1.76 19.28
CA ALA A 729 11.34 -2.94 19.01
C ALA A 729 11.83 -3.68 17.77
N ARG A 730 12.50 -4.81 18.00
CA ARG A 730 12.77 -5.84 17.00
C ARG A 730 11.67 -6.89 17.10
N GLU A 731 10.66 -6.80 16.25
CA GLU A 731 9.59 -7.81 16.22
C GLU A 731 10.11 -9.13 15.62
N PRO A 732 9.93 -10.29 16.28
CA PRO A 732 10.24 -11.58 15.68
C PRO A 732 9.37 -11.81 14.43
N GLY A 733 9.99 -12.16 13.32
CA GLY A 733 9.30 -12.22 12.02
C GLY A 733 9.20 -10.87 11.29
N ALA A 734 9.78 -9.79 11.84
CA ALA A 734 10.06 -8.59 11.05
C ALA A 734 10.82 -9.00 9.79
N PRO A 735 10.28 -8.69 8.59
CA PRO A 735 10.95 -9.09 7.39
C PRO A 735 12.20 -8.25 7.16
N TYR A 736 12.57 -7.25 8.01
CA TYR A 736 13.79 -6.39 7.98
C TYR A 736 13.99 -5.45 9.21
N VAL A 737 15.21 -4.94 9.54
CA VAL A 737 15.53 -4.19 10.81
C VAL A 737 16.90 -3.42 10.89
N ALA A 738 16.98 -2.09 10.91
CA ALA A 738 18.22 -1.25 11.01
C ALA A 738 19.33 -1.71 11.99
N ARG A 739 20.62 -1.57 11.60
CA ARG A 739 21.76 -2.09 12.40
C ARG A 739 23.01 -1.19 12.60
N TRP A 740 23.34 -0.19 11.78
CA TRP A 740 24.02 1.12 12.15
C TRP A 740 23.34 2.23 11.30
N VAL A 741 23.80 3.50 11.24
CA VAL A 741 23.69 4.48 10.09
C VAL A 741 24.78 5.54 10.19
N GLN A 742 25.34 5.97 9.07
CA GLN A 742 25.94 7.29 8.90
C GLN A 742 25.51 7.87 7.52
N ALA A 743 25.41 9.20 7.40
CA ALA A 743 24.89 9.89 6.21
C ALA A 743 25.38 11.35 6.15
N ARG A 744 25.20 12.07 5.03
CA ARG A 744 25.36 13.54 5.03
C ARG A 744 24.21 14.12 5.83
N GLU A 745 24.51 14.58 7.03
CA GLU A 745 23.53 15.30 7.86
C GLU A 745 22.96 16.49 7.06
N GLY A 746 21.63 16.60 7.05
CA GLY A 746 20.91 17.70 6.38
C GLY A 746 21.36 19.06 6.91
N SER A 747 21.20 20.12 6.12
CA SER A 747 21.78 21.46 6.34
C SER A 747 21.40 22.11 7.69
N GLY A 748 22.13 21.73 8.76
CA GLY A 748 21.75 21.93 10.16
C GLY A 748 22.84 22.50 11.06
N GLY A 749 23.87 23.14 10.50
CA GLY A 749 24.74 24.07 11.24
C GLY A 749 25.77 23.45 12.19
N GLY A 750 26.78 22.77 11.66
CA GLY A 750 27.97 22.35 12.42
C GLY A 750 29.21 22.26 11.53
N ALA A 751 30.19 23.16 11.73
CA ALA A 751 31.44 23.15 10.98
C ALA A 751 32.48 22.21 11.63
N GLY A 752 32.40 20.92 11.27
CA GLY A 752 33.41 19.90 11.60
C GLY A 752 33.80 19.14 10.33
N GLY A 753 35.10 18.92 10.12
CA GLY A 753 35.58 18.19 8.94
C GLY A 753 35.29 16.70 9.05
N GLY A 754 34.40 16.18 8.22
CA GLY A 754 34.04 14.76 8.26
C GLY A 754 34.96 13.89 7.41
N SER A 755 35.12 12.63 7.83
CA SER A 755 35.21 11.52 6.89
C SER A 755 33.84 11.38 6.22
N GLY A 756 33.54 12.36 5.34
CA GLY A 756 32.22 12.76 4.85
C GLY A 756 32.06 14.31 4.79
N HIS A 757 31.08 14.88 4.07
CA HIS A 757 30.25 14.19 3.10
C HIS A 757 29.59 15.11 2.06
N GLN A 758 29.74 14.85 0.75
CA GLN A 758 29.16 15.74 -0.26
C GLN A 758 28.50 15.15 -1.55
N GLY A 759 28.67 13.87 -1.93
CA GLY A 759 27.98 13.25 -3.08
C GLY A 759 28.40 11.80 -3.39
N ALA A 760 27.49 10.98 -3.89
CA ALA A 760 27.70 9.68 -4.54
C ALA A 760 28.66 8.61 -3.95
N VAL A 761 28.29 7.36 -3.60
CA VAL A 761 29.29 6.25 -3.64
C VAL A 761 28.88 5.06 -4.50
N ASN A 762 29.84 4.57 -5.31
CA ASN A 762 29.63 3.41 -6.18
C ASN A 762 29.17 2.28 -5.36
N GLY A 763 29.92 2.09 -4.31
CA GLY A 763 29.55 1.20 -3.30
C GLY A 763 30.73 0.57 -2.73
N VAL A 764 30.76 -0.69 -3.02
CA VAL A 764 31.47 -1.67 -2.28
C VAL A 764 32.62 -2.17 -3.26
N CYS A 765 33.19 -3.39 -3.38
CA CYS A 765 34.34 -3.81 -4.30
C CYS A 765 35.79 -4.10 -3.92
N SER A 766 35.94 -4.76 -2.85
CA SER A 766 37.08 -4.98 -2.07
C SER A 766 38.41 -5.29 -2.76
N VAL A 767 38.54 -6.46 -3.46
CA VAL A 767 39.74 -7.29 -3.86
C VAL A 767 40.33 -8.57 -3.01
N PRO A 768 40.19 -9.98 -3.09
CA PRO A 768 40.87 -10.92 -2.12
C PRO A 768 42.38 -11.26 -2.14
N VAL A 769 43.05 -11.03 -1.01
CA VAL A 769 44.36 -11.58 -0.54
C VAL A 769 44.23 -12.57 0.67
N GLY A 770 45.04 -13.63 0.87
CA GLY A 770 45.28 -14.35 2.19
C GLY A 770 44.13 -14.86 3.14
N GLU A 771 44.38 -15.04 4.47
CA GLU A 771 43.55 -15.83 5.48
C GLU A 771 42.70 -15.10 6.61
N GLY A 772 41.35 -15.00 6.52
CA GLY A 772 40.37 -14.96 7.67
C GLY A 772 39.55 -13.72 8.21
N LYS A 773 40.00 -12.45 8.11
CA LYS A 773 39.53 -11.15 8.73
C LYS A 773 38.39 -10.38 7.94
N GLU A 774 38.27 -9.03 7.88
CA GLU A 774 37.04 -8.29 7.41
C GLU A 774 37.12 -6.78 6.90
N LEU A 775 37.27 -6.43 5.59
CA LEU A 775 37.56 -5.04 5.06
C LEU A 775 36.68 -4.54 3.87
N ILE A 776 35.73 -3.58 4.05
CA ILE A 776 34.96 -2.85 2.99
C ILE A 776 35.88 -1.98 2.12
N ALA A 777 35.35 -1.34 1.09
CA ALA A 777 35.85 -0.17 0.37
C ALA A 777 35.03 0.83 -0.46
N SER A 778 35.62 2.03 -0.67
CA SER A 778 35.23 2.95 -1.71
C SER A 778 36.31 3.89 -2.23
N ALA A 779 37.11 3.49 -3.21
CA ALA A 779 37.51 4.29 -4.35
C ALA A 779 36.30 5.12 -4.88
N GLY A 780 36.44 6.18 -5.69
CA GLY A 780 35.47 7.26 -5.54
C GLY A 780 35.45 8.42 -6.52
N ALA A 781 34.48 9.26 -6.25
CA ALA A 781 33.82 10.27 -7.05
C ALA A 781 34.62 11.16 -7.98
N ASP A 782 35.63 11.87 -7.53
CA ASP A 782 36.29 11.65 -6.26
C ASP A 782 37.71 12.12 -6.46
N GLN A 783 38.28 11.52 -7.51
CA GLN A 783 39.62 11.72 -7.98
C GLN A 783 40.68 11.27 -6.95
N VAL A 784 40.43 10.24 -6.13
CA VAL A 784 41.28 9.93 -4.94
C VAL A 784 41.41 8.48 -4.34
N VAL A 785 41.25 7.32 -5.00
CA VAL A 785 41.18 5.90 -4.44
C VAL A 785 41.18 5.51 -2.92
N TYR A 786 42.06 5.98 -2.02
CA TYR A 786 41.88 5.88 -0.53
C TYR A 786 41.89 4.47 0.11
N VAL A 787 41.71 4.39 1.45
CA VAL A 787 41.40 3.17 2.25
C VAL A 787 40.41 3.49 3.47
N TRP A 788 39.61 2.53 4.00
CA TRP A 788 38.67 2.44 5.17
C TRP A 788 38.92 0.97 5.76
N ASP A 789 38.84 0.63 7.07
CA ASP A 789 39.28 -0.66 7.75
C ASP A 789 38.85 -0.86 9.24
N PRO A 790 38.53 -2.08 9.73
CA PRO A 790 37.99 -2.49 11.07
C PRO A 790 38.47 -1.88 12.41
N VAL A 791 37.90 -2.09 13.58
CA VAL A 791 36.65 -2.76 13.98
C VAL A 791 35.76 -1.72 14.72
N ALA A 792 35.88 -0.43 14.35
CA ALA A 792 35.45 0.71 15.17
C ALA A 792 35.20 2.02 14.38
N GLU A 793 34.58 1.92 13.21
CA GLU A 793 33.94 3.01 12.47
C GLU A 793 34.92 4.20 12.09
N ARG A 794 36.24 3.98 11.74
CA ARG A 794 37.42 4.96 11.85
C ARG A 794 38.71 4.96 10.91
N GLN A 795 39.44 6.09 10.61
CA GLN A 795 40.44 6.39 9.47
C GLN A 795 42.02 6.03 9.52
N VAL A 796 42.97 6.57 8.65
CA VAL A 796 44.50 6.52 8.51
C VAL A 796 45.31 7.46 7.43
N ALA A 797 45.79 7.08 6.18
CA ALA A 797 46.92 7.72 5.32
C ALA A 797 46.73 8.15 3.77
N ALA A 798 47.67 8.03 2.75
CA ALA A 798 47.58 8.62 1.33
C ALA A 798 48.42 8.10 0.04
N LEU A 799 48.09 8.44 -1.27
CA LEU A 799 48.73 8.12 -2.65
C LEU A 799 48.18 8.89 -3.98
N HIS A 800 48.17 8.35 -5.27
CA HIS A 800 47.84 8.97 -6.63
C HIS A 800 47.48 8.06 -7.92
N GLY A 801 46.77 8.49 -9.04
CA GLY A 801 46.47 7.66 -10.29
C GLY A 801 46.09 8.16 -11.77
N HIS A 802 44.79 8.30 -12.12
CA HIS A 802 44.16 8.24 -13.46
C HIS A 802 43.89 9.52 -14.26
N GLU A 803 43.25 9.38 -15.42
CA GLU A 803 42.72 10.50 -16.19
C GLU A 803 41.20 10.65 -16.14
N GLY A 804 40.38 9.95 -15.32
CA GLY A 804 38.93 9.93 -15.66
C GLY A 804 37.76 9.79 -14.72
N TRP A 805 36.63 10.11 -15.30
CA TRP A 805 35.28 9.75 -14.93
C TRP A 805 35.03 8.24 -14.58
N VAL A 806 36.00 7.39 -14.20
CA VAL A 806 36.05 5.96 -13.72
C VAL A 806 34.94 4.97 -14.03
N ARG A 807 35.16 3.65 -14.08
CA ARG A 807 34.15 2.59 -13.90
C ARG A 807 34.74 1.16 -13.54
N GLY A 808 35.42 0.92 -12.40
CA GLY A 808 35.47 -0.46 -11.78
C GLY A 808 36.29 -0.63 -10.43
N VAL A 809 36.51 -1.75 -9.65
CA VAL A 809 37.59 -1.86 -8.55
C VAL A 809 38.14 -3.25 -7.98
N CYS A 810 38.91 -4.09 -8.66
CA CYS A 810 38.86 -5.59 -8.66
C CYS A 810 39.85 -6.61 -7.94
N SER A 811 39.41 -7.87 -7.54
CA SER A 811 40.21 -9.19 -7.41
C SER A 811 39.77 -10.67 -7.93
N VAL A 812 40.51 -11.31 -8.90
CA VAL A 812 40.73 -12.72 -9.38
C VAL A 812 42.16 -13.05 -10.03
N PRO A 813 42.68 -14.30 -10.08
CA PRO A 813 44.15 -14.67 -10.04
C PRO A 813 45.18 -14.70 -11.26
N VAL A 814 46.49 -15.04 -10.98
CA VAL A 814 47.78 -15.08 -11.82
C VAL A 814 49.10 -15.71 -11.16
N ASP A 815 49.13 -16.68 -10.20
CA ASP A 815 50.34 -17.44 -9.62
C ASP A 815 51.46 -16.85 -8.61
N GLY A 816 51.20 -16.85 -7.26
CA GLY A 816 51.68 -16.07 -6.03
C GLY A 816 50.93 -14.81 -5.28
N GLU A 817 50.82 -13.41 -5.38
CA GLU A 817 50.95 -12.01 -6.12
C GLU A 817 49.89 -11.50 -7.09
N HIS A 818 49.15 -10.57 -6.59
CA HIS A 818 47.94 -10.25 -7.20
C HIS A 818 48.14 -9.14 -8.28
N LEU A 819 47.87 -9.47 -9.57
CA LEU A 819 47.87 -8.53 -10.71
C LEU A 819 46.63 -7.61 -10.71
N VAL A 820 46.04 -7.02 -11.77
CA VAL A 820 44.94 -6.01 -11.57
C VAL A 820 44.10 -5.66 -12.82
N ALA A 821 43.04 -4.83 -12.71
CA ALA A 821 42.42 -4.03 -13.80
C ALA A 821 42.07 -2.54 -13.37
N SER A 822 41.36 -1.58 -14.08
CA SER A 822 40.99 -0.10 -13.75
C SER A 822 40.68 0.95 -14.85
N GLY A 823 40.57 2.27 -14.53
CA GLY A 823 40.66 3.42 -15.45
C GLY A 823 40.49 4.89 -15.01
N GLY A 824 40.95 5.76 -15.93
CA GLY A 824 40.42 7.07 -16.30
C GLY A 824 39.70 6.89 -17.63
N ASP A 825 39.28 7.84 -18.49
CA ASP A 825 39.52 9.29 -18.72
C ASP A 825 40.44 9.62 -19.89
N ASP A 826 41.24 8.61 -20.15
CA ASP A 826 42.18 8.45 -21.23
C ASP A 826 41.58 7.63 -22.39
N ARG A 827 41.91 6.34 -22.49
CA ARG A 827 41.05 5.31 -23.11
C ARG A 827 41.23 3.92 -22.46
N THR A 828 42.25 3.71 -21.60
CA THR A 828 43.38 2.77 -21.71
C THR A 828 43.46 1.57 -20.69
N VAL A 829 44.61 1.09 -20.13
CA VAL A 829 44.78 -0.19 -19.32
C VAL A 829 45.98 -0.30 -18.34
N ARG A 830 46.16 0.53 -17.30
CA ARG A 830 47.38 0.53 -16.44
C ARG A 830 47.68 -0.79 -15.67
N ILE A 831 47.25 -1.08 -14.44
CA ILE A 831 47.53 -2.28 -13.55
C ILE A 831 48.47 -1.72 -12.42
N TRP A 832 48.43 -1.97 -11.11
CA TRP A 832 49.50 -1.49 -10.15
C TRP A 832 49.83 -2.67 -9.18
N ASN A 833 50.74 -2.62 -8.19
CA ASN A 833 51.29 -3.80 -7.47
C ASN A 833 50.46 -4.26 -6.19
N PRO A 834 50.90 -4.30 -4.90
CA PRO A 834 50.07 -4.85 -3.80
C PRO A 834 49.70 -3.82 -2.67
N THR A 835 49.40 -4.30 -1.45
CA THR A 835 49.61 -3.78 -0.05
C THR A 835 50.56 -2.57 0.19
N THR A 836 51.32 -2.06 -0.78
CA THR A 836 52.50 -1.17 -0.65
C THR A 836 52.63 0.03 -1.61
N GLY A 837 53.26 -0.15 -2.81
CA GLY A 837 53.91 0.95 -3.57
C GLY A 837 54.56 0.77 -4.99
N GLN A 838 54.13 -0.12 -5.93
CA GLN A 838 54.78 -0.26 -7.29
C GLN A 838 53.86 -0.48 -8.57
N PRO A 839 54.39 -0.41 -9.84
CA PRO A 839 53.81 -0.55 -11.24
C PRO A 839 54.07 -1.87 -12.03
N VAL A 840 54.23 -1.80 -13.41
CA VAL A 840 54.97 -2.59 -14.48
C VAL A 840 54.99 -1.92 -15.92
N ALA A 841 54.06 -2.19 -16.90
CA ALA A 841 54.29 -2.14 -18.39
C ALA A 841 53.35 -1.26 -19.32
N VAL A 842 53.05 -1.62 -20.61
CA VAL A 842 52.32 -0.83 -21.70
C VAL A 842 51.57 -1.72 -22.77
N LEU A 843 50.41 -1.29 -23.35
CA LEU A 843 49.46 -2.01 -24.29
C LEU A 843 48.57 -1.09 -25.23
N GLU A 844 47.41 -1.52 -25.82
CA GLU A 844 46.20 -0.75 -26.34
C GLU A 844 45.05 -1.69 -26.86
N GLY A 845 43.77 -1.28 -27.13
CA GLY A 845 42.81 -2.14 -27.87
C GLY A 845 41.28 -1.87 -28.07
N HIS A 846 40.58 -1.04 -27.29
CA HIS A 846 39.12 -0.83 -27.41
C HIS A 846 38.76 0.37 -28.44
N GLU A 847 37.59 1.07 -28.45
CA GLU A 847 37.18 2.26 -29.32
C GLU A 847 36.84 3.73 -28.73
N GLY A 848 35.73 4.08 -27.99
CA GLY A 848 35.46 5.18 -26.92
C GLY A 848 34.70 4.83 -25.54
N ARG A 849 34.04 5.66 -24.72
CA ARG A 849 33.49 5.34 -23.32
C ARG A 849 33.63 3.93 -22.56
N VAL A 850 34.56 3.44 -21.66
CA VAL A 850 34.67 2.04 -21.03
C VAL A 850 34.37 1.79 -19.51
N SER A 851 33.96 0.55 -19.08
CA SER A 851 33.20 0.40 -17.81
C SER A 851 32.72 -0.87 -17.06
N SER A 852 32.67 -2.11 -17.57
CA SER A 852 32.49 -3.38 -16.80
C SER A 852 33.84 -4.14 -16.67
N LEU A 853 34.19 -4.91 -15.63
CA LEU A 853 35.54 -5.48 -15.30
C LEU A 853 35.47 -6.73 -14.38
N CYS A 854 36.32 -7.79 -14.42
CA CYS A 854 35.92 -9.19 -14.04
C CYS A 854 37.04 -10.25 -13.81
N SER A 855 36.82 -11.47 -13.23
CA SER A 855 37.06 -12.88 -13.73
C SER A 855 37.08 -14.15 -12.77
N LEU A 856 37.38 -15.37 -13.25
CA LEU A 856 37.99 -16.42 -12.43
C LEU A 856 39.02 -17.31 -13.18
N VAL A 857 39.44 -18.40 -12.53
CA VAL A 857 40.55 -19.31 -12.90
C VAL A 857 40.00 -20.62 -13.43
N LEU A 858 40.45 -21.11 -14.58
CA LEU A 858 40.03 -22.45 -15.01
C LEU A 858 40.60 -23.60 -14.18
N SER A 859 40.00 -24.77 -14.40
CA SER A 859 40.51 -26.08 -14.01
C SER A 859 41.85 -26.49 -14.65
N ASP A 860 42.26 -25.86 -15.76
CA ASP A 860 43.62 -25.98 -16.32
C ASP A 860 44.62 -24.93 -15.78
N GLY A 861 44.15 -24.02 -14.92
CA GLY A 861 44.92 -22.92 -14.34
C GLY A 861 45.07 -21.69 -15.24
N GLU A 862 44.61 -21.73 -16.49
CA GLU A 862 44.64 -20.55 -17.38
C GLU A 862 43.54 -19.56 -16.94
N VAL A 863 43.88 -18.28 -16.78
CA VAL A 863 43.22 -17.44 -15.74
C VAL A 863 42.83 -16.03 -16.18
N LEU A 864 41.61 -15.58 -15.85
CA LEU A 864 40.88 -14.64 -16.72
C LEU A 864 40.80 -13.20 -16.17
N LEU A 865 40.31 -12.26 -17.00
CA LEU A 865 39.89 -10.88 -16.64
C LEU A 865 38.99 -10.21 -17.69
N ALA A 866 37.98 -9.38 -17.28
CA ALA A 866 36.96 -8.87 -18.22
C ALA A 866 36.31 -7.44 -18.35
N SER A 867 36.47 -6.72 -19.50
CA SER A 867 35.92 -5.42 -20.03
C SER A 867 35.48 -5.34 -21.57
N ALA A 868 34.17 -5.15 -21.86
CA ALA A 868 33.13 -5.07 -22.97
C ALA A 868 32.78 -3.63 -23.38
N SER A 869 31.51 -3.37 -23.77
CA SER A 869 31.13 -2.09 -24.30
C SER A 869 29.65 -1.80 -24.59
N SER A 870 29.43 -0.66 -25.26
CA SER A 870 28.50 -0.45 -26.38
C SER A 870 29.20 0.33 -27.49
N ASP A 871 28.74 0.25 -28.74
CA ASP A 871 29.55 -0.10 -29.93
C ASP A 871 29.59 -1.64 -30.18
N GLN A 872 28.84 -2.39 -29.38
CA GLN A 872 27.99 -3.45 -29.91
C GLN A 872 28.50 -4.89 -30.05
N THR A 873 29.69 -5.31 -29.60
CA THR A 873 30.36 -6.62 -29.91
C THR A 873 30.95 -7.54 -28.81
N VAL A 874 30.43 -8.75 -28.55
CA VAL A 874 31.00 -9.58 -27.46
C VAL A 874 32.45 -10.02 -27.87
N ARG A 875 33.55 -9.52 -27.25
CA ARG A 875 34.99 -9.78 -27.59
C ARG A 875 35.78 -10.76 -26.65
N ILE A 876 37.15 -10.88 -26.52
CA ILE A 876 37.98 -11.66 -25.49
C ILE A 876 39.57 -11.71 -25.67
N TRP A 877 40.49 -11.55 -24.66
CA TRP A 877 41.98 -11.88 -24.76
C TRP A 877 42.65 -12.93 -23.74
N ASP A 878 43.91 -12.73 -23.21
CA ASP A 878 44.96 -13.66 -22.61
C ASP A 878 45.36 -13.49 -21.10
N PRO A 879 45.96 -14.49 -20.40
CA PRO A 879 46.07 -14.54 -18.93
C PRO A 879 46.96 -13.51 -18.23
N ALA A 880 48.09 -13.21 -18.83
CA ALA A 880 49.31 -12.77 -18.13
C ALA A 880 50.44 -12.37 -19.10
N GLY A 881 50.20 -12.43 -20.42
CA GLY A 881 51.22 -12.59 -21.43
C GLY A 881 50.92 -11.99 -22.81
N ALA A 882 49.91 -11.13 -22.94
CA ALA A 882 49.68 -10.32 -24.14
C ALA A 882 49.32 -11.08 -25.47
N ARG A 883 48.12 -11.75 -25.62
CA ARG A 883 47.45 -12.18 -26.91
C ARG A 883 45.86 -12.35 -26.97
N GLN A 884 45.11 -11.85 -27.97
CA GLN A 884 43.63 -12.01 -28.14
C GLN A 884 43.12 -13.47 -28.29
N ARG A 885 41.84 -13.77 -27.96
CA ARG A 885 41.18 -15.10 -28.04
C ARG A 885 39.69 -15.25 -28.60
N ALA A 886 39.12 -14.59 -29.67
CA ALA A 886 38.16 -15.17 -30.73
C ALA A 886 36.97 -14.39 -31.50
N VAL A 887 35.65 -14.82 -31.57
CA VAL A 887 34.44 -14.18 -32.28
C VAL A 887 33.04 -14.39 -31.56
N LEU A 888 32.01 -13.46 -31.44
CA LEU A 888 30.66 -13.61 -30.70
C LEU A 888 29.43 -12.69 -31.17
N ALA A 889 28.21 -12.67 -30.50
CA ALA A 889 26.93 -11.87 -30.83
C ALA A 889 25.59 -11.83 -29.91
N GLY A 890 24.85 -10.71 -29.66
CA GLY A 890 23.64 -10.65 -28.72
C GLY A 890 22.77 -9.35 -28.51
N HIS A 891 22.79 -8.66 -27.34
CA HIS A 891 22.20 -7.31 -26.96
C HIS A 891 22.63 -5.98 -27.64
N ALA A 892 21.89 -4.88 -27.49
CA ALA A 892 20.67 -4.54 -28.18
C ALA A 892 20.29 -3.01 -28.01
N GLY A 893 20.82 -2.32 -26.98
CA GLY A 893 20.80 -0.89 -26.53
C GLY A 893 21.95 -0.70 -25.50
N TRP A 894 22.41 0.48 -25.09
CA TRP A 894 23.74 0.89 -24.49
C TRP A 894 24.68 -0.04 -23.58
N VAL A 895 24.40 -1.30 -23.26
CA VAL A 895 24.92 -2.36 -22.33
C VAL A 895 25.83 -2.05 -21.16
N ARG A 896 25.61 -2.43 -19.87
CA ARG A 896 26.48 -1.85 -18.82
C ARG A 896 27.02 -2.48 -17.40
N GLY A 897 27.37 -3.79 -17.11
CA GLY A 897 28.03 -4.41 -15.86
C GLY A 897 28.03 -5.95 -15.38
N VAL A 898 28.96 -6.95 -15.65
CA VAL A 898 28.96 -8.53 -15.67
C VAL A 898 29.04 -9.50 -14.43
N CYS A 899 29.10 -10.89 -14.50
CA CYS A 899 29.85 -11.75 -13.52
C CYS A 899 30.68 -13.06 -13.92
N ALA A 900 30.76 -14.17 -13.09
CA ALA A 900 31.42 -15.54 -13.16
C ALA A 900 30.82 -16.65 -12.27
N SER A 901 30.78 -17.91 -12.71
CA SER A 901 30.59 -19.03 -11.74
C SER A 901 31.89 -19.62 -11.26
N ALA A 902 31.88 -20.08 -10.01
CA ALA A 902 32.92 -20.89 -9.41
C ALA A 902 33.06 -22.33 -9.97
N ASP A 903 32.12 -22.87 -10.77
CA ASP A 903 32.25 -24.24 -11.30
C ASP A 903 33.08 -24.32 -12.58
N GLN A 904 34.27 -24.87 -12.43
CA GLN A 904 35.24 -25.07 -13.50
C GLN A 904 34.88 -26.26 -14.44
N GLN A 905 33.74 -26.93 -14.24
CA GLN A 905 33.25 -28.00 -15.12
C GLN A 905 32.42 -27.49 -16.32
N ALA A 906 31.83 -26.30 -16.24
CA ALA A 906 30.95 -25.76 -17.29
C ALA A 906 31.09 -24.23 -17.44
N PRO A 907 32.18 -23.70 -18.05
CA PRO A 907 32.62 -22.31 -17.83
C PRO A 907 32.28 -21.27 -18.93
N VAL A 908 31.82 -20.07 -18.53
CA VAL A 908 30.92 -19.15 -19.30
C VAL A 908 30.85 -17.69 -18.59
N PHE A 909 30.79 -16.49 -19.23
CA PHE A 909 30.40 -15.13 -18.62
C PHE A 909 28.98 -14.93 -19.06
N ALA A 910 28.33 -13.86 -18.64
CA ALA A 910 27.95 -12.85 -19.62
C ALA A 910 27.48 -11.56 -19.00
N THR A 911 26.59 -10.83 -19.67
CA THR A 911 26.55 -9.39 -19.74
C THR A 911 25.10 -8.76 -19.60
N GLY A 912 24.65 -7.69 -20.28
CA GLY A 912 23.35 -7.00 -19.97
C GLY A 912 23.10 -5.68 -20.66
N GLY A 913 22.00 -4.97 -20.36
CA GLY A 913 21.26 -4.26 -21.38
C GLY A 913 19.96 -3.51 -20.94
N ASP A 914 19.66 -2.38 -21.58
CA ASP A 914 18.37 -1.65 -21.63
C ASP A 914 17.27 -2.46 -22.32
N ASP A 915 17.52 -3.69 -22.72
CA ASP A 915 16.62 -4.38 -23.61
C ASP A 915 15.35 -4.70 -22.91
N GLN A 916 15.38 -5.60 -21.94
CA GLN A 916 15.96 -5.25 -20.66
C GLN A 916 16.80 -6.46 -20.05
N THR A 917 17.68 -7.16 -20.79
CA THR A 917 17.81 -8.65 -20.87
C THR A 917 19.00 -9.50 -20.30
N VAL A 918 18.98 -10.86 -20.27
CA VAL A 918 19.74 -11.79 -19.37
C VAL A 918 20.26 -13.18 -20.00
N ARG A 919 21.43 -13.30 -20.69
CA ARG A 919 22.15 -14.32 -21.63
C ARG A 919 23.67 -14.77 -21.67
N ILE A 920 24.12 -16.00 -22.00
CA ILE A 920 25.56 -16.45 -21.76
C ILE A 920 26.69 -16.49 -22.80
N TRP A 921 27.89 -16.06 -22.53
CA TRP A 921 29.06 -16.37 -23.34
C TRP A 921 29.87 -17.55 -22.84
N ASP A 922 29.85 -18.66 -23.58
CA ASP A 922 30.77 -19.76 -23.27
C ASP A 922 32.23 -19.31 -23.35
N ALA A 923 33.00 -19.89 -22.45
CA ALA A 923 34.36 -19.49 -22.17
C ALA A 923 35.39 -20.38 -22.80
N VAL A 924 34.97 -21.59 -23.12
CA VAL A 924 35.70 -22.42 -24.04
C VAL A 924 35.37 -21.94 -25.44
N SER A 925 34.08 -21.81 -25.78
CA SER A 925 33.63 -21.51 -27.15
C SER A 925 33.15 -20.07 -27.37
N GLY A 926 32.05 -19.69 -26.71
CA GLY A 926 31.36 -18.42 -26.90
C GLY A 926 30.17 -18.47 -27.87
N GLU A 927 29.25 -19.42 -27.71
CA GLU A 927 28.10 -19.67 -28.60
C GLU A 927 26.79 -18.95 -28.16
N GLN A 928 25.52 -19.35 -28.52
CA GLN A 928 24.09 -18.76 -28.36
C GLN A 928 22.64 -19.09 -27.42
N ARG A 929 22.04 -19.80 -26.27
CA ARG A 929 22.00 -20.87 -25.04
C ARG A 929 20.67 -21.08 -24.15
N MET A 930 20.51 -20.39 -22.97
CA MET A 930 19.35 -20.07 -22.06
C MET A 930 19.57 -18.59 -21.52
N VAL A 931 18.70 -18.02 -20.63
CA VAL A 931 17.84 -16.81 -20.75
C VAL A 931 17.17 -16.45 -19.39
N LEU A 932 17.14 -15.22 -18.75
CA LEU A 932 16.05 -14.75 -17.77
C LEU A 932 15.42 -13.24 -17.67
N GLU A 933 14.12 -12.93 -17.80
CA GLU A 933 13.32 -11.65 -17.97
C GLU A 933 12.71 -11.24 -16.56
N GLY A 934 12.53 -9.96 -16.12
CA GLY A 934 12.55 -9.54 -14.66
C GLY A 934 12.04 -8.14 -14.15
N HIS A 935 12.94 -7.17 -13.89
CA HIS A 935 12.81 -5.75 -13.48
C HIS A 935 12.29 -4.79 -14.54
N GLN A 936 12.57 -3.47 -14.44
CA GLN A 936 11.68 -2.41 -14.88
C GLN A 936 12.33 -1.06 -15.34
N GLY A 937 13.36 -0.99 -16.22
CA GLY A 937 14.06 0.31 -16.58
C GLY A 937 15.66 0.26 -16.75
N TRP A 938 16.54 1.30 -16.88
CA TRP A 938 18.04 1.25 -17.19
C TRP A 938 19.18 0.56 -16.27
N VAL A 939 19.31 -0.77 -16.00
CA VAL A 939 20.20 -1.68 -15.09
C VAL A 939 21.69 -1.38 -14.64
N ARG A 940 22.63 -2.12 -13.92
CA ARG A 940 24.14 -1.86 -13.60
C ARG A 940 25.29 -2.93 -13.37
N ALA A 941 25.15 -4.22 -13.05
CA ALA A 941 26.20 -4.91 -12.25
C ALA A 941 26.16 -6.47 -12.02
N VAL A 942 27.15 -7.43 -12.08
CA VAL A 942 27.04 -8.76 -11.31
C VAL A 942 28.28 -9.36 -10.51
N CYS A 943 27.96 -10.25 -9.56
CA CYS A 943 28.65 -11.33 -8.80
C CYS A 943 28.17 -12.78 -9.14
N PHE A 944 28.68 -13.79 -8.42
CA PHE A 944 27.91 -14.99 -8.01
C PHE A 944 28.07 -15.22 -6.51
N ALA A 945 27.15 -15.92 -5.86
CA ALA A 945 27.30 -16.42 -4.47
C ALA A 945 26.60 -17.76 -4.22
N SER A 946 26.24 -18.08 -2.96
CA SER A 946 25.62 -19.37 -2.60
C SER A 946 24.68 -19.37 -1.37
N ARG A 947 23.45 -19.93 -1.51
CA ARG A 947 22.67 -20.57 -0.41
C ARG A 947 23.56 -21.71 -0.03
N ASN A 948 23.65 -22.12 1.23
CA ASN A 948 23.50 -23.54 1.60
C ASN A 948 24.13 -24.65 0.66
N GLY A 949 25.23 -24.41 -0.08
CA GLY A 949 25.74 -25.27 -1.17
C GLY A 949 25.03 -25.23 -2.56
N LEU A 950 24.09 -24.32 -2.81
CA LEU A 950 23.44 -24.03 -4.11
C LEU A 950 23.91 -22.66 -4.68
N PRO A 951 24.29 -22.57 -5.97
CA PRO A 951 24.81 -21.36 -6.62
C PRO A 951 23.78 -20.58 -7.48
N ILE A 952 24.13 -19.40 -8.04
CA ILE A 952 23.20 -18.33 -8.57
C ILE A 952 23.73 -17.22 -9.54
N VAL A 953 22.85 -16.43 -10.21
CA VAL A 953 23.08 -15.46 -11.36
C VAL A 953 23.63 -14.06 -11.13
N ALA A 954 23.08 -12.97 -11.67
CA ALA A 954 21.84 -12.35 -11.20
C ALA A 954 21.43 -10.95 -11.76
N SER A 955 20.15 -10.51 -11.71
CA SER A 955 19.58 -9.32 -12.41
C SER A 955 19.21 -7.88 -11.93
N ALA A 956 19.47 -7.31 -10.72
CA ALA A 956 19.30 -5.89 -10.18
C ALA A 956 18.82 -4.67 -11.00
N SER A 957 18.50 -3.51 -10.41
CA SER A 957 17.68 -2.49 -11.10
C SER A 957 17.63 -1.02 -10.61
N SER A 958 16.68 -0.12 -10.94
CA SER A 958 16.51 1.31 -10.47
C SER A 958 15.04 1.75 -10.33
N ASP A 959 14.23 0.78 -9.99
CA ASP A 959 12.95 0.76 -9.35
C ASP A 959 13.05 0.34 -7.85
N GLY A 960 13.62 1.11 -6.95
CA GLY A 960 13.79 0.77 -5.54
C GLY A 960 14.88 -0.22 -5.03
N THR A 961 14.86 -1.44 -5.54
CA THR A 961 15.26 -2.74 -4.89
C THR A 961 16.75 -3.40 -4.75
N VAL A 962 17.14 -4.63 -5.26
CA VAL A 962 18.49 -5.33 -5.61
C VAL A 962 18.71 -6.81 -6.40
N ARG A 963 18.37 -7.24 -7.67
CA ARG A 963 18.09 -8.71 -8.12
C ARG A 963 19.16 -9.80 -8.55
N LEU A 964 18.85 -11.12 -8.32
CA LEU A 964 19.52 -12.49 -8.18
C LEU A 964 18.96 -13.72 -8.99
N TRP A 965 19.55 -14.84 -9.44
CA TRP A 965 18.63 -16.01 -9.80
C TRP A 965 19.24 -17.39 -9.66
N ASP A 966 18.45 -18.45 -9.77
CA ASP A 966 18.92 -19.84 -9.85
C ASP A 966 20.00 -20.01 -10.89
N LEU A 967 21.04 -20.72 -10.47
CA LEU A 967 21.91 -21.35 -11.43
C LEU A 967 21.08 -22.23 -12.39
N ARG A 968 20.22 -23.08 -11.87
CA ARG A 968 19.94 -24.36 -12.49
C ARG A 968 18.83 -24.35 -13.53
N GLY A 969 17.58 -24.06 -13.20
CA GLY A 969 16.52 -23.81 -14.21
C GLY A 969 16.65 -22.43 -14.87
N GLY A 970 17.42 -21.57 -14.21
CA GLY A 970 17.26 -20.13 -14.34
C GLY A 970 15.93 -19.72 -13.77
N GLU A 971 15.91 -19.30 -12.50
CA GLU A 971 14.71 -19.18 -11.67
C GLU A 971 14.89 -18.05 -10.62
N GLN A 972 14.22 -16.89 -10.73
CA GLN A 972 14.11 -15.83 -9.69
C GLN A 972 13.50 -16.49 -8.41
N LEU A 973 13.65 -15.89 -7.21
CA LEU A 973 12.72 -15.92 -6.03
C LEU A 973 12.72 -14.80 -4.91
N ALA A 974 13.49 -13.69 -4.89
CA ALA A 974 13.39 -12.58 -3.88
C ALA A 974 14.46 -11.47 -3.80
N VAL A 975 14.11 -10.33 -3.14
CA VAL A 975 14.64 -8.95 -2.93
C VAL A 975 15.20 -8.47 -1.58
N LEU A 976 16.27 -7.66 -1.66
CA LEU A 976 16.92 -7.03 -0.54
C LEU A 976 16.65 -5.55 -0.53
N GLU A 977 16.53 -4.99 0.67
CA GLU A 977 15.75 -3.77 0.88
C GLU A 977 16.33 -2.64 1.78
N GLY A 978 16.38 -1.36 1.32
CA GLY A 978 17.14 -0.29 2.02
C GLY A 978 17.67 1.04 1.36
N HIS A 979 17.34 1.55 0.13
CA HIS A 979 18.06 2.73 -0.48
C HIS A 979 17.35 3.97 -1.11
N ARG A 980 18.03 4.95 -1.76
CA ARG A 980 17.49 6.35 -2.02
C ARG A 980 17.92 7.27 -3.25
N GLY A 981 18.76 6.93 -4.25
CA GLY A 981 18.75 7.62 -5.58
C GLY A 981 19.15 6.77 -6.79
N TRP A 982 18.49 6.68 -7.98
CA TRP A 982 18.79 6.10 -9.35
C TRP A 982 19.61 4.80 -9.79
N VAL A 983 20.34 3.98 -8.98
CA VAL A 983 21.16 2.69 -9.19
C VAL A 983 22.37 2.61 -10.03
N ARG A 984 23.55 2.12 -9.54
CA ARG A 984 24.75 2.11 -10.36
C ARG A 984 25.97 1.05 -10.29
N ALA A 985 26.13 -0.14 -9.62
CA ALA A 985 27.07 -1.32 -9.97
C ALA A 985 27.55 -2.33 -8.82
N VAL A 986 28.54 -3.33 -8.94
CA VAL A 986 28.76 -4.61 -8.06
C VAL A 986 29.93 -5.72 -8.08
N CYS A 987 30.03 -6.63 -7.02
CA CYS A 987 30.34 -8.14 -6.93
C CYS A 987 30.58 -8.88 -5.49
N SER A 988 30.47 -10.22 -5.33
CA SER A 988 30.45 -11.13 -4.12
C SER A 988 31.72 -11.34 -3.26
N LEU A 989 31.62 -12.04 -2.11
CA LEU A 989 32.62 -12.28 -1.04
C LEU A 989 32.59 -13.67 -0.34
N THR A 990 33.22 -13.83 0.85
CA THR A 990 32.84 -14.82 1.91
C THR A 990 33.34 -14.42 3.31
N VAL A 991 32.54 -14.33 4.39
CA VAL A 991 33.04 -13.84 5.71
C VAL A 991 32.93 -14.89 6.83
N ALA A 992 34.07 -15.43 7.28
CA ALA A 992 34.12 -16.44 8.35
C ALA A 992 33.19 -17.67 8.12
N GLY A 993 33.07 -18.11 6.86
CA GLY A 993 32.12 -19.17 6.44
C GLY A 993 30.66 -18.74 6.40
N ARG A 994 30.37 -17.53 6.89
CA ARG A 994 29.14 -16.76 6.68
C ARG A 994 29.44 -15.74 5.59
N GLU A 995 29.53 -16.23 4.36
CA GLU A 995 29.23 -15.54 3.09
C GLU A 995 28.31 -14.25 3.41
N LEU A 996 28.58 -12.95 3.00
CA LEU A 996 27.88 -11.58 3.13
C LEU A 996 27.83 -10.60 1.83
N ILE A 997 26.69 -10.35 1.18
CA ILE A 997 26.13 -9.93 -0.13
C ILE A 997 26.12 -8.38 -0.41
N ALA A 998 27.05 -7.48 -0.82
CA ALA A 998 26.90 -5.96 -0.67
C ALA A 998 26.41 -4.88 -1.75
N SER A 999 25.24 -4.14 -1.75
CA SER A 999 24.95 -2.88 -2.59
C SER A 999 25.35 -1.41 -2.18
N ALA A 1000 24.94 -0.35 -2.93
CA ALA A 1000 25.37 1.06 -2.73
C ALA A 1000 24.54 2.24 -3.32
N GLY A 1001 25.03 3.51 -3.43
CA GLY A 1001 24.34 4.56 -4.23
C GLY A 1001 24.39 6.13 -4.05
N ASP A 1002 23.35 6.89 -4.55
CA ASP A 1002 23.34 8.36 -4.99
C ASP A 1002 23.51 9.40 -3.88
N ASP A 1003 23.53 8.93 -2.63
CA ASP A 1003 24.06 9.66 -1.52
C ASP A 1003 25.26 8.97 -0.90
N GLN A 1004 26.35 8.92 -1.64
CA GLN A 1004 27.59 9.07 -0.92
C GLN A 1004 27.83 7.74 -0.07
N THR A 1005 27.37 6.54 -0.55
CA THR A 1005 27.12 5.33 0.31
C THR A 1005 27.42 3.88 -0.17
N VAL A 1006 27.71 3.03 0.83
CA VAL A 1006 28.39 1.71 0.82
C VAL A 1006 28.12 0.90 2.11
N ARG A 1007 28.09 -0.46 2.14
CA ARG A 1007 27.62 -1.33 3.27
C ARG A 1007 28.06 -2.84 3.12
N VAL A 1008 27.42 -3.93 3.67
CA VAL A 1008 27.48 -5.38 3.13
C VAL A 1008 26.15 -6.25 3.26
N TRP A 1009 25.62 -7.10 2.28
CA TRP A 1009 24.30 -7.91 2.23
C TRP A 1009 24.15 -9.43 2.60
N ASP A 1010 22.97 -10.12 2.56
CA ASP A 1010 22.65 -11.55 2.92
C ASP A 1010 21.79 -12.28 1.87
N CYS A 1011 21.78 -13.59 2.02
CA CYS A 1011 21.34 -14.64 1.16
C CYS A 1011 20.48 -15.65 1.90
N ALA A 1012 21.14 -16.48 2.71
CA ALA A 1012 20.55 -17.64 3.37
C ALA A 1012 19.40 -17.23 4.31
N SER A 1013 19.30 -15.94 4.67
CA SER A 1013 18.16 -15.30 5.34
C SER A 1013 17.84 -13.84 4.95
N GLY A 1014 18.75 -13.08 4.35
CA GLY A 1014 18.51 -11.67 4.04
C GLY A 1014 18.84 -10.54 5.10
N ARG A 1015 19.80 -10.57 6.07
CA ARG A 1015 19.84 -9.67 7.28
C ARG A 1015 20.84 -8.46 7.43
N GLN A 1016 20.36 -7.26 7.01
CA GLN A 1016 20.88 -5.87 6.88
C GLN A 1016 22.22 -5.34 7.54
N LEU A 1017 22.95 -5.83 8.60
CA LEU A 1017 24.42 -5.60 9.06
C LEU A 1017 25.03 -4.38 9.93
N HIS A 1018 26.03 -3.53 9.56
CA HIS A 1018 26.49 -2.27 10.25
C HIS A 1018 27.22 -1.19 9.28
N VAL A 1019 27.04 0.18 9.39
CA VAL A 1019 26.86 1.33 8.38
C VAL A 1019 27.69 2.67 8.31
N LEU A 1020 28.20 2.99 7.13
CA LEU A 1020 29.34 3.88 6.88
C LEU A 1020 29.02 5.37 6.48
N SER A 1021 29.97 6.23 6.02
CA SER A 1021 29.83 7.44 5.10
C SER A 1021 31.11 7.96 4.39
N GLY A 1022 30.97 8.50 3.17
CA GLY A 1022 32.12 8.85 2.32
C GLY A 1022 32.20 10.05 1.35
N HIS A 1023 31.92 9.82 0.06
CA HIS A 1023 32.32 10.67 -1.10
C HIS A 1023 31.58 11.99 -1.33
N GLN A 1024 32.02 12.71 -2.38
CA GLN A 1024 31.66 14.07 -2.72
C GLN A 1024 30.88 14.35 -4.07
N GLY A 1025 30.54 13.36 -4.96
CA GLY A 1025 29.54 13.50 -6.08
C GLY A 1025 28.85 12.18 -6.56
N TRP A 1026 27.54 12.08 -6.87
CA TRP A 1026 26.74 11.05 -7.68
C TRP A 1026 27.31 9.60 -8.05
N ALA A 1027 26.72 8.36 -7.85
CA ALA A 1027 27.57 7.07 -7.89
C ALA A 1027 27.21 5.51 -7.98
N ARG A 1028 28.14 4.70 -8.51
CA ARG A 1028 28.01 3.38 -9.19
C ARG A 1028 28.89 2.03 -8.99
N GLY A 1029 28.76 0.95 -8.14
CA GLY A 1029 29.72 -0.25 -8.11
C GLY A 1029 30.10 -1.12 -6.85
N VAL A 1030 30.39 -2.48 -6.90
CA VAL A 1030 30.89 -3.41 -5.77
C VAL A 1030 31.85 -4.77 -6.01
N CYS A 1031 32.30 -5.81 -5.13
CA CYS A 1031 33.34 -7.03 -5.26
C CYS A 1031 34.38 -7.61 -4.08
N SER A 1032 34.42 -8.77 -3.32
CA SER A 1032 35.47 -9.25 -2.20
C SER A 1032 37.05 -8.94 -2.22
N VAL A 1033 38.06 -8.89 -1.21
CA VAL A 1033 38.53 -7.94 -0.02
C VAL A 1033 39.27 -8.54 1.12
N ALA A 1034 40.29 -9.32 0.81
CA ALA A 1034 41.10 -10.03 1.77
C ALA A 1034 42.49 -9.37 2.06
N LEU A 1035 43.29 -9.83 3.00
CA LEU A 1035 44.63 -9.27 3.31
C LEU A 1035 45.63 -10.42 3.37
N PRO A 1036 46.94 -10.24 3.52
CA PRO A 1036 47.79 -11.40 3.83
C PRO A 1036 47.29 -12.14 5.11
N SER A 1037 46.59 -11.41 6.00
CA SER A 1037 45.75 -11.87 7.13
C SER A 1037 44.23 -12.00 6.80
N GLY A 1038 43.94 -12.21 5.53
CA GLY A 1038 42.70 -12.50 4.80
C GLY A 1038 41.40 -11.87 5.18
N GLU A 1039 41.22 -10.58 4.98
CA GLU A 1039 39.89 -9.95 5.06
C GLU A 1039 38.82 -10.58 4.10
N THR A 1040 37.64 -10.02 3.79
CA THR A 1040 37.00 -10.37 2.48
C THR A 1040 36.18 -9.28 1.76
N LEU A 1041 36.08 -7.98 2.14
CA LEU A 1041 34.75 -7.36 2.03
C LEU A 1041 34.38 -5.85 1.70
N LEU A 1042 34.98 -5.02 0.77
CA LEU A 1042 34.31 -4.21 -0.36
C LEU A 1042 34.63 -2.75 -1.04
N ALA A 1043 35.71 -2.29 -1.79
CA ALA A 1043 36.06 -1.38 -3.03
C ALA A 1043 35.78 0.13 -3.47
N SER A 1044 34.89 0.47 -4.45
CA SER A 1044 34.29 1.72 -5.09
C SER A 1044 34.83 2.80 -6.16
N GLY A 1045 33.97 3.78 -6.58
CA GLY A 1045 34.02 4.99 -7.46
C GLY A 1045 32.90 6.06 -7.08
N SER A 1046 32.61 7.17 -7.84
CA SER A 1046 31.39 8.05 -7.85
C SER A 1046 31.16 9.26 -8.89
N ASP A 1047 31.30 10.59 -8.60
CA ASP A 1047 31.31 11.77 -9.52
C ASP A 1047 32.23 13.05 -9.24
N ASP A 1048 32.53 13.64 -8.04
CA ASP A 1048 33.61 14.71 -7.86
C ASP A 1048 34.19 14.94 -6.40
N GLN A 1049 35.50 15.24 -6.15
CA GLN A 1049 36.31 15.71 -4.93
C GLN A 1049 36.52 15.04 -3.45
N THR A 1050 37.18 13.87 -3.12
CA THR A 1050 37.35 13.28 -1.71
C THR A 1050 37.09 11.74 -1.33
N VAL A 1051 37.76 10.70 -1.90
CA VAL A 1051 37.51 9.19 -1.90
C VAL A 1051 37.57 8.31 -0.56
N ARG A 1052 37.69 6.91 -0.46
CA ARG A 1052 37.65 5.88 0.72
C ARG A 1052 38.12 4.32 0.55
N LEU A 1053 38.29 3.42 1.59
CA LEU A 1053 38.12 1.86 1.69
C LEU A 1053 36.95 1.53 2.73
N TRP A 1054 36.74 0.41 3.57
CA TRP A 1054 35.81 0.13 4.81
C TRP A 1054 35.79 -1.20 5.72
N ASN A 1055 34.69 -1.60 6.44
CA ASN A 1055 34.27 -2.90 7.12
C ASN A 1055 32.71 -2.93 7.35
N PRO A 1056 31.88 -4.03 7.45
CA PRO A 1056 30.51 -3.98 7.99
C PRO A 1056 30.42 -4.73 9.31
N VAL A 1057 31.37 -5.63 9.59
CA VAL A 1057 31.35 -6.41 10.83
C VAL A 1057 31.32 -5.41 11.99
N ASP A 1058 31.88 -4.21 11.76
CA ASP A 1058 31.40 -2.93 12.28
C ASP A 1058 31.03 -1.83 11.26
N GLY A 1059 31.84 -1.54 10.22
CA GLY A 1059 31.77 -0.19 9.62
C GLY A 1059 32.99 0.53 8.96
N SER A 1060 34.20 0.40 9.54
CA SER A 1060 35.37 1.34 9.75
C SER A 1060 36.40 1.86 8.66
N GLN A 1061 37.29 2.91 8.88
CA GLN A 1061 38.22 3.75 7.95
C GLN A 1061 39.87 3.55 7.83
N ARG A 1062 40.70 4.23 6.92
CA ARG A 1062 42.20 4.26 6.56
C ARG A 1062 42.71 5.43 5.56
N MET A 1063 43.21 5.18 4.32
CA MET A 1063 44.10 6.06 3.46
C MET A 1063 43.40 6.94 2.39
N LYS A 1064 44.06 7.63 1.39
CA LYS A 1064 43.53 8.58 0.32
C LYS A 1064 44.45 8.83 -0.92
N PHE A 1065 44.10 8.53 -2.19
CA PHE A 1065 45.02 8.40 -3.37
C PHE A 1065 44.73 9.24 -4.70
N GLU A 1066 45.27 10.45 -4.95
CA GLU A 1066 44.77 11.49 -5.92
C GLU A 1066 45.00 11.37 -7.48
N GLY A 1067 43.96 11.65 -8.31
CA GLY A 1067 44.01 12.14 -9.71
C GLY A 1067 43.13 11.41 -10.75
N PHE A 1068 42.13 12.06 -11.36
CA PHE A 1068 41.24 11.55 -12.44
C PHE A 1068 40.62 12.78 -13.22
N GLN A 1069 39.84 12.63 -14.30
CA GLN A 1069 39.06 13.71 -14.98
C GLN A 1069 37.59 13.34 -15.03
N GLY A 1070 36.86 13.59 -13.95
CA GLY A 1070 35.45 13.24 -13.82
C GLY A 1070 35.11 12.74 -12.42
N TRP A 1071 33.95 12.11 -12.19
CA TRP A 1071 32.91 11.73 -13.15
C TRP A 1071 32.42 10.24 -12.99
N VAL A 1072 32.73 9.54 -11.88
CA VAL A 1072 33.22 8.13 -11.66
C VAL A 1072 32.22 6.92 -11.47
N ARG A 1073 31.93 6.09 -12.47
CA ARG A 1073 30.67 5.31 -12.61
C ARG A 1073 30.63 3.73 -12.67
N GLY A 1074 31.35 2.90 -11.92
CA GLY A 1074 31.28 1.39 -12.00
C GLY A 1074 32.27 0.72 -11.01
N VAL A 1075 32.09 -0.46 -10.33
CA VAL A 1075 33.11 -1.34 -9.58
C VAL A 1075 32.80 -2.88 -9.32
N CYS A 1076 33.84 -3.80 -9.44
CA CYS A 1076 34.00 -5.28 -9.86
C CYS A 1076 35.23 -6.13 -9.38
N ARG A 1077 35.52 -7.46 -9.63
CA ARG A 1077 36.79 -8.25 -9.24
C ARG A 1077 37.88 -8.77 -10.33
N VAL A 1078 39.26 -8.68 -10.13
CA VAL A 1078 40.62 -9.11 -10.75
C VAL A 1078 41.94 -8.85 -9.88
N PRO A 1079 42.84 -9.81 -9.48
CA PRO A 1079 44.24 -9.55 -9.62
C PRO A 1079 45.15 -10.73 -9.98
N GLY A 1080 45.54 -11.62 -9.03
CA GLY A 1080 46.64 -12.54 -9.27
C GLY A 1080 46.94 -13.60 -8.23
N ARG A 1081 48.14 -14.15 -8.43
CA ARG A 1081 49.13 -14.62 -7.45
C ARG A 1081 50.61 -14.23 -8.17
N GLY A 1082 51.94 -13.94 -7.89
CA GLY A 1082 53.29 -14.01 -7.06
C GLY A 1082 53.88 -13.49 -5.63
N GLY A 1083 53.24 -13.22 -4.45
CA GLY A 1083 53.22 -11.95 -3.62
C GLY A 1083 51.80 -11.52 -3.07
N GLU A 1084 51.33 -10.22 -3.10
CA GLU A 1084 50.08 -9.66 -2.46
C GLU A 1084 49.19 -8.67 -3.34
N ASP A 1085 48.09 -7.98 -2.90
CA ASP A 1085 46.94 -7.47 -3.79
C ASP A 1085 46.32 -6.03 -3.88
N SER A 1086 45.31 -5.86 -4.80
CA SER A 1086 44.88 -4.66 -5.59
C SER A 1086 43.84 -4.95 -6.75
N VAL A 1087 42.90 -4.24 -7.47
CA VAL A 1087 41.95 -3.04 -7.55
C VAL A 1087 41.48 -2.77 -9.05
N VAL A 1088 40.66 -1.75 -9.41
CA VAL A 1088 40.09 -1.27 -10.76
C VAL A 1088 39.53 0.19 -10.60
N SER A 1089 39.01 0.84 -11.66
CA SER A 1089 38.35 2.15 -11.81
C SER A 1089 37.94 2.60 -13.26
N ALA A 1090 37.62 1.85 -14.34
CA ALA A 1090 37.40 2.31 -15.78
C ALA A 1090 37.13 3.81 -16.20
N SER A 1091 36.07 4.27 -16.93
CA SER A 1091 35.59 5.70 -17.13
C SER A 1091 34.81 6.04 -18.43
N GLY A 1092 34.05 7.15 -18.46
CA GLY A 1092 33.35 7.64 -19.66
C GLY A 1092 33.13 9.15 -19.79
N SER A 1093 34.03 9.80 -20.53
CA SER A 1093 33.84 10.04 -21.96
C SER A 1093 34.35 8.91 -22.89
N GLY A 1094 35.28 8.05 -22.41
CA GLY A 1094 36.10 7.21 -23.31
C GLY A 1094 36.51 5.76 -22.93
N THR A 1095 36.59 5.31 -21.66
CA THR A 1095 37.86 4.68 -21.23
C THR A 1095 38.01 3.60 -20.10
N ILE A 1096 39.18 2.92 -20.01
CA ILE A 1096 39.80 2.14 -18.88
C ILE A 1096 41.20 2.72 -18.51
N SER A 1097 42.03 2.09 -17.65
CA SER A 1097 43.46 2.39 -17.27
C SER A 1097 44.06 1.86 -15.93
N VAL A 1098 43.75 0.62 -15.51
CA VAL A 1098 44.31 -0.36 -14.51
C VAL A 1098 44.92 0.04 -13.06
N TRP A 1099 44.73 -0.55 -11.79
CA TRP A 1099 44.86 0.11 -10.38
C TRP A 1099 45.52 -0.55 -9.07
N ASN A 1100 45.18 -0.14 -7.78
CA ASN A 1100 45.61 -0.67 -6.42
C ASN A 1100 44.80 -0.61 -5.07
N ALA A 1101 44.90 -1.65 -4.21
CA ALA A 1101 44.38 -1.70 -2.81
C ALA A 1101 45.33 -1.00 -1.80
N VAL A 1102 46.58 -0.71 -2.22
CA VAL A 1102 47.44 0.40 -1.73
C VAL A 1102 48.20 1.13 -2.87
N THR A 1103 49.26 0.55 -3.48
CA THR A 1103 49.93 1.20 -4.65
C THR A 1103 50.73 2.49 -4.37
N GLY A 1104 51.24 3.10 -5.45
CA GLY A 1104 52.44 3.93 -5.44
C GLY A 1104 52.84 4.50 -6.80
N GLU A 1105 52.92 3.64 -7.82
CA GLU A 1105 53.50 3.91 -9.16
C GLU A 1105 52.90 2.84 -10.13
N GLN A 1106 52.63 3.11 -11.43
CA GLN A 1106 51.24 2.77 -12.06
C GLN A 1106 51.62 1.95 -13.46
N ARG A 1107 51.00 0.75 -13.85
CA ARG A 1107 51.25 -0.22 -15.04
C ARG A 1107 50.67 0.30 -16.49
N MET A 1108 50.22 -0.52 -17.50
CA MET A 1108 49.82 -0.48 -19.01
C MET A 1108 48.64 0.37 -19.76
N VAL A 1109 47.99 -0.07 -20.92
CA VAL A 1109 47.03 0.67 -21.91
C VAL A 1109 45.84 -0.14 -22.74
N LEU A 1110 44.54 0.32 -23.07
CA LEU A 1110 43.28 -0.29 -23.78
C LEU A 1110 42.03 0.66 -24.14
N GLY A 1111 41.71 1.07 -25.38
CA GLY A 1111 40.84 2.27 -25.64
C GLY A 1111 39.39 2.39 -26.24
N GLY A 1112 38.24 2.04 -25.58
CA GLY A 1112 36.80 2.46 -25.85
C GLY A 1112 35.50 1.66 -26.55
N HIS A 1113 34.23 1.98 -27.04
CA HIS A 1113 32.92 2.87 -27.04
C HIS A 1113 32.53 4.28 -27.73
N GLU A 1114 31.39 4.97 -27.33
CA GLU A 1114 30.79 6.23 -27.93
C GLU A 1114 30.26 7.46 -27.04
N SER A 1115 30.26 7.55 -25.68
CA SER A 1115 29.89 8.77 -24.82
C SER A 1115 30.19 8.71 -23.26
N GLY A 1116 29.29 8.71 -22.23
CA GLY A 1116 29.63 8.38 -20.79
C GLY A 1116 29.00 7.16 -20.01
N VAL A 1117 29.79 6.07 -19.82
CA VAL A 1117 29.57 4.68 -19.32
C VAL A 1117 29.32 4.32 -17.83
N ASN A 1118 29.06 3.05 -17.45
CA ASN A 1118 28.22 2.84 -16.26
C ASN A 1118 28.32 1.63 -15.27
N GLY A 1119 29.00 0.47 -15.38
CA GLY A 1119 28.95 -0.55 -14.29
C GLY A 1119 29.66 -1.89 -14.58
N VAL A 1120 29.88 -2.87 -13.65
CA VAL A 1120 30.93 -3.96 -13.77
C VAL A 1120 30.77 -5.42 -13.12
N CYS A 1121 31.84 -6.29 -12.96
CA CYS A 1121 31.78 -7.80 -13.00
C CYS A 1121 32.78 -8.89 -12.41
N VAL A 1122 32.73 -10.19 -12.90
CA VAL A 1122 33.60 -11.41 -12.61
C VAL A 1122 33.94 -12.73 -13.52
N TYR A 1123 33.83 -13.10 -14.87
CA TYR A 1123 33.95 -14.54 -15.50
C TYR A 1123 35.21 -15.46 -15.71
N GLU A 1124 35.04 -16.79 -16.00
CA GLU A 1124 36.09 -17.74 -16.52
C GLU A 1124 35.77 -18.66 -17.73
N GLY A 1125 36.84 -19.24 -18.31
CA GLY A 1125 36.98 -20.56 -18.93
C GLY A 1125 38.25 -20.71 -19.76
N ALA A 1126 38.25 -21.29 -20.98
CA ALA A 1126 39.45 -21.75 -21.69
C ALA A 1126 40.36 -20.66 -22.31
N GLY A 1127 40.65 -19.63 -21.52
CA GLY A 1127 42.00 -19.47 -21.03
C GLY A 1127 42.49 -18.03 -21.12
N GLY A 1128 42.73 -17.37 -20.01
CA GLY A 1128 43.22 -15.99 -20.02
C GLY A 1128 42.17 -14.87 -20.03
N ARG A 1129 42.60 -13.61 -20.15
CA ARG A 1129 41.81 -12.40 -19.87
C ARG A 1129 40.90 -11.94 -21.03
N PHE A 1130 40.06 -12.91 -21.39
CA PHE A 1130 38.71 -12.87 -21.97
C PHE A 1130 37.80 -11.81 -21.31
N LEU A 1131 37.37 -10.70 -21.98
CA LEU A 1131 36.87 -9.48 -21.30
C LEU A 1131 35.30 -9.20 -21.32
N ALA A 1132 34.56 -8.47 -20.41
CA ALA A 1132 33.34 -7.59 -20.55
C ALA A 1132 33.04 -6.40 -19.47
N SER A 1133 32.82 -5.03 -19.46
CA SER A 1133 32.52 -3.68 -20.17
C SER A 1133 31.06 -3.10 -20.22
N ALA A 1134 30.81 -1.79 -20.41
CA ALA A 1134 29.52 -1.22 -20.11
C ALA A 1134 29.03 0.20 -20.62
N GLY A 1135 28.69 0.39 -21.91
CA GLY A 1135 28.41 1.56 -22.81
C GLY A 1135 27.30 2.66 -22.70
N ALA A 1136 26.66 2.94 -23.86
CA ALA A 1136 26.54 4.25 -24.54
C ALA A 1136 25.47 4.63 -25.57
N ASP A 1137 25.18 3.72 -26.47
CA ASP A 1137 24.60 4.05 -27.77
C ASP A 1137 23.44 3.13 -28.06
N GLY A 1138 23.65 1.84 -27.84
CA GLY A 1138 22.85 0.88 -28.55
C GLY A 1138 23.13 -0.61 -28.32
N THR A 1139 24.07 -1.13 -27.50
CA THR A 1139 24.39 -2.62 -27.48
C THR A 1139 25.62 -3.06 -26.63
N VAL A 1140 26.01 -4.37 -26.57
CA VAL A 1140 27.00 -5.03 -25.65
C VAL A 1140 28.35 -5.27 -26.34
N ARG A 1141 29.51 -5.01 -25.72
CA ARG A 1141 30.76 -5.80 -26.02
C ARG A 1141 31.07 -6.96 -25.06
N LEU A 1142 32.22 -7.61 -25.23
CA LEU A 1142 33.02 -8.43 -24.29
C LEU A 1142 34.40 -7.78 -24.39
N TRP A 1143 34.90 -7.32 -25.56
CA TRP A 1143 36.23 -6.69 -25.60
C TRP A 1143 37.23 -7.56 -24.80
N ASP A 1144 38.35 -7.03 -24.34
CA ASP A 1144 39.63 -7.67 -24.57
C ASP A 1144 40.84 -7.17 -23.67
N LEU A 1145 41.52 -7.94 -22.73
CA LEU A 1145 42.45 -7.38 -21.65
C LEU A 1145 43.97 -7.19 -21.79
N ALA A 1146 44.76 -8.24 -21.44
CA ALA A 1146 46.19 -8.21 -21.12
C ALA A 1146 47.07 -7.84 -22.35
N VAL A 1147 46.46 -7.29 -23.42
CA VAL A 1147 46.82 -7.31 -24.86
C VAL A 1147 46.20 -6.18 -25.77
N GLY A 1148 45.92 -6.41 -27.12
CA GLY A 1148 45.49 -5.49 -28.23
C GLY A 1148 45.13 -6.02 -29.69
N GLU A 1149 43.96 -6.65 -29.99
CA GLU A 1149 43.35 -7.06 -31.32
C GLU A 1149 41.78 -6.80 -31.54
N GLN A 1150 40.86 -7.71 -32.04
CA GLN A 1150 39.34 -7.53 -32.17
C GLN A 1150 38.30 -8.74 -32.47
N ARG A 1151 37.07 -8.84 -31.82
CA ARG A 1151 35.80 -9.69 -32.12
C ARG A 1151 34.46 -8.97 -32.68
N MET A 1152 33.17 -9.42 -32.44
CA MET A 1152 31.89 -9.16 -33.27
C MET A 1152 30.44 -8.97 -32.58
N VAL A 1153 29.37 -8.50 -33.30
CA VAL A 1153 28.16 -7.60 -32.99
C VAL A 1153 26.72 -8.18 -32.59
N LEU A 1154 25.74 -7.33 -32.18
CA LEU A 1154 24.46 -7.57 -31.46
C LEU A 1154 23.23 -6.63 -31.89
N GLY A 1155 21.99 -6.63 -31.29
CA GLY A 1155 20.88 -5.61 -31.55
C GLY A 1155 19.42 -5.78 -30.90
N GLY A 1156 18.68 -4.70 -30.44
CA GLY A 1156 17.24 -4.71 -29.95
C GLY A 1156 16.70 -4.12 -28.55
N HIS A 1157 17.06 -2.92 -28.04
CA HIS A 1157 16.42 -2.19 -26.90
C HIS A 1157 15.78 -0.88 -27.40
N GLU A 1158 15.02 -0.14 -26.56
CA GLU A 1158 14.49 1.18 -26.94
C GLU A 1158 15.23 2.39 -26.32
N SER A 1159 16.03 2.21 -25.26
CA SER A 1159 16.79 3.32 -24.65
C SER A 1159 18.21 2.88 -24.22
N GLY A 1160 18.79 3.55 -23.24
CA GLY A 1160 20.13 3.29 -22.74
C GLY A 1160 20.20 2.67 -21.36
N VAL A 1161 20.70 1.44 -21.32
CA VAL A 1161 20.90 0.44 -20.20
C VAL A 1161 21.43 1.06 -18.95
N ASN A 1162 21.69 0.35 -17.86
CA ASN A 1162 22.99 0.59 -17.24
C ASN A 1162 23.85 -0.63 -16.70
N GLY A 1163 23.54 -1.97 -16.83
CA GLY A 1163 24.27 -3.19 -16.28
C GLY A 1163 24.38 -4.52 -17.08
N VAL A 1164 25.19 -5.53 -16.64
CA VAL A 1164 25.65 -6.77 -17.36
C VAL A 1164 25.79 -8.13 -16.47
N CYS A 1165 26.03 -9.47 -16.75
CA CYS A 1165 26.02 -10.62 -15.71
C CYS A 1165 26.33 -12.14 -15.96
N VAL A 1166 26.56 -13.05 -14.96
CA VAL A 1166 26.32 -14.53 -15.19
C VAL A 1166 25.69 -15.41 -14.08
N TYR A 1167 25.17 -16.63 -14.42
CA TYR A 1167 24.97 -17.92 -13.66
C TYR A 1167 25.21 -19.22 -14.46
N GLU A 1168 25.41 -20.48 -13.93
CA GLU A 1168 25.31 -21.86 -14.56
C GLU A 1168 24.00 -22.70 -14.45
N GLY A 1169 23.32 -22.88 -15.58
CA GLY A 1169 22.27 -23.87 -15.79
C GLY A 1169 22.58 -25.33 -15.43
N ALA A 1170 21.59 -25.96 -14.80
CA ALA A 1170 21.11 -27.29 -15.20
C ALA A 1170 20.46 -27.16 -16.59
N GLY A 1171 21.32 -26.84 -17.56
CA GLY A 1171 21.00 -26.41 -18.92
C GLY A 1171 22.04 -25.47 -19.55
N GLY A 1172 23.14 -25.11 -18.86
CA GLY A 1172 24.17 -24.20 -19.38
C GLY A 1172 24.77 -23.27 -18.33
N ARG A 1173 24.74 -21.96 -18.58
CA ARG A 1173 25.14 -20.78 -17.77
C ARG A 1173 24.53 -19.56 -18.51
N PHE A 1174 24.00 -18.43 -17.97
CA PHE A 1174 23.31 -17.28 -18.65
C PHE A 1174 23.48 -15.84 -18.05
N LEU A 1175 23.03 -14.70 -18.67
CA LEU A 1175 23.32 -13.27 -18.26
C LEU A 1175 22.36 -12.61 -17.24
N ALA A 1176 22.26 -11.27 -17.19
CA ALA A 1176 21.41 -10.38 -16.40
C ALA A 1176 21.41 -8.85 -16.67
N SER A 1177 20.24 -8.18 -16.50
CA SER A 1177 19.61 -7.21 -17.43
C SER A 1177 18.61 -6.17 -16.90
N ALA A 1178 18.45 -4.95 -17.53
CA ALA A 1178 17.28 -4.01 -17.60
C ALA A 1178 17.41 -2.65 -18.40
N GLY A 1179 16.28 -2.15 -18.95
CA GLY A 1179 16.12 -0.80 -19.58
C GLY A 1179 14.92 0.15 -19.45
N ALA A 1180 15.14 1.50 -19.41
CA ALA A 1180 14.16 2.60 -19.08
C ALA A 1180 13.22 3.00 -20.22
N ASP A 1181 13.01 2.01 -21.06
CA ASP A 1181 11.74 1.50 -21.54
C ASP A 1181 10.96 0.60 -20.51
N GLU A 1182 11.29 0.67 -19.22
CA GLU A 1182 10.55 0.16 -18.04
C GLU A 1182 10.32 -1.38 -17.85
N THR A 1183 11.17 -2.31 -18.37
CA THR A 1183 11.11 -3.79 -18.05
C THR A 1183 12.48 -4.47 -17.72
N VAL A 1184 12.60 -5.82 -17.75
CA VAL A 1184 13.79 -6.73 -17.80
C VAL A 1184 13.49 -7.96 -18.59
N ARG A 1185 14.55 -8.49 -19.21
CA ARG A 1185 14.42 -9.52 -20.20
C ARG A 1185 15.27 -10.84 -20.14
N LEU A 1186 14.87 -12.03 -20.66
CA LEU A 1186 15.59 -13.29 -20.64
C LEU A 1186 16.49 -13.32 -21.93
N TRP A 1187 17.83 -13.60 -21.98
CA TRP A 1187 18.50 -14.03 -23.27
C TRP A 1187 19.42 -15.28 -23.32
N ASP A 1188 19.73 -15.90 -24.47
CA ASP A 1188 20.33 -17.23 -24.74
C ASP A 1188 21.85 -17.08 -25.16
N LEU A 1189 22.97 -17.75 -24.64
CA LEU A 1189 24.34 -17.98 -25.37
C LEU A 1189 25.13 -19.44 -25.72
N VAL A 1190 24.54 -20.61 -26.23
CA VAL A 1190 24.68 -21.69 -27.36
C VAL A 1190 23.77 -21.60 -28.70
N THR A 1191 22.43 -21.34 -28.76
CA THR A 1191 21.55 -21.05 -29.99
C THR A 1191 21.38 -19.62 -30.69
N GLY A 1192 20.85 -18.51 -30.11
CA GLY A 1192 20.78 -17.08 -30.60
C GLY A 1192 20.18 -15.90 -29.72
N GLU A 1193 19.34 -16.13 -28.69
CA GLU A 1193 17.91 -15.63 -28.64
C GLU A 1193 17.36 -15.06 -27.28
N GLN A 1194 16.02 -14.86 -27.05
CA GLN A 1194 15.26 -14.29 -25.87
C GLN A 1194 14.14 -15.28 -25.32
N ARG A 1195 13.44 -15.18 -24.12
CA ARG A 1195 12.46 -16.26 -23.64
C ARG A 1195 11.17 -15.99 -22.77
N MET A 1196 10.91 -14.93 -21.94
CA MET A 1196 9.61 -14.53 -21.23
C MET A 1196 9.60 -13.33 -20.18
N VAL A 1197 9.11 -12.10 -20.51
CA VAL A 1197 9.08 -10.80 -19.71
C VAL A 1197 8.38 -10.79 -18.35
N LEU A 1198 8.93 -10.06 -17.36
CA LEU A 1198 8.16 -9.60 -16.17
C LEU A 1198 8.11 -8.05 -16.07
N GLY A 1199 6.99 -7.55 -15.52
CA GLY A 1199 6.58 -6.14 -15.50
C GLY A 1199 6.04 -5.70 -14.11
N GLY A 1200 6.30 -4.47 -13.64
CA GLY A 1200 5.82 -3.94 -12.35
C GLY A 1200 6.68 -2.93 -11.57
N HIS A 1201 7.20 -1.86 -12.18
CA HIS A 1201 7.68 -0.64 -11.47
C HIS A 1201 7.65 0.57 -12.41
N GLU A 1202 7.98 1.77 -11.88
CA GLU A 1202 7.40 3.05 -12.34
C GLU A 1202 8.45 4.12 -12.70
N ALA A 1203 9.70 3.73 -12.97
CA ALA A 1203 10.77 4.68 -13.29
C ALA A 1203 11.82 4.04 -14.21
N ALA A 1204 12.87 4.80 -14.54
CA ALA A 1204 14.11 4.18 -14.97
C ALA A 1204 14.57 3.14 -13.96
N VAL A 1205 15.35 2.15 -14.39
CA VAL A 1205 16.04 1.16 -13.57
C VAL A 1205 17.58 1.29 -13.69
N ASN A 1206 18.46 0.60 -12.92
CA ASN A 1206 19.92 0.63 -12.87
C ASN A 1206 20.85 -0.35 -11.93
N ALA A 1207 20.75 -1.68 -11.64
CA ALA A 1207 21.89 -2.56 -11.08
C ALA A 1207 21.94 -3.93 -11.77
N VAL A 1208 22.78 -4.93 -11.47
CA VAL A 1208 22.39 -6.36 -11.60
C VAL A 1208 22.83 -7.11 -10.27
N ASP A 1209 22.65 -8.43 -9.97
CA ASP A 1209 23.45 -9.28 -8.98
C ASP A 1209 22.82 -10.20 -7.80
N SER A 1210 23.48 -11.26 -7.20
CA SER A 1210 23.12 -12.68 -6.82
C SER A 1210 23.02 -13.30 -5.37
N PHE A 1211 21.81 -13.66 -4.84
CA PHE A 1211 21.54 -14.46 -3.62
C PHE A 1211 20.52 -15.61 -3.73
N VAL A 1212 20.45 -16.32 -2.61
CA VAL A 1212 19.84 -17.62 -2.38
C VAL A 1212 19.47 -17.79 -0.84
N HIS A 1213 18.19 -17.81 -0.36
CA HIS A 1213 17.65 -18.05 1.06
C HIS A 1213 17.15 -19.47 1.47
N ARG A 1214 17.97 -20.37 2.04
CA ARG A 1214 17.54 -21.75 2.45
C ARG A 1214 16.80 -22.64 1.40
N GLY A 1215 17.49 -23.11 0.34
CA GLY A 1215 17.09 -24.24 -0.54
C GLY A 1215 16.48 -24.04 -1.95
N ARG A 1216 16.12 -22.81 -2.37
CA ARG A 1216 15.66 -22.44 -3.74
C ARG A 1216 16.71 -21.49 -4.39
N ASP A 1217 16.42 -20.53 -5.28
CA ASP A 1217 17.35 -19.44 -5.70
C ASP A 1217 16.69 -18.05 -5.99
N LEU A 1218 17.05 -16.92 -5.33
CA LEU A 1218 16.14 -15.73 -5.24
C LEU A 1218 16.20 -14.77 -6.49
N LEU A 1219 15.71 -13.49 -6.54
CA LEU A 1219 15.94 -12.33 -7.48
C LEU A 1219 15.32 -11.08 -6.83
N ALA A 1220 16.20 -10.13 -6.54
CA ALA A 1220 16.17 -8.99 -5.64
C ALA A 1220 16.01 -7.42 -5.88
N SER A 1221 15.87 -6.73 -7.06
CA SER A 1221 15.64 -5.36 -7.78
C SER A 1221 16.63 -4.11 -7.78
N ALA A 1222 16.36 -2.79 -7.54
CA ALA A 1222 17.23 -1.61 -7.05
C ALA A 1222 16.57 -0.26 -7.48
N GLY A 1223 16.66 1.00 -6.93
CA GLY A 1223 16.16 2.27 -7.64
C GLY A 1223 15.36 3.60 -7.41
N ASP A 1224 15.52 4.54 -8.36
CA ASP A 1224 14.85 5.86 -8.57
C ASP A 1224 13.34 5.95 -8.28
N ASP A 1225 12.55 4.88 -8.40
CA ASP A 1225 11.13 4.87 -7.95
C ASP A 1225 10.94 4.87 -6.42
N GLN A 1226 12.02 4.86 -5.64
CA GLN A 1226 12.06 4.94 -4.16
C GLN A 1226 11.71 3.65 -3.41
N MET A 1227 11.23 2.63 -4.12
CA MET A 1227 10.69 1.42 -3.52
C MET A 1227 11.80 0.46 -3.09
N VAL A 1228 11.42 -0.80 -2.91
CA VAL A 1228 12.18 -2.03 -3.06
C VAL A 1228 11.11 -3.17 -3.42
N ARG A 1229 11.31 -4.53 -3.44
CA ARG A 1229 10.40 -5.68 -3.88
C ARG A 1229 10.64 -7.09 -3.21
N LEU A 1230 10.33 -8.27 -3.81
CA LEU A 1230 10.97 -9.66 -3.84
C LEU A 1230 10.38 -10.31 -5.11
N TRP A 1231 10.99 -11.21 -5.91
CA TRP A 1231 10.20 -11.98 -6.92
C TRP A 1231 10.81 -13.32 -7.33
N ASP A 1232 9.97 -14.22 -7.88
CA ASP A 1232 10.16 -15.60 -8.38
C ASP A 1232 10.17 -15.70 -9.92
N LEU A 1233 10.79 -16.74 -10.52
CA LEU A 1233 10.85 -17.14 -11.95
C LEU A 1233 11.35 -18.56 -12.21
N THR A 1234 11.23 -19.41 -11.19
CA THR A 1234 10.41 -20.59 -11.43
C THR A 1234 9.01 -20.15 -11.93
N THR A 1235 8.47 -19.03 -11.40
CA THR A 1235 7.11 -18.51 -11.69
C THR A 1235 6.94 -17.12 -12.36
N GLY A 1236 7.78 -16.12 -12.09
CA GLY A 1236 7.63 -14.71 -12.49
C GLY A 1236 7.13 -13.75 -11.39
N SER A 1237 6.88 -14.22 -10.16
CA SER A 1237 5.95 -13.58 -9.20
C SER A 1237 6.58 -12.82 -8.01
N CYS A 1238 6.12 -11.59 -7.73
CA CYS A 1238 6.65 -10.71 -6.68
C CYS A 1238 6.29 -11.15 -5.22
N LEU A 1239 7.24 -11.17 -4.27
CA LEU A 1239 7.06 -11.63 -2.87
C LEU A 1239 7.10 -10.54 -1.74
N LEU A 1240 7.62 -9.32 -1.93
CA LEU A 1240 7.60 -8.17 -0.98
C LEU A 1240 7.70 -6.85 -1.77
N ALA A 1241 7.72 -5.71 -1.05
CA ALA A 1241 8.26 -4.41 -1.46
C ALA A 1241 8.47 -3.47 -0.28
N ILE A 1242 9.62 -2.79 -0.21
CA ILE A 1242 10.01 -1.96 0.95
C ILE A 1242 10.38 -0.52 0.53
N PRO A 1243 9.62 0.49 0.93
CA PRO A 1243 9.89 1.89 0.61
C PRO A 1243 11.12 2.40 1.36
N MET A 1244 11.85 3.32 0.74
CA MET A 1244 13.10 3.79 1.32
C MET A 1244 13.31 5.31 1.33
N HIS A 1245 12.40 6.06 0.68
CA HIS A 1245 12.00 7.47 0.94
C HIS A 1245 12.71 8.60 0.21
N HIS A 1246 13.83 8.37 -0.45
CA HIS A 1246 14.13 9.11 -1.68
C HIS A 1246 14.25 8.04 -2.80
N ARG A 1247 14.60 8.39 -4.06
CA ARG A 1247 14.93 7.60 -5.32
C ARG A 1247 15.75 6.28 -5.05
N VAL A 1248 16.66 5.52 -5.73
CA VAL A 1248 17.52 4.43 -5.04
C VAL A 1248 18.84 3.95 -5.82
N LEU A 1249 20.17 3.72 -5.37
CA LEU A 1249 21.49 3.43 -6.19
C LEU A 1249 22.61 2.18 -6.21
N ALA A 1250 22.57 0.84 -5.96
CA ALA A 1250 23.62 -0.19 -6.50
C ALA A 1250 23.33 -1.74 -6.33
N LEU A 1251 24.32 -2.69 -6.45
CA LEU A 1251 24.33 -4.09 -5.86
C LEU A 1251 25.72 -4.72 -5.48
N ASP A 1252 25.96 -5.69 -4.55
CA ASP A 1252 26.52 -7.11 -4.62
C ASP A 1252 25.88 -8.06 -3.68
N VAL A 1253 26.21 -9.34 -3.86
CA VAL A 1253 25.60 -10.47 -3.27
C VAL A 1253 26.63 -11.65 -2.89
N ASP A 1254 26.72 -12.16 -1.63
CA ASP A 1254 27.40 -13.20 -0.80
C ASP A 1254 26.71 -13.56 0.62
N SER A 1255 26.58 -14.77 1.16
CA SER A 1255 25.44 -15.19 2.07
C SER A 1255 24.69 -14.42 3.23
N GLN A 1256 25.12 -13.37 3.98
CA GLN A 1256 24.93 -13.13 5.45
C GLN A 1256 24.57 -11.74 6.14
N ALA A 1257 24.42 -10.60 5.47
CA ALA A 1257 24.33 -9.17 5.92
C ALA A 1257 23.17 -8.29 5.29
N LEU A 1258 23.21 -6.95 5.14
CA LEU A 1258 22.47 -6.16 4.05
C LEU A 1258 23.07 -4.75 3.69
N CYS A 1259 22.98 -4.19 2.47
CA CYS A 1259 23.87 -3.15 1.94
C CYS A 1259 23.53 -2.42 0.65
N LEU A 1260 23.72 -1.10 0.47
CA LEU A 1260 23.01 -0.19 -0.43
C LEU A 1260 23.38 1.30 -0.40
N GLY A 1261 22.54 2.18 -1.01
CA GLY A 1261 22.75 3.62 -1.09
C GLY A 1261 21.92 4.62 -1.95
N LEU A 1262 21.88 5.90 -1.55
CA LEU A 1262 20.65 6.70 -1.37
C LEU A 1262 20.56 8.17 -1.97
N SER A 1263 19.99 9.22 -1.31
CA SER A 1263 20.01 10.68 -1.68
C SER A 1263 20.16 11.72 -0.50
N ILE A 1264 20.37 11.34 0.78
CA ILE A 1264 21.14 12.06 1.85
C ILE A 1264 22.39 11.37 2.51
N GLY A 1265 22.50 10.09 2.93
CA GLY A 1265 23.88 9.53 3.04
C GLY A 1265 24.38 8.06 3.30
N VAL A 1266 23.81 7.07 4.05
CA VAL A 1266 24.12 5.58 4.06
C VAL A 1266 23.03 4.82 4.92
N ALA A 1267 23.10 3.48 5.13
CA ALA A 1267 22.11 2.44 5.57
C ALA A 1267 22.87 1.13 5.92
N VAL A 1268 22.28 0.01 6.35
CA VAL A 1268 22.88 -1.24 6.96
C VAL A 1268 21.98 -1.74 8.17
N LEU A 1269 20.98 -2.64 7.91
CA LEU A 1269 19.68 -3.04 8.56
C LEU A 1269 19.42 -4.57 8.99
N ASP A 1270 18.29 -5.27 8.70
CA ASP A 1270 18.03 -6.76 8.74
C ASP A 1270 17.14 -7.21 7.51
N LEU A 1271 16.77 -8.50 7.31
CA LEU A 1271 15.50 -9.04 6.73
C LEU A 1271 14.92 -9.99 7.81
N GLY A 1272 14.34 -11.14 7.44
CA GLY A 1272 13.72 -12.11 8.34
C GLY A 1272 13.54 -13.49 7.70
N GLU A 1273 12.29 -13.89 7.53
CA GLU A 1273 11.88 -15.09 6.78
C GLU A 1273 11.02 -14.65 5.60
N LEU A 1274 11.19 -15.33 4.45
CA LEU A 1274 10.71 -14.93 3.12
C LEU A 1274 10.04 -16.12 2.40
#